data_AF-A0A8H6I413-F1
#
_entry.id   AF-A0A8H6I413-F1
#
_cell.length_a   1.000
_cell.length_b   1.000
_cell.length_c   1.000
_cell.angle_alpha   90.00
_cell.angle_beta   90.00
_cell.angle_gamma   90.00
#
_symmetry.space_group_name_H-M   'P 1'
#
loop_
_entity.id
_entity.type
_entity.pdbx_description
1 polymer ?
#
loop_
_entity_poly.entity_id
_entity_poly.type
_entity_poly.pdbx_seq_one_letter_code
_entity_poly.pdbx_strand_id
1 'polypeptide(L)'
;NPIGKAKWARLRALLPQITHEAGAQSPLNTPSAPGFAVSPAVNVVDELITGGLATLMPKLWFDRAEKGQRRIPVLLHRLRLRITDSLHPLHKSRSVFRIECEYANGAARWVVYRELRDFVSLHSHYTISQASHGAHHGHGREKLPDFPATSIPYFKFLNKESGSKIGKAEFARLQREQLENYLIGLIRVVMFHPTSNRLATFLEISSLSIALSHSGGAQYKAGYLRVEAESRGATPFGRKSSSHSQRREQRWCAVRESYLVALVEPGELDIWDVFLLDSEFKIERPKRYYRQGFGGLLHLDGSSDEENEETVDRLEANGDKSKEEEEEQRKALAEVRDHQRNLREQQKKAEGKDVSKHTFYIVNSQMRLKLYARNERQMLQFITAFERVAQNSPYTGKNRFDSFAPIRMNVAAQWLVDGRDYFWNLSRAILMAKESIYIHDWWLSPELLMRRPGKDHYRLDRLLERKAKEGVKIYIIIYLEVSNRTTPTDSSYTKQRLASLHPNVMVQRSPSHFQTGTFYWAHHEKLCVIDQTIAFMGGLDACFGSISIVYTRWDTPQHALTDDTLDTDQPEIWPGKDYSNPRVSDFHTLNKPEEDMYDRTKVPRMPWHDVAMQIVGQPARDLARHFVQRWNYLLRIKNHSRIMPFLLPPPEFRPGELSQMGLTGTCELQIVRSCGPWSMGTPGKVEHSIQNAYLKSIQMSEHFVYIENQFFITSTVVEEVKIENKIGDALVQRIIRAHHDKTPWKCCIVIPLLPGFTFGVDHSDASAIRIILECQNRTICRGPDSIFSRLRKEGIDPDEYISVYSLRNWAKMRDDVLVTEQASGWSNTVSVRPFADTRMQVYIHAKICIVDDRLAIIGSANINERSQRGERDSELAAVIRDTDLIDCTMAGKPFKVGRFAHSLRVRLMREHLGIDVDALVEDDLMSRDPMKAEYDQQPWDPNSEQTQGKEGGFTEIGSQGNSAPAANLAHFVRMGALRQPGPTAEATEEGLQAERRDYNAQGKQEEGFASSAVPTMEEKTVMEDRPRKENVATGYDTRVSSDEPGEHSHHSSERPGDGAVYGAPANAGPDDGLPRLSVDLDNDQQRAGPEARSLLRKHMSFNQWGVPTSRPNIHPDDFEDPICDEFWKEKWVASAAHNTEIYRKVFHAVPDDLITTWKQYTEFVAYHDRMAKPVGSSPESNLGHEFQDGTSTEFSRDSHEPSVDANHGPSFDARQSRKPTKGTEPFERWEREEMERLLNDLNGHLVIYPTRFLEGEDIANNFLFNADRLLPLPIY
;
A
#
# COMPACT_ATOMS: atom_id res chain seq x y z
N ASN A 1 -37.82 24.75 30.10
CA ASN A 1 -37.28 26.14 30.19
C ASN A 1 -38.12 27.13 29.38
N PRO A 2 -38.91 28.00 30.02
CA PRO A 2 -39.77 28.99 29.36
C PRO A 2 -39.01 30.17 28.73
N ILE A 3 -37.73 30.38 29.09
CA ILE A 3 -36.87 31.46 28.58
C ILE A 3 -36.50 31.28 27.08
N GLY A 4 -36.63 30.06 26.54
CA GLY A 4 -36.32 29.76 25.13
C GLY A 4 -37.39 30.19 24.12
N LYS A 5 -38.68 30.21 24.51
CA LYS A 5 -39.81 30.48 23.59
C LYS A 5 -39.86 31.94 23.13
N ALA A 6 -39.57 32.90 24.01
CA ALA A 6 -39.58 34.33 23.71
C ALA A 6 -38.50 34.76 22.69
N LYS A 7 -37.37 34.04 22.62
CA LYS A 7 -36.29 34.32 21.64
C LYS A 7 -36.59 33.78 20.24
N TRP A 8 -37.37 32.71 20.11
CA TRP A 8 -37.73 32.12 18.80
C TRP A 8 -38.72 32.97 18.00
N ALA A 9 -39.68 33.61 18.68
CA ALA A 9 -40.56 34.59 18.05
C ALA A 9 -39.77 35.80 17.52
N ARG A 10 -38.74 36.23 18.26
CA ARG A 10 -37.85 37.34 17.89
C ARG A 10 -36.98 37.03 16.66
N LEU A 11 -36.44 35.81 16.58
CA LEU A 11 -35.63 35.35 15.45
C LEU A 11 -36.48 35.07 14.20
N ARG A 12 -37.73 34.62 14.38
CA ARG A 12 -38.73 34.53 13.30
C ARG A 12 -39.20 35.89 12.81
N ALA A 13 -39.31 36.89 13.69
CA ALA A 13 -39.65 38.27 13.31
C ALA A 13 -38.51 38.97 12.53
N LEU A 14 -37.27 38.47 12.61
CA LEU A 14 -36.13 38.95 11.84
C LEU A 14 -36.06 38.35 10.42
N LEU A 15 -36.74 37.23 10.15
CA LEU A 15 -36.76 36.60 8.81
C LEU A 15 -37.44 37.46 7.73
N PRO A 16 -38.57 38.16 8.00
CA PRO A 16 -39.11 39.14 7.06
C PRO A 16 -38.15 40.29 6.76
N GLN A 17 -37.36 40.74 7.73
CA GLN A 17 -36.40 41.84 7.50
C GLN A 17 -35.22 41.42 6.63
N ILE A 18 -34.75 40.18 6.77
CA ILE A 18 -33.68 39.61 5.93
C ILE A 18 -34.16 39.30 4.49
N THR A 19 -35.47 39.11 4.30
CA THR A 19 -36.07 38.86 2.96
C THR A 19 -36.56 40.13 2.25
N HIS A 20 -36.71 41.26 2.95
CA HIS A 20 -37.24 42.52 2.41
C HIS A 20 -36.20 43.61 2.11
N GLU A 21 -34.91 43.46 2.46
CA GLU A 21 -33.88 44.46 2.11
C GLU A 21 -33.53 44.50 0.61
N ALA A 22 -34.09 43.61 -0.23
CA ALA A 22 -34.02 43.70 -1.69
C ALA A 22 -35.22 44.46 -2.32
N GLY A 23 -35.90 45.28 -1.53
CA GLY A 23 -37.09 46.05 -1.93
C GLY A 23 -36.82 47.52 -2.24
N ALA A 24 -35.77 47.85 -2.99
CA ALA A 24 -35.62 49.18 -3.58
C ALA A 24 -35.17 49.08 -5.05
N GLN A 25 -36.14 49.31 -5.94
CA GLN A 25 -36.01 49.62 -7.37
C GLN A 25 -35.46 48.51 -8.30
N SER A 26 -36.37 47.68 -8.84
CA SER A 26 -36.31 47.21 -10.24
C SER A 26 -37.68 46.65 -10.67
N PRO A 27 -38.25 47.06 -11.82
CA PRO A 27 -39.51 46.50 -12.31
C PRO A 27 -39.23 45.33 -13.25
N LEU A 28 -39.40 44.09 -12.78
CA LEU A 28 -39.65 42.93 -13.65
C LEU A 28 -40.17 41.76 -12.80
N ASN A 29 -41.44 41.42 -13.01
CA ASN A 29 -42.08 40.21 -12.51
C ASN A 29 -41.39 38.98 -13.12
N THR A 30 -40.53 38.33 -12.36
CA THR A 30 -40.19 36.90 -12.57
C THR A 30 -40.74 36.09 -11.39
N PRO A 31 -41.64 35.12 -11.62
CA PRO A 31 -42.09 34.22 -10.57
C PRO A 31 -40.88 33.46 -10.01
N SER A 32 -40.80 33.30 -8.69
CA SER A 32 -39.87 32.37 -8.06
C SER A 32 -39.99 30.99 -8.75
N ALA A 33 -38.89 30.46 -9.28
CA ALA A 33 -38.88 29.16 -9.94
C ALA A 33 -39.51 28.08 -9.03
N PRO A 34 -40.34 27.17 -9.57
CA PRO A 34 -40.99 26.13 -8.77
C PRO A 34 -39.93 25.20 -8.17
N GLY A 35 -39.89 25.08 -6.84
CA GLY A 35 -38.99 24.17 -6.10
C GLY A 35 -38.19 24.79 -4.94
N PHE A 36 -38.30 26.10 -4.70
CA PHE A 36 -37.54 26.79 -3.64
C PHE A 36 -38.33 27.06 -2.36
N ALA A 37 -37.75 26.71 -1.20
CA ALA A 37 -38.28 27.12 0.10
C ALA A 37 -38.06 28.61 0.38
N VAL A 38 -36.99 29.24 -0.13
CA VAL A 38 -36.62 30.69 -0.07
C VAL A 38 -35.79 31.07 -1.33
N SER A 39 -35.77 32.36 -1.72
CA SER A 39 -35.08 32.89 -2.91
C SER A 39 -33.55 32.58 -2.94
N PRO A 40 -32.96 32.19 -4.09
CA PRO A 40 -31.58 31.69 -4.19
C PRO A 40 -30.45 32.73 -4.02
N ALA A 41 -30.77 34.00 -3.78
CA ALA A 41 -29.84 35.12 -3.94
C ALA A 41 -28.80 35.34 -2.81
N VAL A 42 -28.88 34.66 -1.67
CA VAL A 42 -28.02 34.98 -0.49
C VAL A 42 -26.97 33.89 -0.24
N ASN A 43 -25.70 34.30 -0.19
CA ASN A 43 -24.53 33.47 0.12
C ASN A 43 -24.51 33.06 1.60
N VAL A 44 -24.17 31.80 1.90
CA VAL A 44 -24.14 31.24 3.28
C VAL A 44 -23.06 31.91 4.13
N VAL A 45 -21.96 32.30 3.51
CA VAL A 45 -20.86 33.02 4.17
C VAL A 45 -21.37 34.39 4.67
N ASP A 46 -22.14 35.09 3.84
CA ASP A 46 -22.73 36.39 4.21
C ASP A 46 -23.76 36.26 5.33
N GLU A 47 -24.58 35.18 5.36
CA GLU A 47 -25.51 34.90 6.47
C GLU A 47 -24.83 34.46 7.78
N LEU A 48 -23.64 33.85 7.69
CA LEU A 48 -22.82 33.53 8.86
C LEU A 48 -22.12 34.78 9.41
N ILE A 49 -21.59 35.63 8.53
CA ILE A 49 -20.92 36.90 8.86
C ILE A 49 -21.92 37.91 9.44
N THR A 50 -23.14 37.98 8.89
CA THR A 50 -24.24 38.82 9.42
C THR A 50 -24.84 38.29 10.74
N GLY A 51 -24.35 37.15 11.26
CA GLY A 51 -24.56 36.70 12.65
C GLY A 51 -25.83 35.89 12.92
N GLY A 52 -26.79 35.88 12.00
CA GLY A 52 -28.06 35.16 12.15
C GLY A 52 -27.89 33.63 12.22
N LEU A 53 -27.12 33.06 11.28
CA LEU A 53 -26.83 31.61 11.27
C LEU A 53 -25.81 31.19 12.34
N ALA A 54 -24.84 32.07 12.64
CA ALA A 54 -23.78 31.81 13.62
C ALA A 54 -24.32 31.58 15.04
N THR A 55 -25.43 32.23 15.41
CA THR A 55 -26.11 32.00 16.70
C THR A 55 -27.08 30.81 16.66
N LEU A 56 -27.61 30.48 15.48
CA LEU A 56 -28.60 29.43 15.31
C LEU A 56 -27.97 28.03 15.32
N MET A 57 -26.79 27.86 14.70
CA MET A 57 -26.11 26.57 14.59
C MET A 57 -25.72 25.94 15.94
N PRO A 58 -25.06 26.65 16.89
CA PRO A 58 -24.78 26.10 18.21
C PRO A 58 -26.06 25.75 18.96
N LYS A 59 -27.12 26.56 18.81
CA LYS A 59 -28.41 26.30 19.45
C LYS A 59 -29.08 25.03 18.91
N LEU A 60 -29.10 24.84 17.59
CA LEU A 60 -29.58 23.60 16.96
C LEU A 60 -28.83 22.37 17.48
N TRP A 61 -27.53 22.52 17.73
CA TRP A 61 -26.65 21.47 18.21
C TRP A 61 -26.89 21.09 19.70
N PHE A 62 -27.34 22.05 20.52
CA PHE A 62 -27.69 21.83 21.93
C PHE A 62 -29.14 21.41 22.15
N ASP A 63 -30.05 21.70 21.21
CA ASP A 63 -31.46 21.30 21.31
C ASP A 63 -31.61 19.77 21.26
N ARG A 64 -32.49 19.24 22.13
CA ARG A 64 -32.90 17.83 22.14
C ARG A 64 -34.30 17.69 21.53
N ALA A 65 -34.47 16.68 20.70
CA ALA A 65 -35.73 16.33 20.05
C ALA A 65 -36.59 15.39 20.93
N GLU A 66 -37.68 14.85 20.37
CA GLU A 66 -38.53 13.85 21.03
C GLU A 66 -37.70 12.63 21.50
N LYS A 67 -38.05 12.11 22.70
CA LYS A 67 -37.35 10.99 23.37
C LYS A 67 -35.89 11.27 23.78
N GLY A 68 -35.48 12.54 23.87
CA GLY A 68 -34.14 12.91 24.35
C GLY A 68 -33.01 12.77 23.32
N GLN A 69 -33.34 12.40 22.08
CA GLN A 69 -32.37 12.30 20.98
C GLN A 69 -31.82 13.67 20.60
N ARG A 70 -30.59 13.72 20.12
CA ARG A 70 -30.02 14.99 19.63
C ARG A 70 -30.74 15.48 18.38
N ARG A 71 -30.97 16.78 18.26
CA ARG A 71 -31.54 17.37 17.05
C ARG A 71 -30.52 17.31 15.91
N ILE A 72 -30.98 16.94 14.71
CA ILE A 72 -30.12 16.90 13.52
C ILE A 72 -29.88 18.35 13.06
N PRO A 73 -28.62 18.83 12.99
CA PRO A 73 -28.28 20.22 12.70
C PRO A 73 -28.36 20.49 11.18
N VAL A 74 -29.59 20.53 10.65
CA VAL A 74 -29.86 20.76 9.22
C VAL A 74 -30.47 22.12 8.98
N LEU A 75 -29.90 22.88 8.04
CA LEU A 75 -30.53 24.08 7.49
C LEU A 75 -31.59 23.67 6.45
N LEU A 76 -32.77 23.28 6.91
CA LEU A 76 -33.85 22.78 6.03
C LEU A 76 -34.32 23.80 4.98
N HIS A 77 -34.09 25.10 5.19
CA HIS A 77 -34.42 26.13 4.19
C HIS A 77 -33.51 26.10 2.95
N ARG A 78 -32.33 25.46 3.03
CA ARG A 78 -31.41 25.24 1.88
C ARG A 78 -31.62 23.89 1.19
N LEU A 79 -32.62 23.12 1.61
CA LEU A 79 -32.98 21.86 0.97
C LEU A 79 -33.92 22.13 -0.22
N ARG A 80 -33.51 21.69 -1.40
CA ARG A 80 -34.36 21.65 -2.60
C ARG A 80 -34.97 20.26 -2.72
N LEU A 81 -36.25 20.22 -3.08
CA LEU A 81 -37.02 18.99 -3.20
C LEU A 81 -37.80 19.02 -4.50
N ARG A 82 -37.82 17.90 -5.22
CA ARG A 82 -38.63 17.72 -6.42
C ARG A 82 -39.25 16.33 -6.45
N ILE A 83 -40.55 16.22 -6.74
CA ILE A 83 -41.21 14.92 -6.89
C ILE A 83 -41.29 14.55 -8.37
N THR A 84 -40.35 13.74 -8.85
CA THR A 84 -40.20 13.48 -10.29
C THR A 84 -41.09 12.37 -10.82
N ASP A 85 -41.25 11.25 -10.12
CA ASP A 85 -41.94 10.05 -10.64
C ASP A 85 -42.90 9.44 -9.64
N SER A 86 -43.96 8.79 -10.14
CA SER A 86 -44.90 7.99 -9.34
C SER A 86 -45.04 6.59 -9.94
N LEU A 87 -44.54 5.56 -9.25
CA LEU A 87 -44.75 4.15 -9.59
C LEU A 87 -46.13 3.72 -9.06
N HIS A 88 -46.97 3.12 -9.91
CA HIS A 88 -48.35 2.70 -9.62
C HIS A 88 -49.31 3.84 -9.18
N PRO A 89 -49.51 4.89 -10.01
CA PRO A 89 -50.29 6.09 -9.63
C PRO A 89 -51.77 5.82 -9.30
N LEU A 90 -52.33 4.65 -9.67
CA LEU A 90 -53.75 4.33 -9.53
C LEU A 90 -54.06 3.26 -8.45
N HIS A 91 -53.06 2.71 -7.77
CA HIS A 91 -53.32 1.72 -6.73
C HIS A 91 -53.67 2.41 -5.41
N LYS A 92 -54.85 2.09 -4.84
CA LYS A 92 -55.48 2.70 -3.65
C LYS A 92 -54.58 2.86 -2.41
N SER A 93 -53.46 2.13 -2.35
CA SER A 93 -52.54 2.07 -1.20
C SER A 93 -51.05 1.91 -1.57
N ARG A 94 -50.68 1.85 -2.86
CA ARG A 94 -49.32 1.48 -3.30
C ARG A 94 -48.67 2.50 -4.25
N SER A 95 -49.21 3.72 -4.36
CA SER A 95 -48.56 4.78 -5.12
C SER A 95 -47.25 5.18 -4.43
N VAL A 96 -46.12 4.95 -5.09
CA VAL A 96 -44.77 5.27 -4.60
C VAL A 96 -44.25 6.49 -5.35
N PHE A 97 -43.92 7.54 -4.62
CA PHE A 97 -43.36 8.79 -5.13
C PHE A 97 -41.84 8.80 -4.99
N ARG A 98 -41.15 9.18 -6.06
CA ARG A 98 -39.71 9.45 -6.10
C ARG A 98 -39.47 10.92 -5.78
N ILE A 99 -38.78 11.18 -4.68
CA ILE A 99 -38.43 12.51 -4.18
C ILE A 99 -36.93 12.70 -4.39
N GLU A 100 -36.55 13.63 -5.25
CA GLU A 100 -35.17 14.07 -5.41
C GLU A 100 -34.88 15.17 -4.38
N CYS A 101 -33.86 14.94 -3.56
CA CYS A 101 -33.39 15.89 -2.56
C CYS A 101 -32.03 16.43 -2.98
N GLU A 102 -31.86 17.75 -2.92
CA GLU A 102 -30.59 18.43 -3.13
C GLU A 102 -30.31 19.39 -1.98
N TYR A 103 -29.12 19.29 -1.38
CA TYR A 103 -28.69 20.13 -0.27
C TYR A 103 -27.52 21.03 -0.68
N ALA A 104 -27.55 22.28 -0.20
CA ALA A 104 -26.47 23.27 -0.36
C ALA A 104 -25.96 23.40 -1.82
N ASN A 105 -26.86 23.75 -2.75
CA ASN A 105 -26.56 24.00 -4.17
C ASN A 105 -25.82 22.83 -4.88
N GLY A 106 -26.12 21.58 -4.51
CA GLY A 106 -25.58 20.40 -5.18
C GLY A 106 -24.45 19.70 -4.44
N ALA A 107 -24.09 20.15 -3.23
CA ALA A 107 -23.10 19.47 -2.40
C ALA A 107 -23.50 18.02 -2.07
N ALA A 108 -24.79 17.77 -1.79
CA ALA A 108 -25.33 16.44 -1.64
C ALA A 108 -26.64 16.28 -2.41
N ARG A 109 -26.76 15.15 -3.14
CA ARG A 109 -27.97 14.75 -3.85
C ARG A 109 -28.30 13.30 -3.53
N TRP A 110 -29.57 13.03 -3.21
CA TRP A 110 -30.04 11.67 -2.98
C TRP A 110 -31.52 11.56 -3.34
N VAL A 111 -31.97 10.32 -3.52
CA VAL A 111 -33.34 10.02 -3.91
C VAL A 111 -34.03 9.23 -2.81
N VAL A 112 -35.24 9.64 -2.47
CA VAL A 112 -36.06 9.01 -1.45
C VAL A 112 -37.36 8.52 -2.08
N TYR A 113 -37.76 7.29 -1.77
CA TYR A 113 -39.03 6.73 -2.24
C TYR A 113 -40.03 6.66 -1.08
N ARG A 114 -41.21 7.27 -1.23
CA ARG A 114 -42.26 7.32 -0.18
C ARG A 114 -43.65 6.99 -0.74
N GLU A 115 -44.45 6.28 0.04
CA GLU A 115 -45.84 6.01 -0.30
C GLU A 115 -46.73 7.15 0.20
N LEU A 116 -47.91 7.32 -0.40
CA LEU A 116 -48.92 8.25 0.11
C LEU A 116 -49.20 8.05 1.61
N ARG A 117 -49.19 6.80 2.10
CA ARG A 117 -49.37 6.45 3.52
C ARG A 117 -48.29 7.06 4.43
N ASP A 118 -47.06 7.16 3.92
CA ASP A 118 -45.95 7.78 4.67
C ASP A 118 -46.19 9.28 4.84
N PHE A 119 -46.71 9.95 3.81
CA PHE A 119 -47.09 11.37 3.87
C PHE A 119 -48.24 11.62 4.85
N VAL A 120 -49.27 10.76 4.82
CA VAL A 120 -50.40 10.83 5.77
C VAL A 120 -49.90 10.61 7.20
N SER A 121 -49.04 9.61 7.43
CA SER A 121 -48.47 9.35 8.76
C SER A 121 -47.65 10.54 9.27
N LEU A 122 -46.90 11.21 8.39
CA LEU A 122 -46.15 12.42 8.72
C LEU A 122 -47.09 13.56 9.12
N HIS A 123 -48.16 13.79 8.33
CA HIS A 123 -49.15 14.84 8.59
C HIS A 123 -49.91 14.62 9.90
N SER A 124 -50.44 13.41 10.11
CA SER A 124 -51.16 13.05 11.34
C SER A 124 -50.27 13.24 12.56
N HIS A 125 -48.98 12.93 12.48
CA HIS A 125 -48.04 13.12 13.59
C HIS A 125 -47.89 14.61 13.96
N TYR A 126 -47.65 15.50 12.99
CA TYR A 126 -47.52 16.93 13.28
C TYR A 126 -48.82 17.56 13.77
N THR A 127 -49.95 17.10 13.23
CA THR A 127 -51.28 17.52 13.67
C THR A 127 -51.54 17.11 15.13
N ILE A 128 -51.25 15.86 15.48
CA ILE A 128 -51.38 15.34 16.86
C ILE A 128 -50.37 16.02 17.78
N SER A 129 -49.13 16.22 17.35
CA SER A 129 -48.09 16.90 18.14
C SER A 129 -48.49 18.35 18.45
N GLN A 130 -49.10 19.06 17.51
CA GLN A 130 -49.69 20.38 17.77
C GLN A 130 -50.91 20.33 18.70
N ALA A 131 -51.72 19.28 18.63
CA ALA A 131 -52.86 19.09 19.52
C ALA A 131 -52.43 18.73 20.96
N SER A 132 -51.42 17.87 21.13
CA SER A 132 -50.94 17.38 22.43
C SER A 132 -50.09 18.38 23.18
N HIS A 133 -49.25 19.16 22.49
CA HIS A 133 -48.57 20.33 23.06
C HIS A 133 -49.52 21.54 23.24
N GLY A 134 -50.79 21.40 22.82
CA GLY A 134 -51.79 22.45 22.69
C GLY A 134 -52.73 22.65 23.88
N ALA A 135 -52.53 21.97 25.02
CA ALA A 135 -53.40 22.18 26.18
C ALA A 135 -53.06 23.44 27.01
N HIS A 136 -51.84 24.00 26.92
CA HIS A 136 -51.42 25.15 27.71
C HIS A 136 -50.58 26.15 26.88
N HIS A 137 -51.21 27.26 26.47
CA HIS A 137 -50.68 28.58 26.05
C HIS A 137 -51.16 29.07 24.68
N GLY A 138 -51.86 30.21 24.71
CA GLY A 138 -52.31 30.98 23.55
C GLY A 138 -51.29 32.01 23.05
N HIS A 139 -51.53 32.45 21.82
CA HIS A 139 -50.83 33.45 20.99
C HIS A 139 -49.66 32.98 20.11
N GLY A 140 -49.85 33.16 18.79
CA GLY A 140 -48.86 32.96 17.72
C GLY A 140 -48.91 31.58 17.02
N ARG A 141 -50.06 31.18 16.47
CA ARG A 141 -50.21 29.91 15.73
C ARG A 141 -49.80 30.08 14.26
N GLU A 142 -48.70 29.46 13.84
CA GLU A 142 -48.47 29.14 12.43
C GLU A 142 -49.37 27.94 12.07
N LYS A 143 -50.30 28.16 11.14
CA LYS A 143 -51.22 27.11 10.64
C LYS A 143 -50.41 26.09 9.84
N LEU A 144 -50.49 24.79 10.19
CA LEU A 144 -49.92 23.73 9.35
C LEU A 144 -50.56 23.81 7.95
N PRO A 145 -49.81 23.52 6.87
CA PRO A 145 -50.40 23.42 5.55
C PRO A 145 -51.43 22.29 5.53
N ASP A 146 -52.59 22.56 4.92
CA ASP A 146 -53.65 21.57 4.77
C ASP A 146 -53.14 20.41 3.89
N PHE A 147 -53.41 19.16 4.31
CA PHE A 147 -53.01 17.99 3.51
C PHE A 147 -53.78 17.99 2.18
N PRO A 148 -53.11 17.82 1.03
CA PRO A 148 -53.77 17.97 -0.27
C PRO A 148 -54.87 16.91 -0.46
N ALA A 149 -56.14 17.35 -0.46
CA ALA A 149 -57.31 16.48 -0.54
C ALA A 149 -57.39 15.65 -1.84
N THR A 150 -56.77 16.13 -2.93
CA THR A 150 -56.67 15.45 -4.23
C THR A 150 -55.76 14.22 -4.20
N SER A 151 -54.88 14.13 -3.20
CA SER A 151 -53.92 13.03 -3.08
C SER A 151 -54.54 11.77 -2.47
N ILE A 152 -55.68 11.89 -1.77
CA ILE A 152 -56.44 10.79 -1.17
C ILE A 152 -57.49 10.29 -2.18
N PRO A 153 -57.57 8.97 -2.50
CA PRO A 153 -58.49 8.43 -3.52
C PRO A 153 -60.00 8.48 -3.18
N TYR A 154 -60.47 9.45 -2.40
CA TYR A 154 -61.90 9.66 -2.12
C TYR A 154 -62.62 10.38 -3.27
N PHE A 155 -61.88 10.83 -4.29
CA PHE A 155 -62.36 11.51 -5.48
C PHE A 155 -63.17 10.66 -6.49
N LYS A 156 -63.78 9.55 -6.04
CA LYS A 156 -64.98 9.03 -6.75
C LYS A 156 -66.21 9.90 -6.49
N PHE A 157 -66.16 10.84 -5.53
CA PHE A 157 -67.28 11.76 -5.25
C PHE A 157 -67.25 13.04 -6.12
N LEU A 158 -66.08 13.51 -6.54
CA LEU A 158 -65.92 14.76 -7.30
C LEU A 158 -65.93 14.58 -8.84
N ASN A 159 -65.79 13.35 -9.33
CA ASN A 159 -66.14 13.01 -10.72
C ASN A 159 -67.65 13.13 -11.01
N LYS A 160 -68.48 13.39 -9.99
CA LYS A 160 -69.92 13.57 -10.14
C LYS A 160 -70.34 15.04 -10.30
N GLU A 161 -69.47 16.01 -10.01
CA GLU A 161 -69.83 17.44 -10.04
C GLU A 161 -69.07 18.29 -11.07
N SER A 162 -67.94 17.83 -11.61
CA SER A 162 -67.18 18.57 -12.64
C SER A 162 -67.02 17.70 -13.88
N GLY A 163 -67.80 17.99 -14.93
CA GLY A 163 -67.91 17.21 -16.18
C GLY A 163 -66.69 17.22 -17.12
N SER A 164 -65.46 17.12 -16.61
CA SER A 164 -64.24 16.99 -17.42
C SER A 164 -63.45 15.73 -17.05
N LYS A 165 -63.21 14.86 -18.04
CA LYS A 165 -62.38 13.65 -17.88
C LYS A 165 -60.90 14.07 -17.83
N ILE A 166 -60.37 14.31 -16.63
CA ILE A 166 -58.94 14.56 -16.43
C ILE A 166 -58.14 13.30 -16.85
N GLY A 167 -57.12 13.47 -17.69
CA GLY A 167 -56.28 12.39 -18.19
C GLY A 167 -55.42 11.75 -17.07
N LYS A 168 -55.16 10.44 -17.17
CA LYS A 168 -54.38 9.67 -16.16
C LYS A 168 -53.02 10.29 -15.85
N ALA A 169 -52.32 10.80 -16.86
CA ALA A 169 -51.01 11.45 -16.72
C ALA A 169 -51.10 12.83 -16.05
N GLU A 170 -52.16 13.57 -16.33
CA GLU A 170 -52.40 14.91 -15.79
C GLU A 170 -52.76 14.85 -14.30
N PHE A 171 -53.57 13.86 -13.90
CA PHE A 171 -53.85 13.58 -12.49
C PHE A 171 -52.57 13.24 -11.71
N ALA A 172 -51.70 12.38 -12.25
CA ALA A 172 -50.43 12.04 -11.60
C ALA A 172 -49.46 13.23 -11.54
N ARG A 173 -49.49 14.16 -12.50
CA ARG A 173 -48.72 15.41 -12.44
C ARG A 173 -49.24 16.33 -11.33
N LEU A 174 -50.54 16.59 -11.28
CA LEU A 174 -51.16 17.43 -10.26
C LEU A 174 -50.96 16.86 -8.84
N GLN A 175 -51.04 15.54 -8.67
CA GLN A 175 -50.79 14.89 -7.40
C GLN A 175 -49.35 15.09 -6.91
N ARG A 176 -48.36 15.00 -7.81
CA ARG A 176 -46.94 15.25 -7.49
C ARG A 176 -46.71 16.71 -7.08
N GLU A 177 -47.21 17.65 -7.87
CA GLU A 177 -47.06 19.09 -7.62
C GLU A 177 -47.69 19.52 -6.28
N GLN A 178 -48.88 19.00 -5.94
CA GLN A 178 -49.50 19.30 -4.66
C GLN A 178 -48.77 18.69 -3.46
N LEU A 179 -48.26 17.46 -3.58
CA LEU A 179 -47.45 16.84 -2.53
C LEU A 179 -46.10 17.55 -2.35
N GLU A 180 -45.52 18.06 -3.43
CA GLU A 180 -44.30 18.87 -3.40
C GLU A 180 -44.53 20.20 -2.66
N ASN A 181 -45.57 20.94 -3.04
CA ASN A 181 -45.97 22.17 -2.36
C ASN A 181 -46.30 21.95 -0.88
N TYR A 182 -46.96 20.83 -0.54
CA TYR A 182 -47.20 20.43 0.84
C TYR A 182 -45.91 20.22 1.64
N LEU A 183 -44.92 19.49 1.09
CA LEU A 183 -43.64 19.28 1.77
C LEU A 183 -42.87 20.59 1.97
N ILE A 184 -42.86 21.47 0.96
CA ILE A 184 -42.22 22.80 1.07
C ILE A 184 -42.90 23.63 2.16
N GLY A 185 -44.23 23.65 2.19
CA GLY A 185 -45.01 24.32 3.24
C GLY A 185 -44.72 23.74 4.63
N LEU A 186 -44.61 22.41 4.74
CA LEU A 186 -44.31 21.74 6.01
C LEU A 186 -42.90 22.07 6.51
N ILE A 187 -41.91 22.13 5.61
CA ILE A 187 -40.53 22.54 5.94
C ILE A 187 -40.52 23.95 6.53
N ARG A 188 -41.22 24.91 5.92
CA ARG A 188 -41.31 26.30 6.39
C ARG A 188 -41.81 26.41 7.83
N VAL A 189 -42.79 25.59 8.20
CA VAL A 189 -43.38 25.60 9.56
C VAL A 189 -42.50 24.84 10.58
N VAL A 190 -41.90 23.71 10.17
CA VAL A 190 -41.24 22.78 11.09
C VAL A 190 -39.73 23.03 11.23
N MET A 191 -39.12 23.86 10.38
CA MET A 191 -37.65 24.04 10.35
C MET A 191 -37.01 24.48 11.67
N PHE A 192 -37.73 25.17 12.54
CA PHE A 192 -37.23 25.57 13.88
C PHE A 192 -37.91 24.81 15.03
N HIS A 193 -38.75 23.83 14.71
CA HIS A 193 -39.47 23.05 15.71
C HIS A 193 -38.59 21.91 16.27
N PRO A 194 -38.67 21.58 17.58
CA PRO A 194 -37.92 20.47 18.18
C PRO A 194 -38.18 19.09 17.56
N THR A 195 -39.31 18.92 16.86
CA THR A 195 -39.70 17.66 16.21
C THR A 195 -39.17 17.51 14.77
N SER A 196 -38.28 18.40 14.32
CA SER A 196 -37.71 18.39 12.96
C SER A 196 -37.01 17.08 12.58
N ASN A 197 -36.55 16.30 13.57
CA ASN A 197 -35.93 14.98 13.35
C ASN A 197 -36.84 14.00 12.62
N ARG A 198 -38.17 14.09 12.80
CA ARG A 198 -39.13 13.21 12.10
C ARG A 198 -39.18 13.52 10.61
N LEU A 199 -39.12 14.80 10.24
CA LEU A 199 -39.03 15.25 8.85
C LEU A 199 -37.68 14.88 8.24
N ALA A 200 -36.59 15.09 8.96
CA ALA A 200 -35.25 14.66 8.53
C ALA A 200 -35.18 13.14 8.32
N THR A 201 -35.78 12.34 9.21
CA THR A 201 -35.91 10.88 9.07
C THR A 201 -36.74 10.52 7.83
N PHE A 202 -37.86 11.22 7.59
CA PHE A 202 -38.68 11.02 6.40
C PHE A 202 -37.89 11.29 5.11
N LEU A 203 -37.00 12.29 5.13
CA LEU A 203 -36.13 12.66 4.02
C LEU A 203 -34.79 11.92 4.00
N GLU A 204 -34.56 10.98 4.93
CA GLU A 204 -33.33 10.18 5.05
C GLU A 204 -32.05 10.99 5.32
N ILE A 205 -32.19 12.10 6.05
CA ILE A 205 -31.09 13.00 6.44
C ILE A 205 -30.58 12.65 7.84
N SER A 206 -29.26 12.61 8.00
CA SER A 206 -28.55 12.52 9.28
C SER A 206 -27.44 13.56 9.39
N SER A 207 -26.92 13.77 10.60
CA SER A 207 -25.81 14.70 10.85
C SER A 207 -24.56 14.27 10.09
N LEU A 208 -24.29 12.96 10.05
CA LEU A 208 -23.20 12.39 9.27
C LEU A 208 -23.39 12.64 7.77
N SER A 209 -24.60 12.49 7.23
CA SER A 209 -24.84 12.72 5.79
C SER A 209 -24.52 14.16 5.36
N ILE A 210 -24.70 15.13 6.26
CA ILE A 210 -24.37 16.53 6.02
C ILE A 210 -22.88 16.78 6.20
N ALA A 211 -22.27 16.23 7.25
CA ALA A 211 -20.82 16.34 7.45
C ALA A 211 -20.04 15.76 6.25
N LEU A 212 -20.49 14.64 5.71
CA LEU A 212 -19.88 14.01 4.53
C LEU A 212 -20.26 14.68 3.20
N SER A 213 -21.18 15.65 3.18
CA SER A 213 -21.53 16.35 1.93
C SER A 213 -20.37 17.19 1.39
N HIS A 214 -19.45 17.63 2.27
CA HIS A 214 -18.25 18.36 1.88
C HIS A 214 -17.16 17.43 1.31
N SER A 215 -16.94 16.27 1.92
CA SER A 215 -15.96 15.28 1.45
C SER A 215 -16.42 14.50 0.21
N GLY A 216 -17.69 14.65 -0.16
CA GLY A 216 -18.29 14.03 -1.34
C GLY A 216 -18.88 12.65 -1.08
N GLY A 217 -19.04 11.89 -2.16
CA GLY A 217 -19.62 10.55 -2.14
C GLY A 217 -21.16 10.48 -2.12
N ALA A 218 -21.71 9.49 -2.81
CA ALA A 218 -23.14 9.26 -2.96
C ALA A 218 -23.77 8.57 -1.73
N GLN A 219 -24.95 9.04 -1.33
CA GLN A 219 -25.82 8.34 -0.39
C GLN A 219 -26.92 7.61 -1.17
N TYR A 220 -26.94 6.28 -1.06
CA TYR A 220 -27.90 5.45 -1.78
C TYR A 220 -29.19 5.24 -0.99
N LYS A 221 -29.07 4.96 0.32
CA LYS A 221 -30.21 4.71 1.21
C LYS A 221 -29.83 4.99 2.65
N ALA A 222 -30.73 5.61 3.43
CA ALA A 222 -30.57 5.68 4.88
C ALA A 222 -31.87 5.37 5.64
N GLY A 223 -31.75 4.91 6.88
CA GLY A 223 -32.90 4.62 7.73
C GLY A 223 -32.58 3.69 8.90
N TYR A 224 -33.56 3.49 9.78
CA TYR A 224 -33.41 2.58 10.91
C TYR A 224 -33.39 1.12 10.48
N LEU A 225 -32.38 0.38 10.94
CA LEU A 225 -32.25 -1.07 10.86
C LEU A 225 -31.81 -1.60 12.22
N ARG A 226 -32.26 -2.80 12.58
CA ARG A 226 -31.60 -3.57 13.64
C ARG A 226 -30.59 -4.50 12.99
N VAL A 227 -29.35 -4.43 13.48
CA VAL A 227 -28.20 -5.15 12.94
C VAL A 227 -27.71 -6.13 13.99
N GLU A 228 -27.69 -7.41 13.66
CA GLU A 228 -27.16 -8.46 14.53
C GLU A 228 -26.06 -9.23 13.80
N ALA A 229 -24.85 -9.29 14.37
CA ALA A 229 -23.80 -10.17 13.87
C ALA A 229 -24.10 -11.63 14.25
N GLU A 230 -23.84 -12.56 13.34
CA GLU A 230 -24.04 -13.99 13.63
C GLU A 230 -22.84 -14.58 14.38
N SER A 231 -23.12 -15.31 15.46
CA SER A 231 -22.17 -15.63 16.52
C SER A 231 -21.18 -16.76 16.25
N ARG A 232 -21.19 -17.42 15.08
CA ARG A 232 -20.29 -18.56 14.81
C ARG A 232 -19.00 -18.07 14.15
N GLY A 233 -17.99 -17.76 14.98
CA GLY A 233 -16.62 -17.50 14.55
C GLY A 233 -16.35 -16.15 13.85
N ALA A 234 -17.37 -15.31 13.64
CA ALA A 234 -17.24 -14.02 12.97
C ALA A 234 -16.89 -12.88 13.94
N THR A 235 -16.22 -11.84 13.42
CA THR A 235 -15.90 -10.62 14.18
C THR A 235 -17.20 -9.93 14.65
N PRO A 236 -17.33 -9.52 15.94
CA PRO A 236 -18.55 -8.89 16.43
C PRO A 236 -18.80 -7.53 15.76
N PHE A 237 -20.07 -7.16 15.60
CA PHE A 237 -20.48 -5.82 15.12
C PHE A 237 -20.70 -4.87 16.30
N GLY A 238 -19.95 -3.77 16.31
CA GLY A 238 -19.81 -2.83 17.41
C GLY A 238 -18.59 -3.11 18.29
N ARG A 239 -18.35 -2.22 19.26
CA ARG A 239 -17.21 -2.33 20.19
C ARG A 239 -17.31 -3.59 21.05
N LYS A 240 -16.16 -4.17 21.41
CA LYS A 240 -16.09 -5.34 22.30
C LYS A 240 -16.83 -5.13 23.63
N SER A 241 -16.67 -3.96 24.24
CA SER A 241 -17.27 -3.58 25.52
C SER A 241 -18.78 -3.35 25.49
N SER A 242 -19.42 -3.38 24.32
CA SER A 242 -20.85 -3.12 24.17
C SER A 242 -21.72 -4.19 24.83
N SER A 243 -22.76 -3.78 25.55
CA SER A 243 -23.69 -4.69 26.22
C SER A 243 -24.58 -5.44 25.22
N HIS A 244 -25.15 -6.58 25.64
CA HIS A 244 -26.06 -7.36 24.80
C HIS A 244 -27.31 -6.56 24.40
N SER A 245 -27.80 -5.67 25.28
CA SER A 245 -28.92 -4.78 24.98
C SER A 245 -28.55 -3.75 23.90
N GLN A 246 -27.39 -3.11 24.00
CA GLN A 246 -26.89 -2.14 23.02
C GLN A 246 -26.69 -2.73 21.63
N ARG A 247 -26.34 -4.02 21.53
CA ARG A 247 -26.16 -4.72 20.25
C ARG A 247 -27.47 -5.03 19.52
N ARG A 248 -28.62 -5.02 20.22
CA ARG A 248 -29.94 -5.36 19.65
C ARG A 248 -30.82 -4.14 19.39
N GLU A 249 -30.30 -2.95 19.68
CA GLU A 249 -30.96 -1.68 19.46
C GLU A 249 -31.13 -1.38 17.96
N GLN A 250 -32.22 -0.71 17.59
CA GLN A 250 -32.39 -0.20 16.22
C GLN A 250 -31.51 1.03 16.03
N ARG A 251 -30.64 1.00 15.03
CA ARG A 251 -29.68 2.08 14.73
C ARG A 251 -29.95 2.71 13.38
N TRP A 252 -29.62 3.99 13.27
CA TRP A 252 -29.66 4.67 11.98
C TRP A 252 -28.52 4.16 11.10
N CYS A 253 -28.86 3.53 9.98
CA CYS A 253 -27.91 2.97 9.05
C CYS A 253 -27.95 3.73 7.72
N ALA A 254 -26.79 3.96 7.11
CA ALA A 254 -26.68 4.57 5.79
C ALA A 254 -25.80 3.73 4.87
N VAL A 255 -26.30 3.41 3.68
CA VAL A 255 -25.57 2.75 2.60
C VAL A 255 -24.91 3.82 1.73
N ARG A 256 -23.58 3.76 1.66
CA ARG A 256 -22.71 4.66 0.91
C ARG A 256 -22.03 3.88 -0.22
N GLU A 257 -21.10 4.50 -0.94
CA GLU A 257 -20.47 3.99 -2.17
C GLU A 257 -19.73 2.67 -2.05
N SER A 258 -19.19 2.35 -0.86
CA SER A 258 -18.45 1.10 -0.67
C SER A 258 -18.59 0.52 0.74
N TYR A 259 -19.56 1.00 1.52
CA TYR A 259 -19.76 0.59 2.91
C TYR A 259 -21.17 0.90 3.42
N LEU A 260 -21.56 0.20 4.47
CA LEU A 260 -22.69 0.50 5.34
C LEU A 260 -22.15 1.10 6.64
N VAL A 261 -22.66 2.24 7.06
CA VAL A 261 -22.36 2.84 8.37
C VAL A 261 -23.57 2.79 9.28
N ALA A 262 -23.37 2.39 10.53
CA ALA A 262 -24.36 2.49 11.60
C ALA A 262 -23.96 3.61 12.56
N LEU A 263 -24.88 4.52 12.87
CA LEU A 263 -24.69 5.60 13.83
C LEU A 263 -25.20 5.21 15.22
N VAL A 264 -24.63 5.83 16.26
CA VAL A 264 -25.19 5.77 17.62
C VAL A 264 -26.57 6.43 17.62
N GLU A 265 -26.62 7.69 17.18
CA GLU A 265 -27.84 8.46 16.94
C GLU A 265 -27.75 9.21 15.60
N PRO A 266 -28.87 9.47 14.88
CA PRO A 266 -28.84 10.24 13.64
C PRO A 266 -28.46 11.72 13.84
N GLY A 267 -28.63 12.24 15.05
CA GLY A 267 -28.27 13.60 15.45
C GLY A 267 -26.80 13.81 15.84
N GLU A 268 -26.00 12.74 15.84
CA GLU A 268 -24.59 12.77 16.23
C GLU A 268 -23.67 12.30 15.10
N LEU A 269 -22.39 12.63 15.21
CA LEU A 269 -21.34 12.15 14.30
C LEU A 269 -20.69 10.85 14.77
N ASP A 270 -21.07 10.38 15.97
CA ASP A 270 -20.50 9.18 16.57
C ASP A 270 -20.98 7.93 15.84
N ILE A 271 -20.01 7.22 15.26
CA ILE A 271 -20.22 5.99 14.52
C ILE A 271 -20.25 4.81 15.49
N TRP A 272 -21.27 3.97 15.34
CA TRP A 272 -21.40 2.72 16.08
C TRP A 272 -20.49 1.63 15.51
N ASP A 273 -20.58 1.37 14.20
CA ASP A 273 -19.70 0.47 13.45
C ASP A 273 -19.88 0.67 11.93
N VAL A 274 -18.97 0.10 11.12
CA VAL A 274 -18.87 0.25 9.67
C VAL A 274 -18.67 -1.12 9.01
N PHE A 275 -19.56 -1.52 8.12
CA PHE A 275 -19.42 -2.73 7.32
C PHE A 275 -18.91 -2.37 5.92
N LEU A 276 -17.73 -2.86 5.54
CA LEU A 276 -17.11 -2.59 4.24
C LEU A 276 -17.60 -3.61 3.19
N LEU A 277 -17.86 -3.16 1.97
CA LEU A 277 -18.09 -4.05 0.83
C LEU A 277 -16.73 -4.47 0.26
N ASP A 278 -16.54 -5.75 0.01
CA ASP A 278 -15.29 -6.32 -0.53
C ASP A 278 -15.58 -7.33 -1.64
N SER A 279 -14.54 -8.00 -2.14
CA SER A 279 -14.63 -9.00 -3.21
C SER A 279 -15.60 -10.15 -2.91
N GLU A 280 -15.85 -10.44 -1.63
CA GLU A 280 -16.73 -11.54 -1.18
C GLU A 280 -18.13 -11.05 -0.78
N PHE A 281 -18.43 -9.78 -1.05
CA PHE A 281 -19.73 -9.20 -0.69
C PHE A 281 -20.88 -9.98 -1.33
N LYS A 282 -21.78 -10.49 -0.49
CA LYS A 282 -22.96 -11.26 -0.92
C LYS A 282 -24.18 -10.83 -0.10
N ILE A 283 -25.33 -10.81 -0.77
CA ILE A 283 -26.63 -10.57 -0.15
C ILE A 283 -27.38 -11.91 -0.12
N GLU A 284 -27.68 -12.42 1.07
CA GLU A 284 -28.45 -13.65 1.20
C GLU A 284 -29.90 -13.33 1.60
N ARG A 285 -30.83 -13.87 0.82
CA ARG A 285 -32.27 -13.76 1.06
C ARG A 285 -32.77 -15.11 1.61
N PRO A 286 -33.60 -15.14 2.67
CA PRO A 286 -34.16 -16.39 3.16
C PRO A 286 -34.90 -17.15 2.03
N LYS A 287 -34.58 -18.43 1.84
CA LYS A 287 -35.23 -19.29 0.83
C LYS A 287 -36.68 -19.63 1.26
N ARG A 288 -37.64 -18.74 0.99
CA ARG A 288 -39.06 -19.11 0.79
C ARG A 288 -39.79 -18.03 -0.05
N TYR A 289 -40.46 -18.48 -1.11
CA TYR A 289 -41.21 -17.72 -2.14
C TYR A 289 -40.41 -16.87 -3.15
N TYR A 290 -39.54 -17.52 -3.95
CA TYR A 290 -39.32 -17.12 -5.35
C TYR A 290 -40.04 -18.10 -6.27
N ARG A 291 -41.38 -18.05 -6.22
CA ARG A 291 -42.24 -18.51 -7.32
C ARG A 291 -43.43 -17.54 -7.41
N GLN A 292 -43.09 -16.26 -7.55
CA GLN A 292 -43.96 -15.21 -8.09
C GLN A 292 -43.10 -13.97 -8.38
N GLY A 293 -42.74 -13.83 -9.66
CA GLY A 293 -42.55 -12.54 -10.33
C GLY A 293 -41.36 -11.66 -9.92
N PHE A 294 -40.14 -12.06 -10.28
CA PHE A 294 -39.03 -11.11 -10.54
C PHE A 294 -38.72 -10.97 -12.04
N GLY A 295 -39.67 -11.35 -12.90
CA GLY A 295 -39.62 -11.19 -14.36
C GLY A 295 -40.47 -10.04 -14.91
N GLY A 296 -41.17 -9.28 -14.05
CA GLY A 296 -42.18 -8.30 -14.50
C GLY A 296 -41.71 -6.85 -14.64
N LEU A 297 -40.41 -6.54 -14.46
CA LEU A 297 -39.94 -5.15 -14.46
C LEU A 297 -39.18 -4.74 -15.74
N LEU A 298 -38.84 -5.66 -16.65
CA LEU A 298 -37.99 -5.34 -17.81
C LEU A 298 -38.27 -6.09 -19.14
N HIS A 299 -39.43 -6.71 -19.36
CA HIS A 299 -39.81 -7.15 -20.72
C HIS A 299 -41.25 -6.82 -21.07
N LEU A 300 -41.38 -6.01 -22.12
CA LEU A 300 -42.53 -5.95 -23.01
C LEU A 300 -42.64 -7.30 -23.73
N ASP A 301 -43.73 -8.03 -23.52
CA ASP A 301 -44.56 -8.57 -24.60
C ASP A 301 -45.80 -9.26 -24.04
N GLY A 302 -46.88 -9.18 -24.83
CA GLY A 302 -48.22 -9.60 -24.43
C GLY A 302 -48.51 -11.09 -24.63
N SER A 303 -49.77 -11.40 -24.30
CA SER A 303 -50.55 -12.62 -24.56
C SER A 303 -50.61 -13.68 -23.46
N SER A 304 -51.87 -14.05 -23.18
CA SER A 304 -52.46 -15.23 -22.52
C SER A 304 -52.01 -15.52 -21.07
N ASP A 305 -52.88 -15.79 -20.10
CA ASP A 305 -53.91 -16.82 -20.08
C ASP A 305 -55.10 -16.40 -19.17
N GLU A 306 -56.27 -16.22 -19.77
CA GLU A 306 -57.56 -16.47 -19.12
C GLU A 306 -57.99 -17.86 -19.58
N GLU A 307 -57.74 -18.90 -18.79
CA GLU A 307 -58.42 -20.20 -18.90
C GLU A 307 -57.97 -21.09 -17.72
N ASN A 308 -58.85 -21.23 -16.73
CA ASN A 308 -59.05 -22.42 -15.87
C ASN A 308 -59.75 -22.04 -14.56
N GLU A 309 -61.03 -21.68 -14.66
CA GLU A 309 -61.98 -21.80 -13.55
C GLU A 309 -63.37 -22.15 -14.12
N GLU A 310 -63.46 -23.29 -14.82
CA GLU A 310 -64.76 -23.80 -15.28
C GLU A 310 -64.77 -25.34 -15.38
N THR A 311 -64.45 -26.04 -14.29
CA THR A 311 -64.77 -27.49 -14.16
C THR A 311 -64.92 -27.91 -12.70
N VAL A 312 -65.91 -27.36 -11.97
CA VAL A 312 -66.46 -28.01 -10.75
C VAL A 312 -67.97 -27.75 -10.60
N ASP A 313 -68.70 -27.66 -11.71
CA ASP A 313 -70.18 -27.62 -11.69
C ASP A 313 -70.72 -28.35 -12.92
N ARG A 314 -70.66 -29.70 -12.87
CA ARG A 314 -71.43 -30.63 -13.71
C ARG A 314 -71.02 -32.05 -13.33
N LEU A 315 -71.64 -32.61 -12.29
CA LEU A 315 -71.78 -34.06 -12.07
C LEU A 315 -72.82 -34.28 -10.96
N GLU A 316 -74.04 -33.78 -11.16
CA GLU A 316 -75.23 -34.29 -10.44
C GLU A 316 -76.28 -34.68 -11.49
N ALA A 317 -76.20 -35.92 -11.96
CA ALA A 317 -77.33 -36.61 -12.56
C ALA A 317 -77.13 -38.13 -12.47
N ASN A 318 -78.05 -38.75 -11.70
CA ASN A 318 -78.49 -40.15 -11.74
C ASN A 318 -77.68 -41.25 -11.02
N GLY A 319 -78.39 -41.94 -10.13
CA GLY A 319 -78.30 -43.40 -9.99
C GLY A 319 -78.13 -43.91 -8.56
N ASP A 320 -79.21 -44.48 -8.02
CA ASP A 320 -79.33 -45.26 -6.77
C ASP A 320 -78.06 -46.01 -6.33
N LYS A 321 -77.63 -45.78 -5.08
CA LYS A 321 -76.70 -46.66 -4.34
C LYS A 321 -77.14 -46.82 -2.89
N SER A 322 -76.91 -48.00 -2.34
CA SER A 322 -77.42 -48.45 -1.04
C SER A 322 -76.78 -47.73 0.16
N LYS A 323 -77.56 -47.60 1.24
CA LYS A 323 -77.22 -46.85 2.46
C LYS A 323 -75.96 -47.34 3.23
N GLU A 324 -75.44 -48.53 2.93
CA GLU A 324 -74.22 -49.04 3.57
C GLU A 324 -72.93 -48.50 2.90
N GLU A 325 -72.95 -48.15 1.61
CA GLU A 325 -71.77 -47.61 0.91
C GLU A 325 -71.53 -46.11 1.20
N GLU A 326 -72.58 -45.34 1.52
CA GLU A 326 -72.47 -43.91 1.88
C GLU A 326 -71.83 -43.68 3.26
N GLU A 327 -72.03 -44.59 4.22
CA GLU A 327 -71.51 -44.45 5.58
C GLU A 327 -70.01 -44.81 5.65
N GLU A 328 -69.57 -45.77 4.82
CA GLU A 328 -68.16 -46.17 4.70
C GLU A 328 -67.34 -45.12 3.92
N GLN A 329 -67.91 -44.52 2.86
CA GLN A 329 -67.29 -43.38 2.18
C GLN A 329 -67.19 -42.13 3.07
N ARG A 330 -68.20 -41.85 3.90
CA ARG A 330 -68.15 -40.72 4.85
C ARG A 330 -67.10 -40.91 5.94
N LYS A 331 -66.89 -42.12 6.43
CA LYS A 331 -65.80 -42.44 7.37
C LYS A 331 -64.42 -42.31 6.73
N ALA A 332 -64.24 -42.84 5.51
CA ALA A 332 -62.97 -42.71 4.78
C ALA A 332 -62.64 -41.25 4.44
N LEU A 333 -63.64 -40.44 4.05
CA LEU A 333 -63.47 -39.00 3.82
C LEU A 333 -63.17 -38.22 5.11
N ALA A 334 -63.72 -38.63 6.25
CA ALA A 334 -63.41 -38.02 7.55
C ALA A 334 -61.98 -38.33 8.01
N GLU A 335 -61.51 -39.57 7.85
CA GLU A 335 -60.14 -39.98 8.22
C GLU A 335 -59.08 -39.32 7.32
N VAL A 336 -59.33 -39.18 6.01
CA VAL A 336 -58.44 -38.44 5.09
C VAL A 336 -58.38 -36.95 5.47
N ARG A 337 -59.50 -36.37 5.91
CA ARG A 337 -59.60 -34.95 6.29
C ARG A 337 -58.89 -34.68 7.62
N ASP A 338 -58.96 -35.59 8.58
CA ASP A 338 -58.24 -35.50 9.85
C ASP A 338 -56.74 -35.81 9.70
N HIS A 339 -56.35 -36.73 8.79
CA HIS A 339 -54.95 -36.95 8.45
C HIS A 339 -54.33 -35.73 7.74
N GLN A 340 -55.05 -35.10 6.81
CA GLN A 340 -54.63 -33.84 6.19
C GLN A 340 -54.56 -32.67 7.18
N ARG A 341 -55.46 -32.64 8.17
CA ARG A 341 -55.45 -31.64 9.24
C ARG A 341 -54.25 -31.84 10.18
N ASN A 342 -53.95 -33.07 10.59
CA ASN A 342 -52.77 -33.38 11.41
C ASN A 342 -51.45 -33.14 10.65
N LEU A 343 -51.39 -33.43 9.35
CA LEU A 343 -50.24 -33.06 8.50
C LEU A 343 -50.08 -31.54 8.38
N ARG A 344 -51.19 -30.78 8.28
CA ARG A 344 -51.17 -29.31 8.29
C ARG A 344 -50.79 -28.72 9.65
N GLU A 345 -51.19 -29.35 10.75
CA GLU A 345 -50.82 -28.93 12.11
C GLU A 345 -49.36 -29.30 12.45
N GLN A 346 -48.86 -30.42 11.96
CA GLN A 346 -47.44 -30.79 12.03
C GLN A 346 -46.57 -29.92 11.11
N GLN A 347 -47.03 -29.58 9.90
CA GLN A 347 -46.39 -28.57 9.05
C GLN A 347 -46.39 -27.20 9.72
N LYS A 348 -47.50 -26.76 10.35
CA LYS A 348 -47.53 -25.51 11.12
C LYS A 348 -46.60 -25.51 12.34
N LYS A 349 -46.41 -26.67 13.01
CA LYS A 349 -45.43 -26.81 14.11
C LYS A 349 -43.98 -26.85 13.62
N ALA A 350 -43.71 -27.40 12.43
CA ALA A 350 -42.39 -27.38 11.79
C ALA A 350 -42.05 -26.00 11.17
N GLU A 351 -43.07 -25.27 10.70
CA GLU A 351 -42.98 -23.88 10.22
C GLU A 351 -42.88 -22.85 11.36
N GLY A 352 -43.14 -23.25 12.60
CA GLY A 352 -43.09 -22.40 13.80
C GLY A 352 -41.70 -21.93 14.22
N LYS A 353 -40.63 -22.24 13.49
CA LYS A 353 -39.36 -21.47 13.54
C LYS A 353 -39.45 -20.32 12.55
N ASP A 354 -40.27 -19.33 12.90
CA ASP A 354 -40.56 -18.12 12.11
C ASP A 354 -39.26 -17.41 11.67
N VAL A 355 -38.88 -17.56 10.41
CA VAL A 355 -37.92 -16.66 9.75
C VAL A 355 -38.70 -15.38 9.44
N SER A 356 -38.55 -14.36 10.28
CA SER A 356 -39.21 -13.05 10.14
C SER A 356 -39.19 -12.53 8.69
N LYS A 357 -40.38 -12.22 8.15
CA LYS A 357 -40.64 -11.79 6.75
C LYS A 357 -39.82 -10.60 6.25
N HIS A 358 -39.19 -9.83 7.15
CA HIS A 358 -38.48 -8.58 6.82
C HIS A 358 -36.98 -8.66 7.19
N THR A 359 -36.38 -9.84 7.02
CA THR A 359 -35.00 -10.12 7.42
C THR A 359 -34.17 -10.56 6.21
N PHE A 360 -32.97 -10.03 6.08
CA PHE A 360 -32.00 -10.43 5.07
C PHE A 360 -30.59 -10.41 5.66
N TYR A 361 -29.64 -11.02 4.96
CA TYR A 361 -28.25 -11.08 5.41
C TYR A 361 -27.34 -10.41 4.40
N ILE A 362 -26.30 -9.76 4.92
CA ILE A 362 -25.16 -9.30 4.13
C ILE A 362 -23.91 -9.99 4.67
N VAL A 363 -23.05 -10.42 3.77
CA VAL A 363 -21.83 -11.17 4.07
C VAL A 363 -20.69 -10.48 3.36
N ASN A 364 -19.56 -10.33 4.05
CA ASN A 364 -18.27 -9.98 3.47
C ASN A 364 -17.19 -10.92 4.03
N SER A 365 -15.92 -10.70 3.69
CA SER A 365 -14.82 -11.55 4.17
C SER A 365 -14.63 -11.54 5.69
N GLN A 366 -15.11 -10.52 6.42
CA GLN A 366 -14.93 -10.37 7.87
C GLN A 366 -16.08 -10.94 8.70
N MET A 367 -17.32 -10.81 8.21
CA MET A 367 -18.51 -11.10 8.99
C MET A 367 -19.77 -11.31 8.16
N ARG A 368 -20.74 -11.97 8.78
CA ARG A 368 -22.12 -12.11 8.32
C ARG A 368 -23.05 -11.34 9.25
N LEU A 369 -23.76 -10.35 8.71
CA LEU A 369 -24.72 -9.52 9.43
C LEU A 369 -26.15 -9.89 9.04
N LYS A 370 -26.99 -10.07 10.05
CA LYS A 370 -28.43 -10.21 9.94
C LYS A 370 -29.10 -8.85 10.14
N LEU A 371 -29.82 -8.41 9.11
CA LEU A 371 -30.48 -7.11 9.07
C LEU A 371 -32.00 -7.27 9.17
N TYR A 372 -32.60 -6.52 10.10
CA TYR A 372 -34.03 -6.48 10.32
C TYR A 372 -34.59 -5.13 9.88
N ALA A 373 -35.42 -5.14 8.84
CA ALA A 373 -36.17 -3.97 8.39
C ALA A 373 -37.54 -3.88 9.07
N ARG A 374 -38.14 -2.69 9.09
CA ARG A 374 -39.47 -2.47 9.67
C ARG A 374 -40.58 -3.11 8.83
N ASN A 375 -40.42 -3.12 7.50
CA ASN A 375 -41.37 -3.67 6.55
C ASN A 375 -40.63 -4.21 5.31
N GLU A 376 -41.34 -5.00 4.50
CA GLU A 376 -40.80 -5.65 3.29
C GLU A 376 -40.26 -4.65 2.27
N ARG A 377 -40.95 -3.51 2.11
CA ARG A 377 -40.52 -2.46 1.18
C ARG A 377 -39.19 -1.83 1.59
N GLN A 378 -39.02 -1.50 2.87
CA GLN A 378 -37.77 -0.95 3.38
C GLN A 378 -36.64 -1.96 3.17
N MET A 379 -36.89 -3.26 3.41
CA MET A 379 -35.95 -4.33 3.12
C MET A 379 -35.55 -4.33 1.64
N LEU A 380 -36.52 -4.34 0.71
CA LEU A 380 -36.25 -4.33 -0.73
C LEU A 380 -35.47 -3.08 -1.15
N GLN A 381 -35.80 -1.90 -0.61
CA GLN A 381 -35.05 -0.66 -0.88
C GLN A 381 -33.59 -0.73 -0.43
N PHE A 382 -33.31 -1.31 0.75
CA PHE A 382 -31.94 -1.54 1.19
C PHE A 382 -31.22 -2.56 0.31
N ILE A 383 -31.89 -3.65 -0.08
CA ILE A 383 -31.32 -4.67 -0.97
C ILE A 383 -30.97 -4.05 -2.33
N THR A 384 -31.89 -3.34 -2.97
CA THR A 384 -31.63 -2.65 -4.24
C THR A 384 -30.51 -1.62 -4.12
N ALA A 385 -30.42 -0.93 -2.98
CA ALA A 385 -29.30 -0.02 -2.72
C ALA A 385 -27.97 -0.78 -2.64
N PHE A 386 -27.91 -1.90 -1.91
CA PHE A 386 -26.70 -2.73 -1.84
C PHE A 386 -26.31 -3.32 -3.19
N GLU A 387 -27.28 -3.76 -4.00
CA GLU A 387 -27.02 -4.28 -5.35
C GLU A 387 -26.43 -3.20 -6.25
N ARG A 388 -27.00 -2.00 -6.24
CA ARG A 388 -26.48 -0.86 -7.02
C ARG A 388 -25.08 -0.45 -6.57
N VAL A 389 -24.82 -0.46 -5.26
CA VAL A 389 -23.50 -0.14 -4.70
C VAL A 389 -22.48 -1.21 -5.07
N ALA A 390 -22.84 -2.49 -4.99
CA ALA A 390 -21.96 -3.60 -5.37
C ALA A 390 -21.68 -3.66 -6.88
N GLN A 391 -22.56 -3.11 -7.73
CA GLN A 391 -22.29 -2.96 -9.16
C GLN A 391 -21.34 -1.80 -9.47
N ASN A 392 -21.44 -0.70 -8.70
CA ASN A 392 -20.68 0.52 -8.94
C ASN A 392 -19.33 0.57 -8.20
N SER A 393 -19.16 -0.20 -7.13
CA SER A 393 -17.94 -0.20 -6.31
C SER A 393 -16.82 -0.97 -7.01
N PRO A 394 -15.61 -0.41 -7.15
CA PRO A 394 -14.48 -1.12 -7.74
C PRO A 394 -13.82 -2.13 -6.79
N TYR A 395 -14.25 -2.16 -5.53
CA TYR A 395 -13.77 -3.10 -4.51
C TYR A 395 -14.58 -4.40 -4.44
N THR A 396 -15.66 -4.48 -5.22
CA THR A 396 -16.54 -5.66 -5.31
C THR A 396 -16.22 -6.40 -6.61
N GLY A 397 -16.12 -7.73 -6.55
CA GLY A 397 -15.65 -8.55 -7.67
C GLY A 397 -14.19 -9.00 -7.52
N LYS A 398 -13.60 -9.51 -8.61
CA LYS A 398 -12.20 -9.95 -8.66
C LYS A 398 -11.35 -8.91 -9.38
N ASN A 399 -10.27 -8.50 -8.74
CA ASN A 399 -9.26 -7.64 -9.36
C ASN A 399 -8.01 -8.45 -9.72
N ARG A 400 -7.13 -7.84 -10.54
CA ARG A 400 -5.83 -8.43 -10.92
C ARG A 400 -5.05 -8.90 -9.67
N PHE A 401 -4.40 -10.07 -9.77
CA PHE A 401 -3.68 -10.75 -8.69
C PHE A 401 -4.53 -11.16 -7.48
N ASP A 402 -5.87 -11.14 -7.60
CA ASP A 402 -6.83 -11.30 -6.49
C ASP A 402 -6.66 -10.24 -5.40
N SER A 403 -6.14 -9.05 -5.75
CA SER A 403 -5.99 -7.93 -4.83
C SER A 403 -7.35 -7.37 -4.37
N PHE A 404 -7.40 -6.85 -3.15
CA PHE A 404 -8.53 -6.04 -2.70
C PHE A 404 -8.68 -4.72 -3.48
N ALA A 405 -7.59 -4.20 -4.05
CA ALA A 405 -7.57 -2.91 -4.73
C ALA A 405 -7.63 -3.08 -6.27
N PRO A 406 -8.38 -2.21 -6.97
CA PRO A 406 -8.41 -2.17 -8.43
C PRO A 406 -7.12 -1.54 -8.99
N ILE A 407 -6.96 -1.61 -10.32
CA ILE A 407 -5.90 -0.89 -11.04
C ILE A 407 -6.27 0.60 -11.09
N ARG A 408 -5.30 1.49 -10.84
CA ARG A 408 -5.46 2.94 -10.90
C ARG A 408 -4.57 3.51 -12.00
N MET A 409 -5.13 4.30 -12.91
CA MET A 409 -4.42 4.95 -14.01
C MET A 409 -4.08 6.41 -13.68
N ASN A 410 -3.12 6.98 -14.41
CA ASN A 410 -2.70 8.38 -14.32
C ASN A 410 -2.27 8.81 -12.91
N VAL A 411 -1.60 7.90 -12.22
CA VAL A 411 -1.13 8.09 -10.84
C VAL A 411 0.20 8.83 -10.86
N ALA A 412 0.32 9.84 -10.00
CA ALA A 412 1.61 10.44 -9.67
C ALA A 412 2.28 9.61 -8.57
N ALA A 413 3.35 8.91 -8.95
CA ALA A 413 4.16 8.10 -8.05
C ALA A 413 5.63 8.51 -8.18
N GLN A 414 6.33 8.58 -7.06
CA GLN A 414 7.76 8.89 -6.99
C GLN A 414 8.45 7.83 -6.12
N TRP A 415 9.49 7.20 -6.67
CA TRP A 415 10.38 6.34 -5.90
C TRP A 415 11.32 7.19 -5.03
N LEU A 416 11.72 6.67 -3.89
CA LEU A 416 12.60 7.32 -2.91
C LEU A 416 13.62 6.27 -2.46
N VAL A 417 14.89 6.51 -2.78
CA VAL A 417 16.01 5.65 -2.40
C VAL A 417 16.63 6.23 -1.12
N ASP A 418 16.88 5.35 -0.16
CA ASP A 418 17.36 5.65 1.20
C ASP A 418 16.43 6.50 2.07
N GLY A 419 16.76 6.56 3.36
CA GLY A 419 15.95 7.26 4.34
C GLY A 419 16.00 8.79 4.22
N ARG A 420 17.10 9.38 3.74
CA ARG A 420 17.22 10.84 3.61
C ARG A 420 16.06 11.43 2.80
N ASP A 421 15.86 10.92 1.59
CA ASP A 421 14.88 11.45 0.65
C ASP A 421 13.44 11.13 1.10
N TYR A 422 13.25 9.93 1.66
CA TYR A 422 11.98 9.49 2.24
C TYR A 422 11.52 10.37 3.40
N PHE A 423 12.34 10.50 4.45
CA PHE A 423 11.97 11.26 5.65
C PHE A 423 11.87 12.76 5.38
N TRP A 424 12.66 13.27 4.44
CA TRP A 424 12.52 14.65 3.99
C TRP A 424 11.13 14.91 3.38
N ASN A 425 10.71 14.08 2.42
CA ASN A 425 9.40 14.24 1.78
C ASN A 425 8.24 13.94 2.73
N LEU A 426 8.37 12.92 3.58
CA LEU A 426 7.38 12.61 4.61
C LEU A 426 7.18 13.78 5.59
N SER A 427 8.27 14.42 6.04
CA SER A 427 8.16 15.59 6.93
C SER A 427 7.46 16.79 6.26
N ARG A 428 7.69 17.02 4.96
CA ARG A 428 6.98 18.06 4.19
C ARG A 428 5.49 17.75 4.12
N ALA A 429 5.15 16.51 3.80
CA ALA A 429 3.76 16.10 3.69
C ALA A 429 3.02 16.19 5.04
N ILE A 430 3.65 15.78 6.15
CA ILE A 430 3.08 15.93 7.50
C ILE A 430 2.78 17.40 7.82
N LEU A 431 3.68 18.32 7.46
CA LEU A 431 3.46 19.75 7.66
C LEU A 431 2.27 20.29 6.86
N MET A 432 1.99 19.71 5.69
CA MET A 432 0.88 20.08 4.83
C MET A 432 -0.48 19.51 5.28
N ALA A 433 -0.50 18.53 6.20
CA ALA A 433 -1.72 17.86 6.63
C ALA A 433 -2.76 18.83 7.23
N LYS A 434 -4.04 18.66 6.89
CA LYS A 434 -5.13 19.54 7.36
C LYS A 434 -6.22 18.79 8.11
N GLU A 435 -6.45 17.52 7.80
CA GLU A 435 -7.57 16.75 8.34
C GLU A 435 -7.11 15.57 9.16
N SER A 436 -6.32 14.68 8.56
CA SER A 436 -5.96 13.41 9.18
C SER A 436 -4.61 12.86 8.74
N ILE A 437 -3.94 12.18 9.66
CA ILE A 437 -2.72 11.41 9.40
C ILE A 437 -2.94 9.99 9.92
N TYR A 438 -2.74 9.01 9.05
CA TYR A 438 -2.73 7.59 9.40
C TYR A 438 -1.29 7.08 9.35
N ILE A 439 -0.84 6.41 10.42
CA ILE A 439 0.50 5.82 10.49
C ILE A 439 0.36 4.35 10.90
N HIS A 440 0.95 3.45 10.14
CA HIS A 440 1.09 2.06 10.49
C HIS A 440 2.55 1.65 10.33
N ASP A 441 3.17 1.22 11.42
CA ASP A 441 4.58 0.82 11.43
C ASP A 441 4.79 -0.46 12.24
N TRP A 442 5.82 -1.22 11.87
CA TRP A 442 6.32 -2.33 12.68
C TRP A 442 7.01 -1.80 13.94
N TRP A 443 7.79 -0.74 13.80
CA TRP A 443 8.35 0.00 14.93
C TRP A 443 8.38 1.49 14.63
N LEU A 444 8.12 2.31 15.65
CA LEU A 444 8.03 3.76 15.52
C LEU A 444 8.75 4.39 16.71
N SER A 445 9.75 5.22 16.43
CA SER A 445 10.49 5.99 17.44
C SER A 445 10.02 7.45 17.40
N PRO A 446 9.30 7.93 18.42
CA PRO A 446 8.76 9.28 18.44
C PRO A 446 9.84 10.36 18.28
N GLU A 447 11.05 10.09 18.75
CA GLU A 447 12.16 11.05 18.78
C GLU A 447 13.01 11.06 17.51
N LEU A 448 12.62 10.32 16.46
CA LEU A 448 13.32 10.30 15.18
C LEU A 448 13.40 11.69 14.54
N LEU A 449 14.61 12.09 14.12
CA LEU A 449 14.85 13.30 13.33
C LEU A 449 14.58 13.03 11.84
N MET A 450 13.54 13.68 11.32
CA MET A 450 13.13 13.52 9.91
C MET A 450 14.01 14.32 8.94
N ARG A 451 14.70 15.36 9.44
CA ARG A 451 15.63 16.18 8.65
C ARG A 451 16.89 16.43 9.46
N ARG A 452 18.02 16.45 8.76
CA ARG A 452 19.35 16.48 9.37
C ARG A 452 20.30 17.40 8.58
N PRO A 453 21.43 17.80 9.16
CA PRO A 453 21.79 17.68 10.58
C PRO A 453 21.19 18.82 11.45
N GLY A 454 21.08 18.64 12.77
CA GLY A 454 20.72 19.69 13.74
C GLY A 454 19.31 20.31 13.63
N LYS A 455 18.36 19.70 12.91
CA LYS A 455 17.01 20.27 12.67
C LYS A 455 15.95 19.70 13.61
N ASP A 456 16.16 19.97 14.89
CA ASP A 456 15.38 19.49 16.04
C ASP A 456 13.86 19.77 16.00
N HIS A 457 13.43 20.80 15.28
CA HIS A 457 12.01 21.10 15.10
C HIS A 457 11.29 20.13 14.15
N TYR A 458 12.04 19.36 13.34
CA TYR A 458 11.50 18.31 12.48
C TYR A 458 11.57 16.91 13.12
N ARG A 459 11.72 16.80 14.45
CA ARG A 459 11.47 15.54 15.17
C ARG A 459 10.02 15.08 14.96
N LEU A 460 9.82 13.78 14.82
CA LEU A 460 8.49 13.21 14.53
C LEU A 460 7.46 13.57 15.59
N ASP A 461 7.77 13.41 16.88
CA ASP A 461 6.89 13.75 17.99
C ASP A 461 6.47 15.22 17.97
N ARG A 462 7.41 16.15 17.76
CA ARG A 462 7.16 17.60 17.65
C ARG A 462 6.33 17.96 16.42
N LEU A 463 6.54 17.28 15.28
CA LEU A 463 5.73 17.46 14.08
C LEU A 463 4.29 17.05 14.33
N LEU A 464 4.08 15.84 14.87
CA LEU A 464 2.75 15.33 15.17
C LEU A 464 2.04 16.18 16.22
N GLU A 465 2.75 16.65 17.25
CA GLU A 465 2.18 17.54 18.27
C GLU A 465 1.69 18.86 17.67
N ARG A 466 2.50 19.51 16.80
CA ARG A 466 2.11 20.75 16.12
C ARG A 466 0.86 20.56 15.28
N LYS A 467 0.83 19.52 14.43
CA LYS A 467 -0.34 19.23 13.58
C LYS A 467 -1.57 18.86 14.42
N ALA A 468 -1.38 18.13 15.51
CA ALA A 468 -2.46 17.80 16.42
C ALA A 468 -3.07 19.04 17.10
N LYS A 469 -2.25 20.05 17.46
CA LYS A 469 -2.69 21.35 17.99
C LYS A 469 -3.44 22.19 16.95
N GLU A 470 -3.07 22.09 15.67
CA GLU A 470 -3.80 22.72 14.55
C GLU A 470 -5.17 22.06 14.26
N GLY A 471 -5.45 20.91 14.88
CA GLY A 471 -6.74 20.22 14.77
C GLY A 471 -6.70 18.92 13.96
N VAL A 472 -5.55 18.57 13.37
CA VAL A 472 -5.36 17.34 12.60
C VAL A 472 -5.54 16.11 13.49
N LYS A 473 -6.29 15.11 13.00
CA LYS A 473 -6.53 13.84 13.72
C LYS A 473 -5.48 12.81 13.32
N ILE A 474 -4.74 12.30 14.30
CA ILE A 474 -3.61 11.40 14.07
C ILE A 474 -3.94 10.02 14.63
N TYR A 475 -3.94 9.02 13.76
CA TYR A 475 -4.29 7.64 14.08
C TYR A 475 -3.10 6.74 13.79
N ILE A 476 -2.64 6.01 14.80
CA ILE A 476 -1.42 5.23 14.74
C ILE A 476 -1.71 3.78 15.12
N ILE A 477 -1.27 2.83 14.30
CA ILE A 477 -1.23 1.40 14.61
C ILE A 477 0.24 0.98 14.66
N ILE A 478 0.69 0.48 15.79
CA ILE A 478 2.04 -0.08 15.94
C ILE A 478 1.98 -1.57 16.28
N TYR A 479 2.99 -2.33 15.87
CA TYR A 479 3.11 -3.71 16.28
C TYR A 479 3.22 -3.83 17.82
N LEU A 480 2.57 -4.85 18.38
CA LEU A 480 2.73 -5.27 19.77
C LEU A 480 3.67 -6.46 19.79
N GLU A 481 4.85 -6.28 20.36
CA GLU A 481 5.83 -7.33 20.60
C GLU A 481 5.37 -8.33 21.67
N VAL A 482 5.83 -9.58 21.54
CA VAL A 482 5.58 -10.64 22.52
C VAL A 482 6.32 -10.38 23.83
N SER A 483 7.57 -9.91 23.72
CA SER A 483 8.45 -9.62 24.85
C SER A 483 9.54 -8.66 24.43
N ASN A 484 9.81 -7.65 25.26
CA ASN A 484 10.94 -6.74 25.09
C ASN A 484 12.30 -7.47 25.16
N ARG A 485 12.37 -8.71 25.67
CA ARG A 485 13.61 -9.50 25.67
C ARG A 485 13.92 -10.13 24.30
N THR A 486 12.90 -10.43 23.51
CA THR A 486 13.05 -11.02 22.17
C THR A 486 12.93 -9.95 21.08
N THR A 487 12.23 -8.85 21.37
CA THR A 487 11.94 -7.76 20.43
C THR A 487 11.80 -6.43 21.22
N PRO A 488 12.89 -5.75 21.62
CA PRO A 488 12.95 -4.46 22.30
C PRO A 488 12.60 -3.31 21.34
N THR A 489 11.40 -3.32 20.78
CA THR A 489 10.81 -2.13 20.12
C THR A 489 10.17 -1.18 21.13
N ASP A 490 9.92 -1.67 22.35
CA ASP A 490 9.21 -0.99 23.44
C ASP A 490 7.98 -0.20 22.94
N SER A 491 7.07 -0.88 22.24
CA SER A 491 5.85 -0.25 21.73
C SER A 491 5.00 0.37 22.85
N SER A 492 5.20 -0.09 24.10
CA SER A 492 4.57 0.48 25.29
C SER A 492 5.05 1.91 25.54
N TYR A 493 6.37 2.15 25.53
CA TYR A 493 6.96 3.48 25.61
C TYR A 493 6.45 4.39 24.49
N THR A 494 6.55 3.93 23.23
CA THR A 494 6.05 4.69 22.06
C THR A 494 4.59 5.09 22.21
N LYS A 495 3.73 4.16 22.64
CA LYS A 495 2.31 4.45 22.88
C LYS A 495 2.13 5.51 23.97
N GLN A 496 2.82 5.37 25.09
CA GLN A 496 2.71 6.31 26.22
C GLN A 496 3.15 7.71 25.80
N ARG A 497 4.30 7.82 25.14
CA ARG A 497 4.86 9.07 24.64
C ARG A 497 3.91 9.75 23.65
N LEU A 498 3.53 9.08 22.57
CA LEU A 498 2.68 9.65 21.52
C LEU A 498 1.26 10.00 22.01
N ALA A 499 0.66 9.13 22.84
CA ALA A 499 -0.66 9.40 23.39
C ALA A 499 -0.67 10.57 24.39
N SER A 500 0.48 10.90 24.99
CA SER A 500 0.62 12.04 25.90
C SER A 500 0.75 13.39 25.19
N LEU A 501 1.12 13.41 23.90
CA LEU A 501 1.36 14.65 23.15
C LEU A 501 0.10 15.52 23.03
N HIS A 502 -1.02 14.93 22.61
CA HIS A 502 -2.28 15.65 22.40
C HIS A 502 -3.47 14.68 22.30
N PRO A 503 -4.70 15.07 22.72
CA PRO A 503 -5.89 14.25 22.52
C PRO A 503 -6.16 13.91 21.04
N ASN A 504 -5.71 14.70 20.07
CA ASN A 504 -5.92 14.31 18.67
C ASN A 504 -5.01 13.16 18.20
N VAL A 505 -4.04 12.73 19.01
CA VAL A 505 -3.18 11.57 18.74
C VAL A 505 -3.78 10.32 19.40
N MET A 506 -4.04 9.29 18.61
CA MET A 506 -4.66 8.04 19.05
C MET A 506 -3.82 6.85 18.58
N VAL A 507 -3.40 5.99 19.52
CA VAL A 507 -2.47 4.90 19.25
C VAL A 507 -3.06 3.54 19.66
N GLN A 508 -3.12 2.61 18.72
CA GLN A 508 -3.44 1.21 18.93
C GLN A 508 -2.19 0.34 18.77
N ARG A 509 -2.07 -0.72 19.58
CA ARG A 509 -1.01 -1.73 19.44
C ARG A 509 -1.61 -3.06 19.02
N SER A 510 -0.98 -3.80 18.10
CA SER A 510 -1.51 -5.07 17.57
C SER A 510 -0.44 -6.07 17.15
N PRO A 511 -0.60 -7.40 17.31
CA PRO A 511 -1.79 -8.19 17.72
C PRO A 511 -2.11 -8.14 19.21
N SER A 512 -3.09 -8.92 19.66
CA SER A 512 -3.25 -9.28 21.09
C SER A 512 -2.95 -10.77 21.17
N HIS A 513 -1.69 -11.14 21.45
CA HIS A 513 -1.19 -12.51 21.29
C HIS A 513 -2.13 -13.60 21.86
N PHE A 514 -2.64 -13.41 23.08
CA PHE A 514 -3.56 -14.37 23.71
C PHE A 514 -4.96 -14.47 23.05
N GLN A 515 -5.42 -13.41 22.37
CA GLN A 515 -6.73 -13.38 21.71
C GLN A 515 -6.66 -13.85 20.27
N THR A 516 -5.56 -13.56 19.56
CA THR A 516 -5.35 -13.98 18.18
C THR A 516 -4.68 -15.34 18.08
N GLY A 517 -4.11 -15.87 19.18
CA GLY A 517 -3.33 -17.12 19.18
C GLY A 517 -2.02 -17.03 18.40
N THR A 518 -1.60 -15.82 18.05
CA THR A 518 -0.44 -15.56 17.18
C THR A 518 0.72 -15.03 18.01
N PHE A 519 1.77 -15.83 18.16
CA PHE A 519 2.98 -15.48 18.91
C PHE A 519 4.19 -15.22 18.01
N TYR A 520 4.16 -15.63 16.73
CA TYR A 520 5.34 -15.54 15.86
C TYR A 520 5.22 -14.50 14.75
N TRP A 521 4.00 -14.13 14.34
CA TRP A 521 3.76 -13.23 13.21
C TRP A 521 3.61 -11.78 13.65
N ALA A 522 3.97 -10.87 12.76
CA ALA A 522 3.97 -9.44 12.99
C ALA A 522 3.14 -8.67 11.95
N HIS A 523 2.81 -7.43 12.29
CA HIS A 523 2.34 -6.46 11.31
C HIS A 523 3.56 -5.72 10.77
N HIS A 524 3.95 -6.00 9.54
CA HIS A 524 5.25 -5.63 9.00
C HIS A 524 5.17 -4.54 7.92
N GLU A 525 3.96 -4.09 7.59
CA GLU A 525 3.79 -2.94 6.69
C GLU A 525 4.24 -1.61 7.31
N LYS A 526 4.79 -0.75 6.45
CA LYS A 526 5.10 0.65 6.75
C LYS A 526 4.26 1.54 5.85
N LEU A 527 3.39 2.33 6.46
CA LEU A 527 2.40 3.14 5.76
C LEU A 527 2.16 4.46 6.50
N CYS A 528 2.30 5.57 5.78
CA CYS A 528 1.79 6.86 6.24
C CYS A 528 0.84 7.44 5.19
N VAL A 529 -0.40 7.77 5.58
CA VAL A 529 -1.39 8.41 4.69
C VAL A 529 -1.77 9.76 5.26
N ILE A 530 -1.71 10.80 4.43
CA ILE A 530 -1.97 12.19 4.79
C ILE A 530 -3.17 12.67 3.99
N ASP A 531 -4.20 13.11 4.72
CA ASP A 531 -5.47 13.61 4.20
C ASP A 531 -6.11 12.70 3.14
N GLN A 532 -5.80 11.39 3.18
CA GLN A 532 -6.31 10.38 2.24
C GLN A 532 -6.03 10.73 0.76
N THR A 533 -5.01 11.56 0.51
CA THR A 533 -4.62 12.07 -0.82
C THR A 533 -3.17 11.76 -1.15
N ILE A 534 -2.28 11.83 -0.16
CA ILE A 534 -0.86 11.49 -0.27
C ILE A 534 -0.60 10.28 0.62
N ALA A 535 0.14 9.31 0.12
CA ALA A 535 0.58 8.15 0.89
C ALA A 535 2.06 7.85 0.68
N PHE A 536 2.68 7.30 1.72
CA PHE A 536 4.05 6.82 1.75
C PHE A 536 4.03 5.36 2.14
N MET A 537 4.77 4.51 1.42
CA MET A 537 4.91 3.09 1.71
C MET A 537 6.25 2.55 1.19
N GLY A 538 6.73 1.43 1.74
CA GLY A 538 8.01 0.82 1.34
C GLY A 538 8.61 -0.05 2.43
N GLY A 539 9.94 -0.15 2.45
CA GLY A 539 10.71 -0.84 3.49
C GLY A 539 11.04 0.01 4.73
N LEU A 540 10.89 1.33 4.66
CA LEU A 540 11.32 2.27 5.71
C LEU A 540 10.26 2.49 6.81
N ASP A 541 10.54 2.06 8.04
CA ASP A 541 9.76 2.46 9.23
C ASP A 541 10.21 3.84 9.76
N ALA A 542 9.31 4.57 10.43
CA ALA A 542 9.65 5.82 11.12
C ALA A 542 10.25 5.58 12.53
N CYS A 543 11.37 4.88 12.60
CA CYS A 543 12.08 4.60 13.86
C CYS A 543 13.60 4.82 13.77
N PHE A 544 14.22 4.86 14.95
CA PHE A 544 15.66 4.71 15.11
C PHE A 544 16.10 3.33 14.64
N GLY A 545 17.40 3.16 14.48
CA GLY A 545 18.06 2.09 15.24
C GLY A 545 17.56 0.66 15.06
N SER A 546 17.54 -0.28 16.02
CA SER A 546 17.28 -1.74 15.87
C SER A 546 16.35 -2.38 16.93
N ILE A 547 15.60 -3.48 16.66
CA ILE A 547 15.94 -4.93 16.79
C ILE A 547 15.60 -5.78 15.53
N SER A 548 16.43 -6.80 15.27
CA SER A 548 16.27 -8.02 14.43
C SER A 548 15.87 -7.89 12.95
N ILE A 549 15.29 -6.77 12.52
CA ILE A 549 14.89 -6.48 11.12
C ILE A 549 14.99 -4.96 10.86
N VAL A 550 15.61 -4.17 11.74
CA VAL A 550 15.53 -2.71 11.70
C VAL A 550 16.89 -2.12 12.07
N TYR A 551 17.50 -1.23 11.28
CA TYR A 551 18.67 -0.37 11.62
C TYR A 551 18.29 1.11 11.45
N THR A 552 19.24 2.02 11.63
CA THR A 552 19.05 3.47 11.38
C THR A 552 18.42 3.68 10.00
N ARG A 553 17.11 3.92 9.94
CA ARG A 553 16.44 3.99 8.62
C ARG A 553 16.92 5.17 7.81
N TRP A 554 17.36 6.22 8.50
CA TRP A 554 17.93 7.39 7.87
C TRP A 554 19.37 7.09 7.48
N ASP A 555 19.63 7.16 6.18
CA ASP A 555 20.94 7.07 5.57
C ASP A 555 20.95 7.88 4.27
N THR A 556 22.14 8.07 3.73
CA THR A 556 22.40 8.72 2.44
C THR A 556 23.05 7.73 1.47
N PRO A 557 23.09 8.04 0.16
CA PRO A 557 23.68 7.13 -0.83
C PRO A 557 25.17 6.85 -0.63
N GLN A 558 25.86 7.69 0.16
CA GLN A 558 27.28 7.53 0.50
C GLN A 558 27.51 6.48 1.60
N HIS A 559 26.45 6.08 2.33
CA HIS A 559 26.48 5.01 3.33
C HIS A 559 27.61 5.15 4.35
N ALA A 560 27.77 6.35 4.93
CA ALA A 560 28.89 6.65 5.83
C ALA A 560 28.86 5.81 7.12
N LEU A 561 30.03 5.31 7.54
CA LEU A 561 30.18 4.41 8.69
C LEU A 561 30.51 5.15 10.00
N THR A 562 31.03 6.37 9.90
CA THR A 562 31.54 7.16 11.05
C THR A 562 30.76 8.47 11.21
N ASP A 563 30.47 8.84 12.44
CA ASP A 563 29.85 10.13 12.83
C ASP A 563 30.44 10.62 14.16
N ASP A 564 31.74 10.86 14.14
CA ASP A 564 32.52 11.29 15.29
C ASP A 564 32.78 12.80 15.21
N THR A 565 32.02 13.55 16.00
CA THR A 565 32.03 15.02 16.00
C THR A 565 32.71 15.63 17.22
N LEU A 566 33.31 14.82 18.12
CA LEU A 566 33.80 15.28 19.43
C LEU A 566 34.83 16.43 19.37
N ASP A 567 35.57 16.56 18.27
CA ASP A 567 36.57 17.61 18.04
C ASP A 567 36.22 18.58 16.90
N THR A 568 34.98 18.53 16.40
CA THR A 568 34.53 19.33 15.27
C THR A 568 33.34 20.21 15.67
N ASP A 569 33.27 21.45 15.16
CA ASP A 569 32.09 22.31 15.31
C ASP A 569 30.86 21.82 14.51
N GLN A 570 30.92 20.61 13.93
CA GLN A 570 29.87 20.03 13.10
C GLN A 570 28.80 19.32 13.96
N PRO A 571 27.50 19.51 13.66
CA PRO A 571 26.44 18.79 14.34
C PRO A 571 26.43 17.30 13.99
N GLU A 572 26.14 16.45 14.99
CA GLU A 572 25.94 15.00 14.80
C GLU A 572 24.84 14.72 13.76
N ILE A 573 25.12 13.78 12.86
CA ILE A 573 24.14 13.32 11.86
C ILE A 573 23.22 12.25 12.45
N TRP A 574 23.74 11.33 13.27
CA TRP A 574 22.97 10.28 13.93
C TRP A 574 23.07 10.42 15.45
N PRO A 575 22.18 11.18 16.11
CA PRO A 575 22.30 11.41 17.54
C PRO A 575 21.83 10.22 18.39
N GLY A 576 22.53 9.96 19.49
CA GLY A 576 22.14 9.01 20.53
C GLY A 576 21.91 7.59 20.02
N LYS A 577 20.71 7.06 20.30
CA LYS A 577 20.29 5.71 19.87
C LYS A 577 20.19 5.55 18.36
N ASP A 578 20.20 6.65 17.60
CA ASP A 578 20.18 6.58 16.15
C ASP A 578 21.55 6.28 15.54
N TYR A 579 22.65 6.31 16.31
CA TYR A 579 23.92 5.73 15.89
C TYR A 579 23.96 4.25 16.31
N SER A 580 23.85 3.33 15.35
CA SER A 580 23.57 1.93 15.68
C SER A 580 24.17 0.88 14.75
N ASN A 581 24.48 -0.27 15.35
CA ASN A 581 25.08 -1.44 14.71
C ASN A 581 24.62 -2.69 15.47
N PRO A 582 23.52 -3.33 15.03
CA PRO A 582 22.96 -4.46 15.76
C PRO A 582 23.67 -5.78 15.57
N ARG A 583 24.66 -5.88 14.69
CA ARG A 583 25.55 -7.03 14.73
C ARG A 583 26.36 -7.00 16.04
N VAL A 584 26.71 -5.80 16.53
CA VAL A 584 27.47 -5.56 17.78
C VAL A 584 26.58 -5.68 19.02
N SER A 585 25.51 -4.90 19.09
CA SER A 585 24.59 -4.90 20.23
C SER A 585 23.20 -4.47 19.82
N ASP A 586 22.20 -5.11 20.41
CA ASP A 586 20.82 -4.69 20.22
C ASP A 586 20.42 -3.51 21.11
N PHE A 587 19.22 -2.98 20.81
CA PHE A 587 18.67 -1.82 21.47
C PHE A 587 18.24 -2.14 22.88
N HIS A 588 18.62 -1.23 23.75
CA HIS A 588 18.31 -1.28 25.16
C HIS A 588 18.16 0.15 25.66
N THR A 589 17.35 0.32 26.71
CA THR A 589 17.13 1.63 27.34
C THR A 589 16.56 2.67 26.34
N LEU A 590 15.55 2.26 25.54
CA LEU A 590 14.87 3.11 24.55
C LEU A 590 14.19 4.35 25.14
N ASN A 591 13.93 4.34 26.45
CA ASN A 591 13.43 5.49 27.19
C ASN A 591 14.44 6.65 27.31
N LYS A 592 15.70 6.44 26.89
CA LYS A 592 16.76 7.45 26.83
C LYS A 592 17.32 7.54 25.41
N PRO A 593 16.62 8.24 24.50
CA PRO A 593 16.94 8.25 23.08
C PRO A 593 18.21 9.02 22.73
N GLU A 594 18.66 9.93 23.59
CA GLU A 594 19.83 10.80 23.37
C GLU A 594 21.14 10.16 23.87
N GLU A 595 21.08 9.05 24.61
CA GLU A 595 22.29 8.33 25.06
C GLU A 595 22.76 7.35 23.99
N ASP A 596 24.04 7.46 23.59
CA ASP A 596 24.69 6.49 22.71
C ASP A 596 24.71 5.08 23.30
N MET A 597 24.67 4.07 22.45
CA MET A 597 24.77 2.66 22.89
C MET A 597 26.20 2.18 23.09
N TYR A 598 27.15 2.83 22.42
CA TYR A 598 28.55 2.47 22.40
C TYR A 598 29.40 3.68 22.01
N ASP A 599 30.70 3.60 22.25
CA ASP A 599 31.66 4.68 21.95
C ASP A 599 31.87 4.81 20.43
N ARG A 600 31.54 5.99 19.87
CA ARG A 600 31.58 6.27 18.42
C ARG A 600 32.99 6.24 17.84
N THR A 601 33.99 6.58 18.66
CA THR A 601 35.41 6.50 18.28
C THR A 601 35.85 5.05 18.05
N LYS A 602 35.05 4.12 18.57
CA LYS A 602 35.35 2.71 18.71
C LYS A 602 34.35 1.78 18.07
N VAL A 603 33.24 2.22 17.49
CA VAL A 603 32.31 1.29 16.83
C VAL A 603 31.64 2.07 15.73
N PRO A 604 31.77 1.67 14.47
CA PRO A 604 31.01 2.31 13.40
C PRO A 604 29.56 1.87 13.44
N ARG A 605 28.70 2.73 12.90
CA ARG A 605 27.34 2.33 12.56
C ARG A 605 27.37 1.36 11.38
N MET A 606 26.32 0.55 11.26
CA MET A 606 26.08 -0.24 10.04
C MET A 606 25.18 0.56 9.08
N PRO A 607 25.61 0.80 7.84
CA PRO A 607 24.79 1.49 6.85
C PRO A 607 23.48 0.76 6.49
N TRP A 608 22.48 1.53 6.04
CA TRP A 608 21.14 1.08 5.71
C TRP A 608 20.73 1.55 4.33
N HIS A 609 20.57 0.60 3.41
CA HIS A 609 20.07 0.83 2.06
C HIS A 609 18.62 0.33 1.96
N ASP A 610 17.70 1.18 1.49
CA ASP A 610 16.28 0.83 1.39
C ASP A 610 15.57 1.64 0.32
N VAL A 611 14.37 1.21 -0.08
CA VAL A 611 13.55 1.87 -1.09
C VAL A 611 12.11 2.00 -0.61
N ALA A 612 11.57 3.19 -0.80
CA ALA A 612 10.18 3.53 -0.53
C ALA A 612 9.58 4.32 -1.69
N MET A 613 8.31 4.70 -1.55
CA MET A 613 7.63 5.52 -2.54
C MET A 613 6.67 6.52 -1.90
N GLN A 614 6.47 7.63 -2.60
CA GLN A 614 5.38 8.56 -2.41
C GLN A 614 4.34 8.35 -3.52
N ILE A 615 3.07 8.23 -3.14
CA ILE A 615 1.95 8.05 -4.06
C ILE A 615 0.93 9.16 -3.82
N VAL A 616 0.39 9.73 -4.90
CA VAL A 616 -0.66 10.75 -4.84
C VAL A 616 -1.89 10.31 -5.64
N GLY A 617 -3.07 10.61 -5.12
CA GLY A 617 -4.35 10.39 -5.80
C GLY A 617 -5.08 9.13 -5.34
N GLN A 618 -5.74 8.44 -6.27
CA GLN A 618 -6.64 7.31 -5.95
C GLN A 618 -5.98 6.17 -5.15
N PRO A 619 -4.74 5.74 -5.41
CA PRO A 619 -4.15 4.66 -4.60
C PRO A 619 -3.93 5.03 -3.12
N ALA A 620 -3.78 6.32 -2.79
CA ALA A 620 -3.71 6.76 -1.40
C ALA A 620 -5.04 6.46 -0.65
N ARG A 621 -6.17 6.47 -1.36
CA ARG A 621 -7.49 6.07 -0.83
C ARG A 621 -7.61 4.56 -0.66
N ASP A 622 -6.98 3.77 -1.52
CA ASP A 622 -6.89 2.31 -1.37
C ASP A 622 -6.07 1.93 -0.11
N LEU A 623 -4.95 2.62 0.12
CA LEU A 623 -4.14 2.48 1.33
C LEU A 623 -4.88 2.97 2.58
N ALA A 624 -5.59 4.10 2.50
CA ALA A 624 -6.46 4.56 3.59
C ALA A 624 -7.55 3.51 3.92
N ARG A 625 -8.17 2.89 2.90
CA ARG A 625 -9.15 1.82 3.09
C ARG A 625 -8.54 0.63 3.84
N HIS A 626 -7.33 0.21 3.48
CA HIS A 626 -6.59 -0.83 4.21
C HIS A 626 -6.43 -0.47 5.70
N PHE A 627 -5.96 0.76 5.98
CA PHE A 627 -5.79 1.25 7.35
C PHE A 627 -7.12 1.26 8.13
N VAL A 628 -8.19 1.79 7.52
CA VAL A 628 -9.53 1.85 8.11
C VAL A 628 -10.06 0.44 8.44
N GLN A 629 -9.87 -0.52 7.53
CA GLN A 629 -10.25 -1.91 7.74
C GLN A 629 -9.57 -2.49 8.99
N ARG A 630 -8.27 -2.24 9.15
CA ARG A 630 -7.50 -2.66 10.34
C ARG A 630 -7.95 -1.98 11.61
N TRP A 631 -8.02 -0.66 11.57
CA TRP A 631 -8.38 0.17 12.71
C TRP A 631 -9.72 -0.26 13.30
N ASN A 632 -10.72 -0.43 12.44
CA ASN A 632 -12.06 -0.86 12.83
C ASN A 632 -12.09 -2.30 13.34
N TYR A 633 -11.31 -3.21 12.75
CA TYR A 633 -11.15 -4.57 13.25
C TYR A 633 -10.62 -4.57 14.70
N LEU A 634 -9.57 -3.80 14.99
CA LEU A 634 -8.99 -3.71 16.33
C LEU A 634 -9.99 -3.18 17.38
N LEU A 635 -10.81 -2.19 17.03
CA LEU A 635 -11.87 -1.68 17.92
C LEU A 635 -12.95 -2.72 18.26
N ARG A 636 -13.16 -3.73 17.41
CA ARG A 636 -14.11 -4.83 17.65
C ARG A 636 -13.54 -5.92 18.54
N ILE A 637 -12.23 -6.17 18.47
CA ILE A 637 -11.58 -7.27 19.20
C ILE A 637 -10.89 -6.84 20.50
N LYS A 638 -10.59 -5.55 20.69
CA LYS A 638 -9.86 -5.04 21.86
C LYS A 638 -10.68 -4.07 22.70
N ASN A 639 -10.43 -4.12 24.01
CA ASN A 639 -10.91 -3.11 24.94
C ASN A 639 -9.85 -2.00 25.02
N HIS A 640 -10.30 -0.77 24.88
CA HIS A 640 -9.45 0.41 24.91
C HIS A 640 -9.82 1.26 26.12
N SER A 641 -8.81 1.75 26.85
CA SER A 641 -9.00 2.69 27.96
C SER A 641 -9.58 4.01 27.48
N ARG A 642 -9.16 4.44 26.29
CA ARG A 642 -9.61 5.64 25.62
C ARG A 642 -10.64 5.30 24.53
N ILE A 643 -11.75 6.04 24.50
CA ILE A 643 -12.74 5.92 23.43
C ILE A 643 -12.15 6.48 22.14
N MET A 644 -11.95 5.61 21.15
CA MET A 644 -11.42 5.93 19.82
C MET A 644 -12.53 5.75 18.76
N PRO A 645 -12.69 6.65 17.78
CA PRO A 645 -13.77 6.58 16.81
C PRO A 645 -13.55 5.44 15.78
N PHE A 646 -14.64 4.87 15.26
CA PHE A 646 -14.57 4.09 14.02
C PHE A 646 -14.29 5.03 12.85
N LEU A 647 -13.46 4.57 11.91
CA LEU A 647 -13.10 5.34 10.74
C LEU A 647 -13.96 4.94 9.54
N LEU A 648 -14.17 5.88 8.63
CA LEU A 648 -14.86 5.65 7.36
C LEU A 648 -13.84 5.58 6.23
N PRO A 649 -14.03 4.71 5.22
CA PRO A 649 -13.17 4.75 4.05
C PRO A 649 -13.45 6.05 3.27
N PRO A 650 -12.42 6.66 2.66
CA PRO A 650 -12.62 7.79 1.76
C PRO A 650 -13.62 7.45 0.64
N PRO A 651 -14.42 8.41 0.15
CA PRO A 651 -15.14 8.26 -1.12
C PRO A 651 -14.14 8.11 -2.28
N GLU A 652 -14.56 7.93 -3.52
CA GLU A 652 -13.63 8.01 -4.67
C GLU A 652 -13.46 9.46 -5.17
N PHE A 653 -12.32 9.79 -5.79
CA PHE A 653 -12.16 11.10 -6.45
C PHE A 653 -13.12 11.21 -7.63
N ARG A 654 -13.70 12.39 -7.85
CA ARG A 654 -14.56 12.63 -9.01
C ARG A 654 -13.71 12.70 -10.29
N PRO A 655 -14.23 12.26 -11.45
CA PRO A 655 -13.55 12.43 -12.73
C PRO A 655 -13.14 13.90 -12.94
N GLY A 656 -11.86 14.14 -13.24
CA GLY A 656 -11.30 15.49 -13.45
C GLY A 656 -10.89 16.25 -12.18
N GLU A 657 -11.23 15.79 -10.97
CA GLU A 657 -10.84 16.46 -9.71
C GLU A 657 -9.31 16.48 -9.54
N LEU A 658 -8.67 15.34 -9.80
CA LEU A 658 -7.20 15.22 -9.76
C LEU A 658 -6.52 16.07 -10.84
N SER A 659 -7.12 16.15 -12.04
CA SER A 659 -6.60 16.99 -13.13
C SER A 659 -6.69 18.48 -12.78
N GLN A 660 -7.79 18.92 -12.15
CA GLN A 660 -7.96 20.30 -11.67
C GLN A 660 -6.98 20.65 -10.55
N MET A 661 -6.64 19.68 -9.69
CA MET A 661 -5.62 19.85 -8.66
C MET A 661 -4.19 19.79 -9.22
N GLY A 662 -4.00 19.43 -10.49
CA GLY A 662 -2.67 19.22 -11.09
C GLY A 662 -1.93 18.02 -10.47
N LEU A 663 -2.67 17.01 -10.01
CA LEU A 663 -2.15 15.84 -9.29
C LEU A 663 -2.14 14.55 -10.12
N THR A 664 -2.30 14.66 -11.43
CA THR A 664 -2.22 13.52 -12.36
C THR A 664 -0.77 13.22 -12.71
N GLY A 665 -0.41 11.94 -12.72
CA GLY A 665 0.89 11.46 -13.21
C GLY A 665 0.73 10.50 -14.39
N THR A 666 1.79 9.78 -14.71
CA THR A 666 1.87 8.87 -15.88
C THR A 666 1.79 7.40 -15.49
N CYS A 667 1.79 7.05 -14.21
CA CYS A 667 1.86 5.65 -13.79
C CYS A 667 0.49 4.97 -13.75
N GLU A 668 0.46 3.71 -14.18
CA GLU A 668 -0.51 2.71 -13.74
C GLU A 668 -0.01 2.10 -12.42
N LEU A 669 -0.86 2.07 -11.39
CA LEU A 669 -0.50 1.53 -10.08
C LEU A 669 -1.61 0.65 -9.51
N GLN A 670 -1.24 -0.47 -8.91
CA GLN A 670 -2.14 -1.33 -8.15
C GLN A 670 -1.54 -1.68 -6.79
N ILE A 671 -2.30 -1.46 -5.71
CA ILE A 671 -1.92 -1.90 -4.37
C ILE A 671 -2.19 -3.39 -4.22
N VAL A 672 -1.25 -4.11 -3.63
CA VAL A 672 -1.32 -5.54 -3.29
C VAL A 672 -0.91 -5.74 -1.83
N ARG A 673 -1.38 -6.82 -1.20
CA ARG A 673 -1.10 -7.09 0.22
C ARG A 673 -1.03 -8.57 0.56
N SER A 674 -0.41 -8.84 1.69
CA SER A 674 -0.46 -10.13 2.37
C SER A 674 -1.27 -9.94 3.65
N CYS A 675 -2.39 -10.65 3.79
CA CYS A 675 -3.19 -10.61 5.02
C CYS A 675 -4.10 -11.83 5.19
N GLY A 676 -4.39 -12.16 6.44
CA GLY A 676 -5.23 -13.31 6.79
C GLY A 676 -6.06 -13.12 8.06
N PRO A 677 -6.67 -14.22 8.57
CA PRO A 677 -7.64 -14.21 9.66
C PRO A 677 -7.21 -13.44 10.91
N TRP A 678 -5.97 -13.60 11.37
CA TRP A 678 -5.48 -12.96 12.60
C TRP A 678 -5.21 -11.46 12.41
N SER A 679 -4.82 -11.05 11.21
CA SER A 679 -4.39 -9.68 10.89
C SER A 679 -5.54 -8.75 10.52
N MET A 680 -6.49 -9.25 9.71
CA MET A 680 -7.61 -8.49 9.14
C MET A 680 -8.99 -8.94 9.62
N GLY A 681 -9.07 -10.02 10.40
CA GLY A 681 -10.34 -10.59 10.83
C GLY A 681 -11.12 -11.25 9.71
N THR A 682 -10.43 -11.84 8.72
CA THR A 682 -11.01 -12.51 7.55
C THR A 682 -10.95 -14.04 7.67
N PRO A 683 -11.86 -14.69 8.42
CA PRO A 683 -11.74 -16.11 8.75
C PRO A 683 -11.77 -17.06 7.54
N GLY A 684 -12.43 -16.66 6.45
CA GLY A 684 -12.58 -17.47 5.24
C GLY A 684 -11.64 -17.11 4.08
N LYS A 685 -10.82 -16.05 4.23
CA LYS A 685 -10.02 -15.50 3.14
C LYS A 685 -8.61 -15.14 3.61
N VAL A 686 -7.61 -15.67 2.90
CA VAL A 686 -6.21 -15.24 2.96
C VAL A 686 -5.89 -14.57 1.64
N GLU A 687 -5.39 -13.34 1.70
CA GLU A 687 -4.92 -12.59 0.55
C GLU A 687 -3.39 -12.70 0.47
N HIS A 688 -2.89 -13.17 -0.65
CA HIS A 688 -1.46 -13.29 -0.99
C HIS A 688 -1.20 -12.65 -2.37
N SER A 689 -1.82 -11.49 -2.60
CA SER A 689 -1.77 -10.80 -3.90
C SER A 689 -0.38 -10.29 -4.25
N ILE A 690 0.49 -10.08 -3.25
CA ILE A 690 1.92 -9.79 -3.44
C ILE A 690 2.63 -10.95 -4.14
N GLN A 691 2.52 -12.18 -3.61
CA GLN A 691 3.14 -13.35 -4.23
C GLN A 691 2.64 -13.53 -5.66
N ASN A 692 1.34 -13.39 -5.89
CA ASN A 692 0.74 -13.50 -7.22
C ASN A 692 1.34 -12.48 -8.20
N ALA A 693 1.57 -11.24 -7.75
CA ALA A 693 2.21 -10.20 -8.56
C ALA A 693 3.68 -10.56 -8.89
N TYR A 694 4.47 -11.04 -7.91
CA TYR A 694 5.84 -11.50 -8.15
C TYR A 694 5.90 -12.64 -9.17
N LEU A 695 5.08 -13.69 -8.96
CA LEU A 695 5.04 -14.85 -9.84
C LEU A 695 4.71 -14.46 -11.28
N LYS A 696 3.66 -13.66 -11.47
CA LYS A 696 3.23 -13.28 -12.81
C LYS A 696 4.23 -12.36 -13.49
N SER A 697 4.86 -11.44 -12.74
CA SER A 697 5.87 -10.53 -13.30
C SER A 697 7.11 -11.29 -13.76
N ILE A 698 7.62 -12.24 -12.96
CA ILE A 698 8.77 -13.08 -13.36
C ILE A 698 8.42 -13.97 -14.55
N GLN A 699 7.26 -14.62 -14.55
CA GLN A 699 6.82 -15.50 -15.64
C GLN A 699 6.65 -14.75 -16.97
N MET A 700 6.23 -13.48 -16.92
CA MET A 700 6.00 -12.65 -18.10
C MET A 700 7.23 -11.83 -18.51
N SER A 701 8.33 -11.86 -17.74
CA SER A 701 9.55 -11.14 -18.07
C SER A 701 10.11 -11.55 -19.43
N GLU A 702 10.65 -10.60 -20.18
CA GLU A 702 11.21 -10.80 -21.53
C GLU A 702 12.74 -10.85 -21.50
N HIS A 703 13.38 -10.00 -20.70
CA HIS A 703 14.82 -9.71 -20.79
C HIS A 703 15.55 -9.65 -19.44
N PHE A 704 15.00 -8.96 -18.45
CA PHE A 704 15.76 -8.63 -17.25
C PHE A 704 14.89 -8.61 -15.99
N VAL A 705 15.38 -9.22 -14.92
CA VAL A 705 14.79 -9.15 -13.59
C VAL A 705 15.85 -8.65 -12.61
N TYR A 706 15.58 -7.54 -11.94
CA TYR A 706 16.42 -6.97 -10.89
C TYR A 706 15.69 -7.04 -9.55
N ILE A 707 16.27 -7.69 -8.56
CA ILE A 707 15.68 -7.88 -7.24
C ILE A 707 16.65 -7.36 -6.20
N GLU A 708 16.20 -6.46 -5.34
CA GLU A 708 16.85 -6.20 -4.06
C GLU A 708 15.91 -6.64 -2.95
N ASN A 709 16.42 -7.51 -2.07
CA ASN A 709 15.60 -8.02 -0.98
C ASN A 709 16.43 -8.28 0.26
N GLN A 710 15.83 -8.06 1.43
CA GLN A 710 16.46 -8.41 2.71
C GLN A 710 16.67 -9.93 2.85
N PHE A 711 15.74 -10.73 2.33
CA PHE A 711 15.79 -12.19 2.40
C PHE A 711 15.51 -12.81 1.04
N PHE A 712 16.11 -13.96 0.78
CA PHE A 712 15.86 -14.72 -0.44
C PHE A 712 15.72 -16.22 -0.11
N ILE A 713 14.54 -16.58 0.39
CA ILE A 713 14.20 -17.93 0.87
C ILE A 713 12.92 -18.41 0.15
N THR A 714 13.07 -19.32 -0.81
CA THR A 714 11.96 -19.71 -1.70
C THR A 714 12.12 -21.11 -2.28
N SER A 715 11.00 -21.78 -2.60
CA SER A 715 10.97 -23.03 -3.38
C SER A 715 12.04 -24.08 -3.03
N THR A 716 12.24 -24.37 -1.75
CA THR A 716 13.26 -25.33 -1.28
C THR A 716 12.76 -26.16 -0.09
N VAL A 717 13.56 -27.13 0.36
CA VAL A 717 13.28 -27.99 1.51
C VAL A 717 14.48 -27.96 2.47
N VAL A 718 14.19 -27.73 3.75
CA VAL A 718 15.21 -27.62 4.81
C VAL A 718 14.74 -28.44 6.00
N GLU A 719 15.57 -29.39 6.46
CA GLU A 719 15.25 -30.32 7.58
C GLU A 719 13.79 -30.85 7.53
N GLU A 720 13.38 -31.35 6.35
CA GLU A 720 12.03 -31.88 6.05
C GLU A 720 10.88 -30.85 5.97
N VAL A 721 11.14 -29.59 6.32
CA VAL A 721 10.16 -28.50 6.18
C VAL A 721 10.21 -27.94 4.76
N LYS A 722 9.06 -27.99 4.09
CA LYS A 722 8.89 -27.44 2.74
C LYS A 722 8.60 -25.94 2.77
N ILE A 723 9.37 -25.19 2.01
CA ILE A 723 9.16 -23.77 1.74
C ILE A 723 8.25 -23.68 0.51
N GLU A 724 7.01 -23.20 0.68
CA GLU A 724 5.92 -23.37 -0.30
C GLU A 724 5.77 -22.22 -1.32
N ASN A 725 6.31 -21.04 -1.01
CA ASN A 725 6.25 -19.88 -1.89
C ASN A 725 7.03 -20.18 -3.17
N LYS A 726 6.46 -19.79 -4.32
CA LYS A 726 6.84 -20.31 -5.64
C LYS A 726 7.75 -19.37 -6.45
N ILE A 727 8.37 -18.38 -5.79
CA ILE A 727 9.15 -17.34 -6.49
C ILE A 727 10.39 -17.98 -7.14
N GLY A 728 11.08 -18.88 -6.43
CA GLY A 728 12.21 -19.63 -6.97
C GLY A 728 11.81 -20.57 -8.11
N ASP A 729 10.64 -21.21 -8.02
CA ASP A 729 10.09 -22.03 -9.11
C ASP A 729 9.82 -21.19 -10.36
N ALA A 730 9.27 -19.99 -10.22
CA ALA A 730 9.03 -19.08 -11.33
C ALA A 730 10.35 -18.64 -12.00
N LEU A 731 11.40 -18.38 -11.22
CA LEU A 731 12.73 -18.05 -11.75
C LEU A 731 13.34 -19.22 -12.52
N VAL A 732 13.34 -20.43 -11.95
CA VAL A 732 13.87 -21.63 -12.61
C VAL A 732 13.14 -21.89 -13.93
N GLN A 733 11.80 -21.87 -13.91
CA GLN A 733 11.00 -22.06 -15.13
C GLN A 733 11.26 -20.99 -16.17
N ARG A 734 11.44 -19.73 -15.75
CA ARG A 734 11.72 -18.63 -16.66
C ARG A 734 13.11 -18.73 -17.29
N ILE A 735 14.12 -19.15 -16.53
CA ILE A 735 15.49 -19.38 -17.03
C ILE A 735 15.51 -20.54 -18.02
N ILE A 736 14.88 -21.67 -17.68
CA ILE A 736 14.78 -22.82 -18.58
C ILE A 736 14.14 -22.41 -19.91
N ARG A 737 13.05 -21.61 -19.85
CA ARG A 737 12.43 -21.04 -21.06
C ARG A 737 13.42 -20.15 -21.84
N ALA A 738 14.14 -19.26 -21.17
CA ALA A 738 15.11 -18.38 -21.82
C ALA A 738 16.19 -19.17 -22.57
N HIS A 739 16.74 -20.19 -21.90
CA HIS A 739 17.79 -21.05 -22.43
C HIS A 739 17.31 -21.86 -23.63
N HIS A 740 16.13 -22.48 -23.51
CA HIS A 740 15.50 -23.24 -24.60
C HIS A 740 15.24 -22.35 -25.83
N ASP A 741 14.68 -21.15 -25.60
CA ASP A 741 14.32 -20.21 -26.66
C ASP A 741 15.54 -19.39 -27.17
N LYS A 742 16.73 -19.58 -26.57
CA LYS A 742 17.97 -18.84 -26.84
C LYS A 742 17.77 -17.32 -26.82
N THR A 743 16.96 -16.86 -25.86
CA THR A 743 16.68 -15.43 -25.67
C THR A 743 17.64 -14.84 -24.63
N PRO A 744 18.21 -13.65 -24.87
CA PRO A 744 19.06 -13.00 -23.88
C PRO A 744 18.20 -12.60 -22.67
N TRP A 745 18.45 -13.26 -21.54
CA TRP A 745 17.73 -13.04 -20.30
C TRP A 745 18.66 -13.12 -19.10
N LYS A 746 18.57 -12.16 -18.17
CA LYS A 746 19.37 -12.15 -16.93
C LYS A 746 18.55 -11.81 -15.69
N CYS A 747 18.98 -12.34 -14.56
CA CYS A 747 18.45 -12.05 -13.23
C CYS A 747 19.58 -11.55 -12.33
N CYS A 748 19.43 -10.34 -11.81
CA CYS A 748 20.33 -9.74 -10.84
C CYS A 748 19.64 -9.74 -9.47
N ILE A 749 20.27 -10.36 -8.48
CA ILE A 749 19.77 -10.40 -7.11
C ILE A 749 20.77 -9.69 -6.20
N VAL A 750 20.32 -8.74 -5.40
CA VAL A 750 21.13 -8.03 -4.41
C VAL A 750 20.53 -8.28 -3.02
N ILE A 751 21.29 -8.95 -2.15
CA ILE A 751 20.86 -9.35 -0.80
C ILE A 751 21.96 -9.04 0.23
N PRO A 752 21.64 -8.88 1.52
CA PRO A 752 22.64 -8.71 2.57
C PRO A 752 23.64 -9.87 2.58
N LEU A 753 24.90 -9.57 2.94
CA LEU A 753 25.94 -10.60 3.10
C LEU A 753 25.61 -11.54 4.25
N LEU A 754 25.13 -10.98 5.35
CA LEU A 754 24.68 -11.73 6.50
C LEU A 754 23.36 -11.17 7.04
N PRO A 755 22.51 -12.04 7.59
CA PRO A 755 21.34 -11.64 8.35
C PRO A 755 21.65 -10.67 9.50
N GLY A 756 20.63 -9.90 9.84
CA GLY A 756 20.72 -8.71 10.70
C GLY A 756 20.65 -8.90 12.20
N PHE A 757 21.22 -9.97 12.73
CA PHE A 757 21.08 -10.34 14.14
C PHE A 757 22.38 -10.14 14.90
N THR A 758 22.27 -9.93 16.21
CA THR A 758 23.42 -9.83 17.12
C THR A 758 24.29 -11.08 17.07
N PHE A 759 25.58 -10.91 17.36
CA PHE A 759 26.62 -11.93 17.43
C PHE A 759 27.25 -12.33 16.08
N GLY A 760 28.47 -12.89 16.14
CA GLY A 760 29.13 -13.54 15.00
C GLY A 760 28.57 -14.93 14.73
N VAL A 761 28.68 -15.41 13.50
CA VAL A 761 28.17 -16.72 13.03
C VAL A 761 28.66 -17.91 13.88
N ASP A 762 29.84 -17.81 14.50
CA ASP A 762 30.45 -18.81 15.38
C ASP A 762 29.91 -18.81 16.82
N HIS A 763 29.21 -17.76 17.24
CA HIS A 763 28.73 -17.62 18.61
C HIS A 763 27.61 -18.62 18.92
N SER A 764 27.54 -19.16 20.14
CA SER A 764 26.49 -20.13 20.53
C SER A 764 25.09 -19.59 20.28
N ASP A 765 24.88 -18.30 20.58
CA ASP A 765 23.57 -17.64 20.51
C ASP A 765 23.22 -17.10 19.10
N ALA A 766 24.06 -17.36 18.08
CA ALA A 766 23.84 -16.92 16.70
C ALA A 766 22.95 -17.88 15.87
N SER A 767 22.08 -18.66 16.53
CA SER A 767 21.20 -19.66 15.88
C SER A 767 20.38 -19.08 14.73
N ALA A 768 19.80 -17.88 14.92
CA ALA A 768 18.98 -17.22 13.90
C ALA A 768 19.76 -16.95 12.61
N ILE A 769 21.01 -16.50 12.72
CA ILE A 769 21.88 -16.20 11.57
C ILE A 769 22.19 -17.48 10.80
N ARG A 770 22.60 -18.54 11.52
CA ARG A 770 22.93 -19.83 10.90
C ARG A 770 21.73 -20.46 10.21
N ILE A 771 20.56 -20.46 10.84
CA ILE A 771 19.33 -21.03 10.24
C ILE A 771 18.93 -20.25 8.98
N ILE A 772 18.91 -18.91 9.04
CA ILE A 772 18.54 -18.09 7.89
C ILE A 772 19.55 -18.27 6.74
N LEU A 773 20.85 -18.28 7.04
CA LEU A 773 21.90 -18.49 6.06
C LEU A 773 21.80 -19.88 5.42
N GLU A 774 21.45 -20.90 6.19
CA GLU A 774 21.17 -22.25 5.69
C GLU A 774 19.98 -22.25 4.72
N CYS A 775 18.86 -21.62 5.10
CA CYS A 775 17.68 -21.50 4.25
C CYS A 775 17.97 -20.73 2.94
N GLN A 776 18.73 -19.64 3.00
CA GLN A 776 19.13 -18.86 1.83
C GLN A 776 20.05 -19.66 0.92
N ASN A 777 21.08 -20.31 1.47
CA ASN A 777 22.01 -21.10 0.67
C ASN A 777 21.33 -22.31 0.03
N ARG A 778 20.40 -22.98 0.72
CA ARG A 778 19.55 -24.05 0.14
C ARG A 778 18.57 -23.57 -0.91
N THR A 779 18.24 -22.29 -0.91
CA THR A 779 17.44 -21.67 -1.98
C THR A 779 18.31 -21.44 -3.21
N ILE A 780 19.51 -20.87 -3.03
CA ILE A 780 20.37 -20.41 -4.13
C ILE A 780 21.16 -21.57 -4.73
N CYS A 781 22.05 -22.21 -3.95
CA CYS A 781 23.10 -23.08 -4.48
C CYS A 781 23.29 -24.44 -3.79
N ARG A 782 22.70 -24.69 -2.62
CA ARG A 782 22.94 -25.90 -1.82
C ARG A 782 21.80 -26.90 -1.88
N GLY A 783 22.13 -28.18 -1.94
CA GLY A 783 21.15 -29.25 -2.02
C GLY A 783 20.48 -29.37 -3.39
N PRO A 784 19.71 -30.46 -3.60
CA PRO A 784 19.14 -30.80 -4.92
C PRO A 784 18.00 -29.88 -5.36
N ASP A 785 17.29 -29.26 -4.41
CA ASP A 785 16.13 -28.40 -4.68
C ASP A 785 16.50 -26.92 -4.90
N SER A 786 17.78 -26.55 -4.70
CA SER A 786 18.25 -25.19 -4.97
C SER A 786 18.08 -24.79 -6.44
N ILE A 787 18.01 -23.48 -6.69
CA ILE A 787 17.91 -22.93 -8.04
C ILE A 787 19.08 -23.44 -8.90
N PHE A 788 20.31 -23.38 -8.40
CA PHE A 788 21.50 -23.77 -9.18
C PHE A 788 21.51 -25.27 -9.49
N SER A 789 21.19 -26.12 -8.51
CA SER A 789 21.14 -27.57 -8.74
C SER A 789 20.05 -27.95 -9.74
N ARG A 790 18.89 -27.29 -9.68
CA ARG A 790 17.79 -27.53 -10.63
C ARG A 790 18.15 -27.10 -12.06
N LEU A 791 18.85 -25.98 -12.23
CA LEU A 791 19.33 -25.55 -13.54
C LEU A 791 20.44 -26.46 -14.10
N ARG A 792 21.42 -26.83 -13.26
CA ARG A 792 22.50 -27.75 -13.64
C ARG A 792 21.98 -29.13 -14.02
N LYS A 793 20.89 -29.59 -13.41
CA LYS A 793 20.23 -30.85 -13.76
C LYS A 793 19.66 -30.83 -15.19
N GLU A 794 19.24 -29.67 -15.69
CA GLU A 794 18.81 -29.45 -17.07
C GLU A 794 20.00 -29.17 -18.02
N GLY A 795 21.24 -29.23 -17.54
CA GLY A 795 22.44 -28.94 -18.32
C GLY A 795 22.71 -27.45 -18.54
N ILE A 796 22.06 -26.57 -17.76
CA ILE A 796 22.20 -25.11 -17.85
C ILE A 796 23.20 -24.63 -16.80
N ASP A 797 24.14 -23.78 -17.20
CA ASP A 797 25.03 -23.10 -16.25
C ASP A 797 24.28 -21.92 -15.58
N PRO A 798 24.08 -21.93 -14.24
CA PRO A 798 23.35 -20.86 -13.56
C PRO A 798 24.01 -19.49 -13.73
N ASP A 799 25.35 -19.43 -13.76
CA ASP A 799 26.11 -18.17 -13.76
C ASP A 799 25.90 -17.34 -15.04
N GLU A 800 25.38 -17.95 -16.12
CA GLU A 800 25.01 -17.23 -17.35
C GLU A 800 23.72 -16.40 -17.21
N TYR A 801 22.79 -16.83 -16.33
CA TYR A 801 21.44 -16.29 -16.26
C TYR A 801 21.11 -15.62 -14.93
N ILE A 802 21.68 -16.08 -13.82
CA ILE A 802 21.36 -15.59 -12.47
C ILE A 802 22.64 -15.29 -11.71
N SER A 803 22.75 -14.08 -11.16
CA SER A 803 23.89 -13.67 -10.36
C SER A 803 23.42 -12.98 -9.07
N VAL A 804 24.12 -13.28 -7.97
CA VAL A 804 23.79 -12.78 -6.63
C VAL A 804 24.93 -11.89 -6.14
N TYR A 805 24.57 -10.70 -5.66
CA TYR A 805 25.48 -9.66 -5.20
C TYR A 805 25.07 -9.15 -3.81
N SER A 806 25.96 -8.37 -3.21
CA SER A 806 25.73 -7.66 -1.96
C SER A 806 26.48 -6.32 -1.95
N LEU A 807 26.36 -5.56 -0.86
CA LEU A 807 26.98 -4.25 -0.70
C LEU A 807 27.93 -4.21 0.51
N ARG A 808 29.09 -3.57 0.36
CA ARG A 808 30.08 -3.30 1.44
C ARG A 808 30.60 -1.87 1.31
N ASN A 809 30.98 -1.29 2.45
CA ASN A 809 31.64 0.01 2.49
C ASN A 809 32.75 0.03 3.56
N TRP A 810 33.62 1.04 3.52
CA TRP A 810 34.74 1.21 4.45
C TRP A 810 34.91 2.68 4.89
N ALA A 811 35.63 2.90 5.97
CA ALA A 811 35.98 4.22 6.49
C ALA A 811 37.34 4.22 7.21
N LYS A 812 37.78 5.40 7.63
CA LYS A 812 38.98 5.57 8.47
C LYS A 812 38.55 6.15 9.81
N MET A 813 38.86 5.46 10.91
CA MET A 813 38.58 5.91 12.27
C MET A 813 39.78 6.66 12.86
N ARG A 814 39.63 7.19 14.09
CA ARG A 814 40.73 7.79 14.85
C ARG A 814 41.92 6.82 14.96
N ASP A 815 43.13 7.37 15.16
CA ASP A 815 44.40 6.64 15.26
C ASP A 815 44.84 5.86 14.00
N ASP A 816 44.48 6.36 12.81
CA ASP A 816 44.79 5.76 11.51
C ASP A 816 44.36 4.29 11.39
N VAL A 817 43.31 3.91 12.13
CA VAL A 817 42.71 2.59 12.00
C VAL A 817 41.83 2.59 10.75
N LEU A 818 42.28 1.85 9.73
CA LEU A 818 41.44 1.50 8.61
C LEU A 818 40.37 0.54 9.11
N VAL A 819 39.15 1.03 9.11
CA VAL A 819 38.02 0.24 9.53
C VAL A 819 37.13 0.06 8.33
N THR A 820 36.89 -1.17 7.92
CA THR A 820 35.49 -1.41 7.59
C THR A 820 34.73 -1.21 8.89
N GLU A 821 35.11 -1.89 9.99
CA GLU A 821 34.56 -1.60 11.32
C GLU A 821 35.49 -2.04 12.49
N GLN A 822 35.81 -1.17 13.47
CA GLN A 822 36.55 -1.52 14.71
C GLN A 822 35.94 -0.75 15.88
N ALA A 823 35.95 -1.26 17.13
CA ALA A 823 37.12 -1.29 18.01
C ALA A 823 37.00 -2.17 19.25
N SER A 824 38.20 -2.56 19.65
CA SER A 824 38.60 -3.17 20.91
C SER A 824 38.26 -2.28 22.11
N GLY A 825 37.43 -2.80 23.01
CA GLY A 825 37.40 -2.40 24.41
C GLY A 825 37.89 -3.54 25.29
N TRP A 826 39.14 -3.48 25.74
CA TRP A 826 39.58 -4.26 26.89
C TRP A 826 38.90 -3.68 28.13
N SER A 827 37.77 -4.23 28.54
CA SER A 827 37.15 -3.97 29.84
C SER A 827 37.16 -5.25 30.66
N ASN A 828 37.73 -5.17 31.87
CA ASN A 828 37.89 -6.28 32.81
C ASN A 828 36.56 -6.65 33.52
N THR A 829 35.41 -6.41 32.88
CA THR A 829 34.10 -6.73 33.44
C THR A 829 33.17 -7.15 32.30
N VAL A 830 32.91 -8.46 32.26
CA VAL A 830 32.10 -9.22 31.28
C VAL A 830 32.81 -9.51 29.94
N SER A 831 33.04 -10.80 29.74
CA SER A 831 33.72 -11.45 28.63
C SER A 831 33.00 -11.25 27.28
N VAL A 832 33.38 -10.22 26.50
CA VAL A 832 32.95 -10.09 25.10
C VAL A 832 34.20 -9.91 24.23
N ARG A 833 34.59 -10.95 23.49
CA ARG A 833 35.61 -10.82 22.44
C ARG A 833 35.01 -10.01 21.29
N PRO A 834 35.72 -9.03 20.70
CA PRO A 834 35.22 -8.33 19.53
C PRO A 834 35.16 -9.30 18.32
N PHE A 835 33.97 -9.56 17.78
CA PHE A 835 33.67 -10.57 16.75
C PHE A 835 34.04 -10.12 15.33
N ALA A 836 34.84 -10.89 14.56
CA ALA A 836 35.31 -10.47 13.23
C ALA A 836 34.28 -10.65 12.08
N ASP A 837 33.19 -11.37 12.30
CA ASP A 837 32.10 -11.60 11.32
C ASP A 837 31.05 -10.46 11.28
N THR A 838 31.16 -9.52 12.21
CA THR A 838 30.10 -8.58 12.59
C THR A 838 30.06 -7.29 11.75
N ARG A 839 30.98 -7.10 10.79
CA ARG A 839 31.65 -5.79 10.72
C ARG A 839 31.96 -5.17 9.33
N MET A 840 31.12 -5.37 8.30
CA MET A 840 31.52 -5.03 6.93
C MET A 840 30.44 -4.73 5.87
N GLN A 841 29.14 -4.68 6.19
CA GLN A 841 28.08 -4.67 5.15
C GLN A 841 27.30 -3.36 5.13
N VAL A 842 26.95 -2.89 3.93
CA VAL A 842 25.81 -1.99 3.74
C VAL A 842 24.58 -2.87 3.72
N TYR A 843 23.66 -2.65 4.66
CA TYR A 843 22.55 -3.57 4.79
C TYR A 843 21.42 -3.23 3.85
N ILE A 844 21.14 -4.17 2.95
CA ILE A 844 20.03 -4.09 2.02
C ILE A 844 18.74 -4.48 2.76
N HIS A 845 17.93 -3.48 3.08
CA HIS A 845 16.58 -3.67 3.57
C HIS A 845 15.51 -3.44 2.50
N ALA A 846 15.88 -2.99 1.31
CA ALA A 846 14.95 -2.85 0.19
C ALA A 846 14.12 -4.13 -0.04
N LYS A 847 12.88 -3.97 -0.51
CA LYS A 847 12.05 -5.07 -1.02
C LYS A 847 11.47 -4.69 -2.38
N ILE A 848 12.35 -4.71 -3.38
CA ILE A 848 12.02 -4.28 -4.73
C ILE A 848 12.24 -5.35 -5.78
N CYS A 849 11.46 -5.29 -6.84
CA CYS A 849 11.63 -6.12 -8.03
C CYS A 849 11.32 -5.27 -9.27
N ILE A 850 12.28 -5.14 -10.18
CA ILE A 850 12.15 -4.42 -11.44
C ILE A 850 12.22 -5.44 -12.57
N VAL A 851 11.26 -5.38 -13.49
CA VAL A 851 11.14 -6.32 -14.61
C VAL A 851 11.14 -5.54 -15.92
N ASP A 852 12.12 -5.84 -16.77
CA ASP A 852 12.32 -5.31 -18.13
C ASP A 852 12.31 -3.77 -18.21
N ASP A 853 12.71 -3.07 -17.13
CA ASP A 853 12.56 -1.61 -16.98
C ASP A 853 11.13 -1.09 -17.31
N ARG A 854 10.10 -1.93 -17.22
CA ARG A 854 8.70 -1.59 -17.53
C ARG A 854 7.78 -1.71 -16.33
N LEU A 855 8.14 -2.57 -15.39
CA LEU A 855 7.35 -2.85 -14.19
C LEU A 855 8.25 -2.80 -12.98
N ALA A 856 7.76 -2.16 -11.91
CA ALA A 856 8.40 -2.16 -10.60
C ALA A 856 7.41 -2.66 -9.54
N ILE A 857 7.89 -3.49 -8.62
CA ILE A 857 7.20 -3.86 -7.39
C ILE A 857 8.01 -3.30 -6.23
N ILE A 858 7.39 -2.49 -5.37
CA ILE A 858 8.04 -1.88 -4.21
C ILE A 858 7.09 -2.01 -3.01
N GLY A 859 7.61 -2.41 -1.84
CA GLY A 859 6.79 -2.63 -0.65
C GLY A 859 7.57 -3.05 0.59
N SER A 860 6.87 -3.71 1.51
CA SER A 860 7.43 -4.23 2.77
C SER A 860 7.74 -5.74 2.74
N ALA A 861 7.23 -6.45 1.73
CA ALA A 861 7.25 -7.91 1.69
C ALA A 861 8.60 -8.50 1.26
N ASN A 862 9.22 -9.25 2.15
CA ASN A 862 10.45 -10.00 1.88
C ASN A 862 10.19 -11.23 1.01
N ILE A 863 11.20 -11.76 0.31
CA ILE A 863 11.11 -13.06 -0.39
C ILE A 863 11.38 -14.16 0.63
N ASN A 864 10.34 -14.49 1.40
CA ASN A 864 10.29 -15.60 2.34
C ASN A 864 8.85 -16.08 2.53
N GLU A 865 8.67 -17.19 3.26
CA GLU A 865 7.33 -17.67 3.59
C GLU A 865 6.52 -16.68 4.44
N ARG A 866 7.18 -15.98 5.36
CA ARG A 866 6.58 -15.04 6.32
C ARG A 866 5.80 -13.92 5.63
N SER A 867 6.35 -13.34 4.58
CA SER A 867 5.75 -12.20 3.87
C SER A 867 4.86 -12.64 2.69
N GLN A 868 5.16 -13.76 2.02
CA GLN A 868 4.50 -14.12 0.75
C GLN A 868 3.17 -14.88 0.92
N ARG A 869 2.99 -15.60 2.03
CA ARG A 869 1.83 -16.51 2.22
C ARG A 869 0.51 -15.87 2.60
N GLY A 870 0.53 -14.64 3.11
CA GLY A 870 -0.67 -13.94 3.58
C GLY A 870 -1.20 -14.36 4.97
N GLU A 871 -1.02 -15.63 5.36
CA GLU A 871 -1.50 -16.14 6.66
C GLU A 871 -0.56 -15.82 7.84
N ARG A 872 0.68 -15.41 7.53
CA ARG A 872 1.75 -15.10 8.48
C ARG A 872 1.81 -13.59 8.70
N ASP A 873 2.88 -12.89 8.30
CA ASP A 873 2.98 -11.45 8.52
C ASP A 873 2.06 -10.69 7.57
N SER A 874 1.55 -9.54 8.01
CA SER A 874 0.82 -8.65 7.13
C SER A 874 1.73 -7.65 6.45
N GLU A 875 1.59 -7.50 5.14
CA GLU A 875 2.49 -6.73 4.27
C GLU A 875 1.73 -5.91 3.23
N LEU A 876 2.36 -4.87 2.70
CA LEU A 876 1.87 -4.06 1.58
C LEU A 876 2.93 -3.93 0.49
N ALA A 877 2.51 -3.95 -0.77
CA ALA A 877 3.35 -3.58 -1.91
C ALA A 877 2.50 -2.88 -2.99
N ALA A 878 3.16 -2.18 -3.91
CA ALA A 878 2.51 -1.64 -5.10
C ALA A 878 3.17 -2.22 -6.34
N VAL A 879 2.36 -2.50 -7.36
CA VAL A 879 2.81 -2.86 -8.71
C VAL A 879 2.64 -1.63 -9.58
N ILE A 880 3.73 -1.16 -10.17
CA ILE A 880 3.79 0.08 -10.94
C ILE A 880 4.21 -0.24 -12.37
N ARG A 881 3.50 0.33 -13.35
CA ARG A 881 3.91 0.40 -14.75
C ARG A 881 3.79 1.84 -15.22
N ASP A 882 4.76 2.31 -15.99
CA ASP A 882 4.69 3.66 -16.54
C ASP A 882 4.01 3.65 -17.91
N THR A 883 3.15 4.63 -18.17
CA THR A 883 2.62 4.86 -19.52
C THR A 883 3.53 5.77 -20.33
N ASP A 884 4.41 6.54 -19.66
CA ASP A 884 5.47 7.29 -20.33
C ASP A 884 6.64 6.36 -20.64
N LEU A 885 6.76 6.04 -21.93
CA LEU A 885 7.77 5.14 -22.47
C LEU A 885 8.91 5.93 -23.10
N ILE A 886 10.13 5.61 -22.71
CA ILE A 886 11.36 6.14 -23.30
C ILE A 886 11.98 5.09 -24.22
N ASP A 887 12.60 5.54 -25.31
CA ASP A 887 13.35 4.67 -26.21
C ASP A 887 14.72 4.38 -25.57
N CYS A 888 15.05 3.09 -25.45
CA CYS A 888 16.28 2.58 -24.85
C CYS A 888 16.77 1.37 -25.67
N THR A 889 17.86 0.73 -25.23
CA THR A 889 18.29 -0.57 -25.73
C THR A 889 18.25 -1.65 -24.66
N MET A 890 17.95 -2.89 -25.06
CA MET A 890 17.96 -4.07 -24.20
C MET A 890 18.63 -5.23 -24.97
N ALA A 891 19.76 -5.72 -24.46
CA ALA A 891 20.67 -6.62 -25.20
C ALA A 891 21.08 -6.06 -26.57
N GLY A 892 21.34 -4.76 -26.66
CA GLY A 892 21.75 -4.05 -27.87
C GLY A 892 20.63 -3.85 -28.91
N LYS A 893 19.38 -4.23 -28.59
CA LYS A 893 18.22 -4.03 -29.48
C LYS A 893 17.35 -2.87 -28.99
N PRO A 894 16.76 -2.06 -29.89
CA PRO A 894 15.83 -1.02 -29.49
C PRO A 894 14.65 -1.59 -28.70
N PHE A 895 14.41 -1.02 -27.52
CA PHE A 895 13.38 -1.47 -26.61
C PHE A 895 12.78 -0.28 -25.85
N LYS A 896 11.44 -0.22 -25.81
CA LYS A 896 10.74 0.81 -25.05
C LYS A 896 10.67 0.44 -23.58
N VAL A 897 11.16 1.31 -22.71
CA VAL A 897 11.16 1.12 -21.25
C VAL A 897 10.30 2.19 -20.58
N GLY A 898 9.76 1.89 -19.41
CA GLY A 898 8.96 2.85 -18.64
C GLY A 898 9.86 3.79 -17.85
N ARG A 899 9.60 5.10 -17.90
CA ARG A 899 10.45 6.10 -17.22
C ARG A 899 10.63 5.80 -15.73
N PHE A 900 9.56 5.47 -15.02
CA PHE A 900 9.61 5.17 -13.59
C PHE A 900 10.56 4.00 -13.26
N ALA A 901 10.39 2.85 -13.92
CA ALA A 901 11.16 1.65 -13.63
C ALA A 901 12.61 1.76 -14.10
N HIS A 902 12.83 2.34 -15.29
CA HIS A 902 14.16 2.58 -15.83
C HIS A 902 14.98 3.54 -14.95
N SER A 903 14.41 4.71 -14.61
CA SER A 903 15.12 5.72 -13.79
C SER A 903 15.46 5.19 -12.39
N LEU A 904 14.58 4.39 -11.77
CA LEU A 904 14.86 3.73 -10.50
C LEU A 904 16.03 2.76 -10.62
N ARG A 905 16.01 1.89 -11.63
CA ARG A 905 17.04 0.86 -11.86
C ARG A 905 18.40 1.49 -12.16
N VAL A 906 18.44 2.53 -12.99
CA VAL A 906 19.64 3.34 -13.26
C VAL A 906 20.15 3.98 -11.97
N ARG A 907 19.27 4.62 -11.19
CA ARG A 907 19.64 5.29 -9.94
C ARG A 907 20.26 4.33 -8.92
N LEU A 908 19.73 3.12 -8.78
CA LEU A 908 20.27 2.09 -7.88
C LEU A 908 21.61 1.56 -8.36
N MET A 909 21.73 1.19 -9.64
CA MET A 909 22.99 0.67 -10.17
C MET A 909 24.12 1.71 -10.15
N ARG A 910 23.81 3.00 -10.32
CA ARG A 910 24.79 4.09 -10.20
C ARG A 910 25.35 4.21 -8.78
N GLU A 911 24.48 4.16 -7.78
CA GLU A 911 24.87 4.16 -6.36
C GLU A 911 25.75 2.96 -6.02
N HIS A 912 25.35 1.76 -6.45
CA HIS A 912 26.09 0.53 -6.15
C HIS A 912 27.48 0.49 -6.78
N LEU A 913 27.69 1.19 -7.90
CA LEU A 913 28.99 1.37 -8.56
C LEU A 913 29.74 2.64 -8.15
N GLY A 914 29.23 3.41 -7.18
CA GLY A 914 29.95 4.53 -6.55
C GLY A 914 29.94 5.82 -7.35
N ILE A 915 28.97 6.01 -8.23
CA ILE A 915 28.76 7.28 -8.93
C ILE A 915 28.09 8.26 -7.96
N ASP A 916 28.57 9.50 -7.95
CA ASP A 916 27.95 10.57 -7.16
C ASP A 916 26.62 10.99 -7.80
N VAL A 917 25.57 10.29 -7.36
CA VAL A 917 24.19 10.53 -7.78
C VAL A 917 23.67 11.89 -7.35
N ASP A 918 24.19 12.46 -6.26
CA ASP A 918 23.76 13.77 -5.78
C ASP A 918 24.34 14.88 -6.68
N ALA A 919 25.62 14.79 -7.02
CA ALA A 919 26.26 15.71 -7.97
C ALA A 919 25.57 15.70 -9.35
N LEU A 920 25.18 14.52 -9.86
CA LEU A 920 24.45 14.42 -11.13
C LEU A 920 23.09 15.13 -11.07
N VAL A 921 22.36 14.99 -9.95
CA VAL A 921 21.07 15.65 -9.77
C VAL A 921 21.25 17.16 -9.65
N GLU A 922 22.29 17.62 -8.96
CA GLU A 922 22.64 19.05 -8.90
C GLU A 922 22.98 19.61 -10.28
N ASP A 923 23.80 18.94 -11.08
CA ASP A 923 24.14 19.36 -12.44
C ASP A 923 22.88 19.40 -13.35
N ASP A 924 21.99 18.42 -13.23
CA ASP A 924 20.69 18.40 -13.92
C ASP A 924 19.76 19.54 -13.49
N LEU A 925 19.85 19.96 -12.22
CA LEU A 925 19.09 21.10 -11.68
C LEU A 925 19.72 22.45 -12.06
N MET A 926 21.05 22.55 -12.09
CA MET A 926 21.81 23.76 -12.40
C MET A 926 21.89 24.04 -13.90
N SER A 927 21.68 23.02 -14.74
CA SER A 927 21.43 23.17 -16.18
C SER A 927 20.03 23.70 -16.51
N ARG A 928 19.16 23.86 -15.49
CA ARG A 928 17.87 24.56 -15.55
C ARG A 928 18.02 25.92 -14.86
N ASP A 929 17.30 26.96 -15.31
CA ASP A 929 17.50 28.35 -14.87
C ASP A 929 17.72 28.46 -13.34
N PRO A 930 18.81 29.11 -12.87
CA PRO A 930 19.26 29.01 -11.50
C PRO A 930 18.24 29.57 -10.50
N MET A 931 17.88 28.75 -9.51
CA MET A 931 17.15 29.19 -8.33
C MET A 931 18.06 30.14 -7.51
N LYS A 932 17.55 31.31 -7.12
CA LYS A 932 18.32 32.29 -6.35
C LYS A 932 18.89 31.67 -5.07
N ALA A 933 20.14 32.00 -4.73
CA ALA A 933 20.84 31.49 -3.56
C ALA A 933 20.06 31.79 -2.25
N GLU A 934 20.25 30.96 -1.22
CA GLU A 934 19.47 31.01 0.04
C GLU A 934 19.58 32.37 0.78
N TYR A 935 20.64 33.15 0.53
CA TYR A 935 20.80 34.53 1.02
C TYR A 935 20.07 35.59 0.19
N ASP A 936 19.76 35.28 -1.07
CA ASP A 936 18.98 36.13 -2.00
C ASP A 936 17.49 35.79 -1.96
N GLN A 937 17.11 34.73 -1.26
CA GLN A 937 15.72 34.40 -0.95
C GLN A 937 15.27 35.27 0.23
N GLN A 938 14.40 36.25 -0.03
CA GLN A 938 13.82 37.04 1.05
C GLN A 938 13.06 36.12 2.01
N PRO A 939 13.31 36.19 3.34
CA PRO A 939 12.51 35.47 4.31
C PRO A 939 11.06 35.93 4.17
N TRP A 940 10.15 34.98 3.94
CA TRP A 940 8.73 35.27 3.82
C TRP A 940 8.22 35.83 5.15
N ASP A 941 8.01 37.15 5.21
CA ASP A 941 7.40 37.85 6.33
C ASP A 941 5.91 38.08 6.03
N PRO A 942 4.99 37.34 6.68
CA PRO A 942 3.55 37.50 6.46
C PRO A 942 3.01 38.88 6.86
N ASN A 943 3.79 39.72 7.55
CA ASN A 943 3.40 41.09 7.88
C ASN A 943 3.78 42.12 6.82
N SER A 944 4.67 41.78 5.88
CA SER A 944 5.16 42.71 4.85
C SER A 944 4.13 43.03 3.75
N GLU A 945 3.06 42.22 3.63
CA GLU A 945 1.96 42.42 2.67
C GLU A 945 0.76 43.19 3.25
N GLN A 946 0.84 43.68 4.49
CA GLN A 946 -0.22 44.50 5.09
C GLN A 946 0.08 46.00 4.96
N THR A 947 -0.34 46.61 3.85
CA THR A 947 -0.40 48.08 3.77
C THR A 947 -1.57 48.60 4.60
N GLN A 948 -1.28 49.21 5.75
CA GLN A 948 -2.26 50.00 6.51
C GLN A 948 -2.62 51.26 5.72
N GLY A 949 -3.82 51.27 5.11
CA GLY A 949 -4.42 52.49 4.58
C GLY A 949 -4.75 53.45 5.72
N LYS A 950 -4.20 54.67 5.67
CA LYS A 950 -4.61 55.75 6.56
C LYS A 950 -6.02 56.23 6.16
N GLU A 951 -6.86 56.35 7.20
CA GLU A 951 -8.22 56.89 7.22
C GLU A 951 -9.30 56.04 6.56
N GLY A 952 -9.99 55.24 7.39
CA GLY A 952 -11.27 54.64 7.00
C GLY A 952 -11.53 53.18 7.36
N GLY A 953 -10.79 52.56 8.29
CA GLY A 953 -11.29 51.41 9.06
C GLY A 953 -11.79 50.15 8.31
N PHE A 954 -11.27 49.85 7.10
CA PHE A 954 -11.43 48.54 6.44
C PHE A 954 -10.12 48.15 5.73
N THR A 955 -9.73 46.88 5.87
CA THR A 955 -8.60 46.27 5.14
C THR A 955 -9.14 45.67 3.83
N GLU A 956 -8.82 46.27 2.68
CA GLU A 956 -9.08 45.66 1.38
C GLU A 956 -7.95 44.70 1.00
N ILE A 957 -8.31 43.47 0.64
CA ILE A 957 -7.40 42.53 -0.03
C ILE A 957 -7.36 42.94 -1.51
N GLY A 958 -6.21 43.43 -1.97
CA GLY A 958 -5.99 43.76 -3.37
C GLY A 958 -6.28 42.57 -4.27
N SER A 959 -7.21 42.77 -5.20
CA SER A 959 -7.55 41.85 -6.30
C SER A 959 -6.40 41.77 -7.32
N GLN A 960 -5.34 41.05 -6.98
CA GLN A 960 -4.52 40.29 -7.94
C GLN A 960 -4.30 38.90 -7.35
N GLY A 961 -5.34 38.08 -7.44
CA GLY A 961 -5.34 36.72 -6.93
C GLY A 961 -4.50 35.78 -7.80
N ASN A 962 -3.23 35.62 -7.44
CA ASN A 962 -2.56 34.33 -7.59
C ASN A 962 -2.83 33.53 -6.31
N SER A 963 -3.78 32.60 -6.39
CA SER A 963 -4.05 31.63 -5.34
C SER A 963 -2.87 30.66 -5.21
N ALA A 964 -1.87 31.00 -4.39
CA ALA A 964 -0.78 30.11 -3.99
C ALA A 964 -1.23 29.25 -2.80
N PRO A 965 -1.70 28.02 -3.07
CA PRO A 965 -0.94 26.85 -2.59
C PRO A 965 -0.91 25.67 -3.59
N ALA A 966 -1.66 25.73 -4.69
CA ALA A 966 -1.65 24.73 -5.75
C ALA A 966 -0.45 24.90 -6.71
N ALA A 967 0.06 26.14 -6.82
CA ALA A 967 1.13 26.48 -7.77
C ALA A 967 2.49 25.84 -7.43
N ASN A 968 2.83 25.63 -6.15
CA ASN A 968 4.11 25.02 -5.78
C ASN A 968 4.15 23.50 -6.00
N LEU A 969 2.98 22.85 -5.98
CA LEU A 969 2.84 21.44 -6.34
C LEU A 969 2.80 21.29 -7.87
N ALA A 970 2.05 22.19 -8.54
CA ALA A 970 2.03 22.27 -10.00
C ALA A 970 3.42 22.59 -10.58
N HIS A 971 4.26 23.42 -9.93
CA HIS A 971 5.59 23.73 -10.44
C HIS A 971 6.52 22.50 -10.46
N PHE A 972 6.38 21.57 -9.51
CA PHE A 972 7.15 20.33 -9.50
C PHE A 972 6.56 19.26 -10.44
N VAL A 973 5.23 19.15 -10.53
CA VAL A 973 4.55 18.23 -11.47
C VAL A 973 4.74 18.65 -12.93
N ARG A 974 4.90 19.96 -13.18
CA ARG A 974 5.06 20.54 -14.53
C ARG A 974 6.44 20.31 -15.14
N MET A 975 7.41 19.79 -14.39
CA MET A 975 8.74 19.43 -14.90
C MET A 975 8.77 18.11 -15.69
N GLY A 976 7.62 17.44 -15.88
CA GLY A 976 7.52 16.17 -16.63
C GLY A 976 6.42 16.08 -17.69
N ALA A 977 5.65 17.15 -17.97
CA ALA A 977 4.54 17.04 -18.93
C ALA A 977 4.28 18.34 -19.69
N LEU A 978 4.57 18.34 -21.00
CA LEU A 978 4.10 19.37 -21.92
C LEU A 978 3.11 18.80 -22.93
N ARG A 979 1.98 19.52 -23.03
CA ARG A 979 0.89 19.55 -24.03
C ARG A 979 -0.33 18.66 -23.79
N GLN A 980 -1.47 19.34 -23.61
CA GLN A 980 -2.85 18.84 -23.70
C GLN A 980 -3.55 19.48 -24.92
N PRO A 981 -4.57 18.83 -25.49
CA PRO A 981 -5.75 19.53 -26.02
C PRO A 981 -7.04 19.13 -25.27
N GLY A 982 -8.03 20.03 -25.32
CA GLY A 982 -9.19 20.11 -24.44
C GLY A 982 -10.38 19.18 -24.74
N PRO A 983 -11.50 19.33 -23.99
CA PRO A 983 -12.49 18.27 -23.80
C PRO A 983 -13.80 18.50 -24.55
N THR A 984 -14.33 17.48 -25.23
CA THR A 984 -15.79 17.19 -25.28
C THR A 984 -16.11 15.80 -25.83
N ALA A 985 -17.09 15.15 -25.18
CA ALA A 985 -18.10 14.22 -25.71
C ALA A 985 -17.82 12.70 -25.75
N GLU A 986 -18.94 11.97 -25.68
CA GLU A 986 -19.16 10.61 -25.18
C GLU A 986 -18.52 9.49 -26.02
N ALA A 987 -18.16 8.39 -25.35
CA ALA A 987 -17.42 7.27 -25.94
C ALA A 987 -18.27 6.39 -26.89
N THR A 988 -18.08 6.57 -28.19
CA THR A 988 -18.51 5.64 -29.25
C THR A 988 -17.29 4.97 -29.89
N GLU A 989 -17.46 3.78 -30.48
CA GLU A 989 -16.38 2.98 -31.10
C GLU A 989 -15.67 3.71 -32.26
N GLU A 990 -16.37 4.61 -32.95
CA GLU A 990 -15.79 5.53 -33.93
C GLU A 990 -14.91 6.62 -33.28
N GLY A 991 -15.24 7.05 -32.05
CA GLY A 991 -14.41 7.98 -31.27
C GLY A 991 -13.07 7.35 -30.85
N LEU A 992 -13.08 6.06 -30.48
CA LEU A 992 -11.87 5.32 -30.11
C LEU A 992 -10.93 5.05 -31.31
N GLN A 993 -11.46 5.00 -32.54
CA GLN A 993 -10.64 4.92 -33.76
C GLN A 993 -10.15 6.30 -34.23
N ALA A 994 -10.92 7.36 -33.99
CA ALA A 994 -10.50 8.73 -34.25
C ALA A 994 -9.37 9.19 -33.30
N GLU A 995 -9.34 8.69 -32.06
CA GLU A 995 -8.23 8.88 -31.10
C GLU A 995 -6.91 8.20 -31.51
N ARG A 996 -6.93 7.30 -32.52
CA ARG A 996 -5.76 6.52 -32.99
C ARG A 996 -5.13 7.07 -34.28
N ARG A 997 -5.56 8.24 -34.76
CA ARG A 997 -5.04 8.88 -35.97
C ARG A 997 -4.38 10.22 -35.63
N ASP A 998 -3.13 10.38 -36.05
CA ASP A 998 -2.36 11.60 -35.81
C ASP A 998 -2.46 12.56 -37.01
N TYR A 999 -2.06 13.81 -36.82
CA TYR A 999 -1.96 14.80 -37.89
C TYR A 999 -0.49 15.16 -38.11
N ASN A 1000 -0.05 15.15 -39.37
CA ASN A 1000 1.30 15.60 -39.71
C ASN A 1000 1.41 17.14 -39.58
N ALA A 1001 2.63 17.67 -39.67
CA ALA A 1001 2.91 19.11 -39.50
C ALA A 1001 2.17 20.03 -40.50
N GLN A 1002 1.54 19.47 -41.54
CA GLN A 1002 0.75 20.19 -42.54
C GLN A 1002 -0.77 20.08 -42.30
N GLY A 1003 -1.20 19.44 -41.20
CA GLY A 1003 -2.60 19.29 -40.82
C GLY A 1003 -3.37 18.21 -41.57
N LYS A 1004 -2.68 17.26 -42.24
CA LYS A 1004 -3.32 16.08 -42.86
C LYS A 1004 -3.31 14.90 -41.88
N GLN A 1005 -4.42 14.16 -41.87
CA GLN A 1005 -4.63 12.98 -41.02
C GLN A 1005 -3.86 11.76 -41.57
N GLU A 1006 -3.01 11.16 -40.74
CA GLU A 1006 -2.27 9.92 -41.01
C GLU A 1006 -2.49 8.90 -39.87
N GLU A 1007 -2.26 7.61 -40.10
CA GLU A 1007 -2.31 6.60 -39.03
C GLU A 1007 -1.13 6.79 -38.07
N GLY A 1008 -1.41 6.79 -36.76
CA GLY A 1008 -0.41 7.09 -35.72
C GLY A 1008 0.67 6.03 -35.53
N PHE A 1009 1.67 6.35 -34.72
CA PHE A 1009 2.86 5.53 -34.40
C PHE A 1009 2.55 4.06 -34.07
N ALA A 1010 3.53 3.16 -34.23
CA ALA A 1010 3.37 1.69 -34.13
C ALA A 1010 2.73 1.14 -32.82
N SER A 1011 2.64 1.92 -31.74
CA SER A 1011 1.89 1.54 -30.52
C SER A 1011 0.36 1.55 -30.71
N SER A 1012 -0.15 2.17 -31.77
CA SER A 1012 -1.58 2.16 -32.16
C SER A 1012 -2.02 0.80 -32.73
N ALA A 1013 -1.06 -0.04 -33.10
CA ALA A 1013 -1.26 -1.31 -33.82
C ALA A 1013 -1.03 -2.56 -32.95
N VAL A 1014 -0.64 -2.42 -31.68
CA VAL A 1014 -0.41 -3.55 -30.77
C VAL A 1014 -1.62 -3.69 -29.84
N PRO A 1015 -2.43 -4.76 -29.97
CA PRO A 1015 -3.58 -4.98 -29.11
C PRO A 1015 -3.14 -5.15 -27.65
N THR A 1016 -3.92 -4.63 -26.71
CA THR A 1016 -3.74 -4.95 -25.29
C THR A 1016 -3.87 -6.47 -25.08
N MET A 1017 -3.25 -7.02 -24.03
CA MET A 1017 -3.39 -8.45 -23.72
C MET A 1017 -4.87 -8.85 -23.52
N GLU A 1018 -5.70 -7.91 -23.05
CA GLU A 1018 -7.15 -8.07 -22.94
C GLU A 1018 -7.85 -8.10 -24.30
N GLU A 1019 -7.44 -7.25 -25.27
CA GLU A 1019 -7.94 -7.30 -26.65
C GLU A 1019 -7.52 -8.61 -27.36
N LYS A 1020 -6.32 -9.12 -27.10
CA LYS A 1020 -5.81 -10.36 -27.69
C LYS A 1020 -6.56 -11.60 -27.16
N THR A 1021 -6.84 -11.64 -25.85
CA THR A 1021 -7.65 -12.69 -25.23
C THR A 1021 -9.13 -12.60 -25.64
N VAL A 1022 -9.67 -11.39 -25.84
CA VAL A 1022 -11.05 -11.18 -26.30
C VAL A 1022 -11.23 -11.50 -27.80
N MET A 1023 -10.19 -11.36 -28.61
CA MET A 1023 -10.21 -11.75 -30.04
C MET A 1023 -10.11 -13.26 -30.25
N GLU A 1024 -9.36 -13.98 -29.40
CA GLU A 1024 -9.18 -15.43 -29.51
C GLU A 1024 -10.42 -16.25 -29.11
N ASP A 1025 -11.32 -15.68 -28.29
CA ASP A 1025 -12.55 -16.35 -27.80
C ASP A 1025 -13.85 -16.00 -28.58
N ARG A 1026 -13.75 -15.38 -29.76
CA ARG A 1026 -14.93 -15.14 -30.62
C ARG A 1026 -15.19 -16.31 -31.58
N PRO A 1027 -16.43 -16.84 -31.66
CA PRO A 1027 -16.76 -17.82 -32.68
C PRO A 1027 -16.63 -17.20 -34.07
N ARG A 1028 -15.94 -17.90 -34.98
CA ARG A 1028 -15.69 -17.47 -36.36
C ARG A 1028 -17.03 -17.22 -37.05
N LYS A 1029 -17.22 -16.00 -37.59
CA LYS A 1029 -18.31 -15.70 -38.52
C LYS A 1029 -17.99 -16.38 -39.86
N GLU A 1030 -18.81 -17.35 -40.23
CA GLU A 1030 -18.93 -17.84 -41.60
C GLU A 1030 -19.39 -16.68 -42.48
N ASN A 1031 -18.59 -16.32 -43.49
CA ASN A 1031 -19.03 -15.43 -44.54
C ASN A 1031 -19.24 -16.22 -45.83
N VAL A 1032 -20.53 -16.26 -46.17
CA VAL A 1032 -21.15 -16.74 -47.39
C VAL A 1032 -20.56 -16.03 -48.61
N ALA A 1033 -20.29 -16.82 -49.64
CA ALA A 1033 -19.77 -16.41 -50.93
C ALA A 1033 -20.76 -15.51 -51.71
N THR A 1034 -20.22 -14.52 -52.41
CA THR A 1034 -20.77 -14.02 -53.69
C THR A 1034 -19.59 -13.64 -54.59
N GLY A 1035 -19.55 -14.21 -55.81
CA GLY A 1035 -18.48 -14.02 -56.78
C GLY A 1035 -18.82 -13.00 -57.87
N TYR A 1036 -17.81 -12.59 -58.65
CA TYR A 1036 -17.69 -12.90 -60.09
C TYR A 1036 -16.36 -12.39 -60.68
N ASP A 1037 -15.87 -13.17 -61.64
CA ASP A 1037 -14.65 -13.12 -62.44
C ASP A 1037 -14.29 -11.78 -63.14
N THR A 1038 -12.99 -11.57 -63.36
CA THR A 1038 -12.44 -11.47 -64.74
C THR A 1038 -10.93 -11.71 -64.81
N ARG A 1039 -10.55 -12.64 -65.70
CA ARG A 1039 -9.21 -12.94 -66.21
C ARG A 1039 -8.61 -11.77 -66.99
N VAL A 1040 -7.27 -11.68 -67.08
CA VAL A 1040 -6.48 -11.75 -68.34
C VAL A 1040 -4.97 -11.83 -67.99
N SER A 1041 -4.31 -12.73 -68.71
CA SER A 1041 -2.88 -13.07 -68.78
C SER A 1041 -2.04 -12.05 -69.55
N SER A 1042 -0.71 -12.01 -69.36
CA SER A 1042 0.33 -12.38 -70.36
C SER A 1042 1.73 -11.79 -70.08
N ASP A 1043 2.73 -12.66 -70.32
CA ASP A 1043 4.06 -12.45 -70.92
C ASP A 1043 5.31 -12.02 -70.12
N GLU A 1044 6.26 -12.97 -70.09
CA GLU A 1044 7.74 -12.90 -69.99
C GLU A 1044 8.39 -12.23 -71.25
N PRO A 1045 9.73 -12.00 -71.41
CA PRO A 1045 10.89 -12.75 -70.87
C PRO A 1045 12.24 -12.02 -70.54
N GLY A 1046 13.10 -12.71 -69.77
CA GLY A 1046 14.51 -13.06 -70.09
C GLY A 1046 15.68 -12.05 -69.95
N GLU A 1047 16.70 -12.38 -69.12
CA GLU A 1047 18.06 -12.83 -69.55
C GLU A 1047 19.04 -13.13 -68.37
N HIS A 1048 19.51 -14.40 -68.30
CA HIS A 1048 20.87 -14.98 -68.12
C HIS A 1048 21.96 -14.30 -67.22
N SER A 1049 22.86 -14.98 -66.48
CA SER A 1049 23.29 -16.41 -66.42
C SER A 1049 24.34 -16.70 -65.31
N HIS A 1050 24.46 -18.01 -64.99
CA HIS A 1050 25.59 -18.81 -64.44
C HIS A 1050 25.65 -19.04 -62.91
N HIS A 1051 25.18 -20.21 -62.41
CA HIS A 1051 25.80 -21.57 -62.32
C HIS A 1051 26.61 -21.73 -61.02
N SER A 1052 26.56 -22.83 -60.23
CA SER A 1052 25.84 -24.10 -60.31
C SER A 1052 26.07 -24.94 -59.03
N SER A 1053 25.08 -25.79 -58.68
CA SER A 1053 25.15 -27.20 -58.22
C SER A 1053 25.87 -27.57 -56.90
N GLU A 1054 25.45 -28.52 -56.06
CA GLU A 1054 24.33 -29.49 -56.05
C GLU A 1054 24.24 -30.18 -54.67
N ARG A 1055 23.12 -30.86 -54.42
CA ARG A 1055 22.67 -31.57 -53.20
C ARG A 1055 23.07 -33.08 -53.22
N PRO A 1056 22.34 -34.04 -52.58
CA PRO A 1056 22.16 -34.40 -51.16
C PRO A 1056 22.36 -35.94 -50.89
N GLY A 1057 22.08 -36.45 -49.68
CA GLY A 1057 21.59 -37.85 -49.56
C GLY A 1057 21.72 -38.56 -48.20
N ASP A 1058 20.59 -39.03 -47.68
CA ASP A 1058 20.32 -39.88 -46.49
C ASP A 1058 21.04 -41.25 -46.45
N GLY A 1059 21.07 -41.90 -45.27
CA GLY A 1059 21.05 -43.37 -45.22
C GLY A 1059 21.58 -44.11 -43.96
N ALA A 1060 20.64 -44.64 -43.18
CA ALA A 1060 20.66 -45.58 -42.06
C ALA A 1060 21.59 -46.85 -42.04
N VAL A 1061 22.17 -47.12 -40.85
CA VAL A 1061 22.13 -48.34 -39.96
C VAL A 1061 22.89 -49.68 -40.27
N TYR A 1062 23.48 -50.25 -39.17
CA TYR A 1062 23.76 -51.67 -38.77
C TYR A 1062 25.17 -52.32 -38.94
N GLY A 1063 25.76 -52.75 -37.81
CA GLY A 1063 26.12 -54.17 -37.56
C GLY A 1063 27.60 -54.63 -37.63
N ALA A 1064 28.15 -55.05 -36.47
CA ALA A 1064 29.42 -55.81 -36.25
C ALA A 1064 29.34 -57.29 -36.77
N PRO A 1065 30.32 -58.25 -36.65
CA PRO A 1065 31.38 -58.41 -35.61
C PRO A 1065 32.73 -59.11 -35.98
N ALA A 1066 33.65 -59.10 -34.98
CA ALA A 1066 34.66 -60.08 -34.49
C ALA A 1066 35.28 -61.19 -35.40
N ASN A 1067 36.61 -61.46 -35.30
CA ASN A 1067 37.22 -62.34 -34.27
C ASN A 1067 38.74 -62.65 -34.43
N ALA A 1068 39.36 -62.96 -33.28
CA ALA A 1068 40.47 -63.92 -32.99
C ALA A 1068 41.94 -63.46 -32.82
N GLY A 1069 42.47 -63.62 -31.58
CA GLY A 1069 43.88 -63.68 -31.14
C GLY A 1069 44.49 -65.10 -31.30
N PRO A 1070 45.33 -65.68 -30.40
CA PRO A 1070 45.84 -65.26 -29.06
C PRO A 1070 47.36 -65.54 -28.77
N ASP A 1071 47.91 -65.10 -27.61
CA ASP A 1071 48.66 -65.97 -26.67
C ASP A 1071 49.05 -65.29 -25.32
N ASP A 1072 48.84 -66.06 -24.24
CA ASP A 1072 49.41 -66.17 -22.87
C ASP A 1072 49.47 -65.03 -21.80
N GLY A 1073 48.97 -65.36 -20.59
CA GLY A 1073 48.83 -64.53 -19.36
C GLY A 1073 49.86 -64.80 -18.25
N LEU A 1074 49.84 -64.35 -16.97
CA LEU A 1074 49.07 -63.50 -16.01
C LEU A 1074 49.96 -63.48 -14.71
N PRO A 1075 49.72 -62.74 -13.60
CA PRO A 1075 49.13 -61.41 -13.37
C PRO A 1075 49.94 -60.50 -12.39
N ARG A 1076 49.64 -59.18 -12.35
CA ARG A 1076 49.51 -58.37 -11.11
C ARG A 1076 48.82 -57.02 -11.41
N LEU A 1077 47.90 -56.65 -10.52
CA LEU A 1077 46.98 -55.51 -10.61
C LEU A 1077 47.66 -54.14 -10.42
N SER A 1078 47.39 -53.20 -11.32
CA SER A 1078 47.36 -51.75 -11.06
C SER A 1078 46.41 -51.08 -12.05
N VAL A 1079 45.46 -50.31 -11.52
CA VAL A 1079 44.48 -49.55 -12.27
C VAL A 1079 45.05 -48.14 -12.46
N ASP A 1080 45.36 -47.77 -13.70
CA ASP A 1080 45.60 -46.38 -14.10
C ASP A 1080 44.52 -45.98 -15.13
N LEU A 1081 43.75 -44.95 -14.79
CA LEU A 1081 42.80 -44.28 -15.68
C LEU A 1081 43.47 -43.04 -16.27
N ASP A 1082 43.47 -42.96 -17.60
CA ASP A 1082 44.04 -41.88 -18.40
C ASP A 1082 43.42 -40.51 -18.12
N ASN A 1083 44.28 -39.51 -18.16
CA ASN A 1083 44.09 -38.15 -17.69
C ASN A 1083 44.45 -37.18 -18.82
N ASP A 1084 43.50 -36.82 -19.69
CA ASP A 1084 43.72 -35.79 -20.73
C ASP A 1084 42.45 -35.00 -21.14
N GLN A 1085 41.62 -34.63 -20.16
CA GLN A 1085 40.58 -33.59 -20.32
C GLN A 1085 40.50 -32.62 -19.12
N GLN A 1086 41.63 -32.40 -18.42
CA GLN A 1086 41.79 -31.39 -17.38
C GLN A 1086 42.96 -30.43 -17.69
N ARG A 1087 42.90 -29.67 -18.78
CA ARG A 1087 43.97 -28.69 -19.11
C ARG A 1087 43.54 -27.26 -19.41
N ALA A 1088 42.31 -26.84 -19.05
CA ALA A 1088 41.91 -25.42 -19.09
C ALA A 1088 41.69 -24.77 -17.69
N GLY A 1089 41.73 -25.55 -16.61
CA GLY A 1089 41.72 -25.06 -15.21
C GLY A 1089 43.10 -25.00 -14.52
N PRO A 1090 44.07 -25.89 -14.84
CA PRO A 1090 45.37 -25.87 -14.17
C PRO A 1090 46.31 -24.76 -14.65
N GLU A 1091 46.13 -24.19 -15.84
CA GLU A 1091 46.96 -23.05 -16.29
C GLU A 1091 46.60 -21.75 -15.57
N ALA A 1092 45.32 -21.49 -15.29
CA ALA A 1092 44.89 -20.39 -14.44
C ALA A 1092 45.36 -20.59 -12.97
N ARG A 1093 45.33 -21.83 -12.45
CA ARG A 1093 45.86 -22.15 -11.10
C ARG A 1093 47.40 -22.17 -11.03
N SER A 1094 48.08 -22.49 -12.12
CA SER A 1094 49.54 -22.40 -12.25
C SER A 1094 50.00 -20.95 -12.35
N LEU A 1095 49.24 -20.09 -13.06
CA LEU A 1095 49.41 -18.65 -13.07
C LEU A 1095 49.16 -18.05 -11.68
N LEU A 1096 48.09 -18.45 -10.98
CA LEU A 1096 47.84 -18.04 -9.58
C LEU A 1096 48.94 -18.50 -8.61
N ARG A 1097 49.51 -19.69 -8.80
CA ARG A 1097 50.63 -20.19 -7.97
C ARG A 1097 51.97 -19.54 -8.33
N LYS A 1098 52.19 -19.13 -9.59
CA LYS A 1098 53.32 -18.29 -10.02
C LYS A 1098 53.17 -16.83 -9.55
N HIS A 1099 51.95 -16.30 -9.47
CA HIS A 1099 51.69 -14.92 -9.04
C HIS A 1099 51.71 -14.72 -7.51
N MET A 1100 51.66 -15.78 -6.69
CA MET A 1100 52.01 -15.67 -5.27
C MET A 1100 53.49 -15.35 -4.99
N SER A 1101 54.34 -15.32 -6.03
CA SER A 1101 55.78 -15.05 -5.88
C SER A 1101 56.22 -13.61 -6.22
N PHE A 1102 55.32 -12.72 -6.63
CA PHE A 1102 55.64 -11.29 -6.82
C PHE A 1102 54.51 -10.39 -6.35
N ASN A 1103 54.78 -9.66 -5.25
CA ASN A 1103 54.00 -8.57 -4.64
C ASN A 1103 52.72 -8.97 -3.86
N GLN A 1104 52.80 -8.97 -2.52
CA GLN A 1104 51.70 -9.31 -1.59
C GLN A 1104 50.45 -8.45 -1.76
N TRP A 1105 50.61 -7.19 -2.18
CA TRP A 1105 49.55 -6.19 -2.31
C TRP A 1105 49.05 -5.95 -3.75
N GLY A 1106 49.54 -6.69 -4.75
CA GLY A 1106 49.09 -6.53 -6.13
C GLY A 1106 47.71 -7.16 -6.38
N VAL A 1107 46.71 -6.41 -6.81
CA VAL A 1107 45.36 -6.93 -7.17
C VAL A 1107 45.43 -7.48 -8.61
N PRO A 1108 44.98 -8.72 -8.87
CA PRO A 1108 45.06 -9.33 -10.21
C PRO A 1108 44.03 -8.76 -11.18
N THR A 1109 42.95 -8.17 -10.69
CA THR A 1109 41.94 -7.45 -11.47
C THR A 1109 42.28 -5.97 -11.59
N SER A 1110 42.13 -5.40 -12.78
CA SER A 1110 42.23 -3.95 -13.02
C SER A 1110 40.91 -3.27 -12.68
N ARG A 1111 40.98 -2.07 -12.09
CA ARG A 1111 39.82 -1.22 -11.85
C ARG A 1111 39.05 -0.94 -13.16
N PRO A 1112 37.77 -1.31 -13.26
CA PRO A 1112 36.93 -0.98 -14.42
C PRO A 1112 36.72 0.53 -14.53
N ASN A 1113 36.68 1.05 -15.77
CA ASN A 1113 36.31 2.44 -16.02
C ASN A 1113 34.77 2.54 -16.14
N ILE A 1114 34.15 3.43 -15.37
CA ILE A 1114 32.69 3.55 -15.28
C ILE A 1114 32.30 4.99 -15.57
N HIS A 1115 31.50 5.20 -16.60
CA HIS A 1115 30.91 6.51 -16.93
C HIS A 1115 29.45 6.58 -16.45
N PRO A 1116 28.94 7.74 -15.98
CA PRO A 1116 27.55 7.90 -15.56
C PRO A 1116 26.48 7.47 -16.56
N ASP A 1117 26.78 7.48 -17.86
CA ASP A 1117 25.85 7.17 -18.96
C ASP A 1117 25.82 5.69 -19.35
N ASP A 1118 26.70 4.87 -18.77
CA ASP A 1118 26.87 3.46 -19.15
C ASP A 1118 25.72 2.52 -18.75
N PHE A 1119 24.67 3.05 -18.12
CA PHE A 1119 23.64 2.30 -17.41
C PHE A 1119 22.37 2.11 -18.25
N GLU A 1120 22.32 2.54 -19.51
CA GLU A 1120 21.08 2.45 -20.29
C GLU A 1120 20.63 0.99 -20.49
N ASP A 1121 21.51 0.11 -20.99
CA ASP A 1121 21.21 -1.30 -21.25
C ASP A 1121 21.79 -2.23 -20.16
N PRO A 1122 20.96 -2.80 -19.27
CA PRO A 1122 21.44 -3.57 -18.12
C PRO A 1122 21.96 -4.97 -18.46
N ILE A 1123 21.74 -5.47 -19.69
CA ILE A 1123 22.11 -6.85 -20.06
C ILE A 1123 23.08 -6.94 -21.24
N CYS A 1124 23.46 -5.81 -21.84
CA CYS A 1124 24.55 -5.80 -22.82
C CYS A 1124 25.85 -6.32 -22.21
N ASP A 1125 26.67 -7.00 -23.02
CA ASP A 1125 27.89 -7.65 -22.52
C ASP A 1125 28.91 -6.64 -22.00
N GLU A 1126 29.01 -5.46 -22.63
CA GLU A 1126 29.88 -4.38 -22.19
C GLU A 1126 29.53 -3.92 -20.77
N PHE A 1127 28.27 -3.60 -20.49
CA PHE A 1127 27.85 -3.22 -19.14
C PHE A 1127 27.94 -4.39 -18.17
N TRP A 1128 27.33 -5.54 -18.50
CA TRP A 1128 27.18 -6.63 -17.55
C TRP A 1128 28.52 -7.27 -17.18
N LYS A 1129 29.35 -7.62 -18.17
CA LYS A 1129 30.61 -8.36 -17.92
C LYS A 1129 31.73 -7.40 -17.55
N GLU A 1130 31.93 -6.33 -18.32
CA GLU A 1130 33.11 -5.47 -18.19
C GLU A 1130 32.97 -4.38 -17.13
N LYS A 1131 31.73 -3.99 -16.78
CA LYS A 1131 31.47 -2.95 -15.77
C LYS A 1131 30.91 -3.57 -14.48
N TRP A 1132 29.73 -4.20 -14.53
CA TRP A 1132 29.01 -4.69 -13.34
C TRP A 1132 29.72 -5.86 -12.64
N VAL A 1133 29.89 -7.00 -13.34
CA VAL A 1133 30.55 -8.20 -12.79
C VAL A 1133 32.02 -7.93 -12.46
N ALA A 1134 32.73 -7.23 -13.35
CA ALA A 1134 34.14 -6.88 -13.12
C ALA A 1134 34.34 -6.01 -11.89
N SER A 1135 33.47 -5.01 -11.65
CA SER A 1135 33.56 -4.16 -10.44
C SER A 1135 33.26 -4.95 -9.19
N ALA A 1136 32.23 -5.81 -9.21
CA ALA A 1136 31.93 -6.69 -8.08
C ALA A 1136 33.10 -7.61 -7.74
N ALA A 1137 33.72 -8.23 -8.75
CA ALA A 1137 34.88 -9.10 -8.58
C ALA A 1137 36.11 -8.34 -8.03
N HIS A 1138 36.40 -7.16 -8.61
CA HIS A 1138 37.50 -6.30 -8.21
C HIS A 1138 37.37 -5.85 -6.75
N ASN A 1139 36.18 -5.35 -6.38
CA ASN A 1139 35.87 -4.95 -5.01
C ASN A 1139 36.00 -6.12 -4.04
N THR A 1140 35.42 -7.29 -4.37
CA THR A 1140 35.54 -8.50 -3.55
C THR A 1140 37.00 -8.89 -3.30
N GLU A 1141 37.87 -8.80 -4.32
CA GLU A 1141 39.30 -9.09 -4.16
C GLU A 1141 40.02 -8.09 -3.25
N ILE A 1142 39.74 -6.79 -3.37
CA ILE A 1142 40.30 -5.75 -2.51
C ILE A 1142 39.86 -5.98 -1.06
N TYR A 1143 38.56 -6.14 -0.81
CA TYR A 1143 38.04 -6.40 0.54
C TYR A 1143 38.63 -7.68 1.15
N ARG A 1144 38.79 -8.73 0.33
CA ARG A 1144 39.45 -9.98 0.76
C ARG A 1144 40.91 -9.76 1.16
N LYS A 1145 41.68 -8.99 0.39
CA LYS A 1145 43.12 -8.76 0.66
C LYS A 1145 43.36 -7.83 1.83
N VAL A 1146 42.61 -6.75 1.91
CA VAL A 1146 42.79 -5.72 2.94
C VAL A 1146 42.23 -6.20 4.26
N PHE A 1147 41.00 -6.70 4.27
CA PHE A 1147 40.29 -6.99 5.52
C PHE A 1147 40.18 -8.47 5.84
N HIS A 1148 40.51 -9.39 4.94
CA HIS A 1148 40.14 -10.81 5.11
C HIS A 1148 38.64 -10.91 5.40
N ALA A 1149 37.86 -10.33 4.49
CA ALA A 1149 36.44 -10.13 4.67
C ALA A 1149 35.67 -11.43 4.92
N VAL A 1150 34.68 -11.39 5.80
CA VAL A 1150 33.73 -12.49 6.03
C VAL A 1150 32.31 -11.98 5.73
N PRO A 1151 31.41 -12.77 5.13
CA PRO A 1151 31.63 -14.10 4.53
C PRO A 1151 32.45 -14.04 3.22
N ASP A 1152 33.15 -15.12 2.90
CA ASP A 1152 33.99 -15.26 1.69
C ASP A 1152 34.11 -16.72 1.22
N ASP A 1153 34.24 -16.93 -0.09
CA ASP A 1153 34.31 -18.26 -0.71
C ASP A 1153 35.60 -19.04 -0.41
N LEU A 1154 36.66 -18.40 0.09
CA LEU A 1154 37.86 -19.08 0.55
C LEU A 1154 37.69 -19.77 1.92
N ILE A 1155 36.64 -19.41 2.65
CA ILE A 1155 36.34 -19.93 3.98
C ILE A 1155 35.29 -21.03 3.86
N THR A 1156 35.72 -22.27 3.77
CA THR A 1156 34.83 -23.45 3.64
C THR A 1156 34.64 -24.22 4.94
N THR A 1157 35.46 -23.97 5.97
CA THR A 1157 35.47 -24.67 7.26
C THR A 1157 35.62 -23.72 8.44
N TRP A 1158 35.19 -24.12 9.64
CA TRP A 1158 35.35 -23.33 10.87
C TRP A 1158 36.81 -23.04 11.22
N LYS A 1159 37.72 -23.95 10.84
CA LYS A 1159 39.16 -23.75 11.01
C LYS A 1159 39.65 -22.55 10.20
N GLN A 1160 39.28 -22.50 8.91
CA GLN A 1160 39.63 -21.39 8.03
C GLN A 1160 38.97 -20.08 8.50
N TYR A 1161 37.73 -20.15 8.99
CA TYR A 1161 37.04 -19.00 9.57
C TYR A 1161 37.83 -18.42 10.74
N THR A 1162 38.29 -19.27 11.68
CA THR A 1162 39.08 -18.84 12.84
C THR A 1162 40.42 -18.20 12.42
N GLU A 1163 41.06 -18.72 11.37
CA GLU A 1163 42.30 -18.15 10.82
C GLU A 1163 42.06 -16.77 10.18
N PHE A 1164 40.94 -16.59 9.46
CA PHE A 1164 40.53 -15.30 8.90
C PHE A 1164 40.19 -14.28 10.00
N VAL A 1165 39.43 -14.69 11.02
CA VAL A 1165 39.07 -13.88 12.20
C VAL A 1165 40.32 -13.37 12.92
N ALA A 1166 41.35 -14.22 13.09
CA ALA A 1166 42.59 -13.84 13.77
C ALA A 1166 43.40 -12.74 13.04
N TYR A 1167 43.18 -12.55 11.72
CA TYR A 1167 43.79 -11.46 10.96
C TYR A 1167 43.19 -10.09 11.33
N HIS A 1168 41.88 -10.04 11.59
CA HIS A 1168 41.18 -8.80 12.01
C HIS A 1168 41.71 -8.22 13.32
N ASP A 1169 42.08 -9.09 14.26
CA ASP A 1169 42.68 -8.66 15.54
C ASP A 1169 44.01 -7.91 15.36
N ARG A 1170 44.66 -8.00 14.19
CA ARG A 1170 45.88 -7.24 13.86
C ARG A 1170 45.58 -5.84 13.34
N MET A 1171 44.52 -5.69 12.53
CA MET A 1171 44.02 -4.38 12.08
C MET A 1171 43.61 -3.51 13.27
N ALA A 1172 43.12 -4.16 14.33
CA ALA A 1172 42.63 -3.53 15.54
C ALA A 1172 43.69 -2.90 16.46
N LYS A 1173 44.98 -3.18 16.24
CA LYS A 1173 46.06 -2.70 17.12
C LYS A 1173 46.66 -1.40 16.59
N PRO A 1174 46.89 -0.36 17.41
CA PRO A 1174 47.52 0.88 16.95
C PRO A 1174 48.95 0.65 16.47
N VAL A 1175 49.42 1.51 15.56
CA VAL A 1175 50.77 1.44 14.99
C VAL A 1175 51.81 1.68 16.10
N GLY A 1176 52.67 0.70 16.37
CA GLY A 1176 53.83 0.85 17.28
C GLY A 1176 53.65 0.35 18.73
N SER A 1177 52.61 -0.41 19.07
CA SER A 1177 52.50 -1.03 20.41
C SER A 1177 53.45 -2.23 20.55
N SER A 1178 54.69 -2.02 20.99
CA SER A 1178 55.60 -3.10 21.42
C SER A 1178 55.16 -3.68 22.78
N PRO A 1179 55.28 -5.00 23.02
CA PRO A 1179 54.88 -5.60 24.29
C PRO A 1179 56.00 -5.49 25.35
N GLU A 1180 56.40 -4.28 25.74
CA GLU A 1180 57.32 -4.07 26.87
C GLU A 1180 56.93 -2.82 27.67
N SER A 1181 55.93 -2.95 28.55
CA SER A 1181 55.72 -2.01 29.66
C SER A 1181 55.00 -2.67 30.84
N ASN A 1182 55.41 -3.89 31.18
CA ASN A 1182 55.01 -4.56 32.42
C ASN A 1182 56.27 -5.03 33.17
N LEU A 1183 57.02 -4.06 33.71
CA LEU A 1183 57.98 -4.33 34.79
C LEU A 1183 57.81 -3.24 35.86
N GLY A 1184 57.67 -3.74 37.10
CA GLY A 1184 57.33 -3.08 38.35
C GLY A 1184 57.68 -1.61 38.54
N HIS A 1185 56.70 -0.86 39.02
CA HIS A 1185 56.93 0.26 39.92
C HIS A 1185 57.49 -0.28 41.24
N GLU A 1186 58.82 -0.18 41.42
CA GLU A 1186 59.44 -0.16 42.74
C GLU A 1186 59.94 1.26 43.04
N PHE A 1187 59.60 1.70 44.25
CA PHE A 1187 59.95 2.98 44.85
C PHE A 1187 61.47 3.17 44.96
N GLN A 1188 61.95 4.38 44.68
CA GLN A 1188 63.10 4.94 45.40
C GLN A 1188 63.07 6.47 45.43
N ASP A 1189 62.94 6.99 46.65
CA ASP A 1189 63.30 8.35 47.07
C ASP A 1189 64.82 8.58 46.92
N GLY A 1190 65.22 9.83 46.66
CA GLY A 1190 66.46 10.38 47.23
C GLY A 1190 67.51 10.97 46.26
N THR A 1191 67.56 12.31 46.25
CA THR A 1191 68.76 13.19 46.31
C THR A 1191 69.81 13.25 45.17
N SER A 1192 69.94 14.48 44.62
CA SER A 1192 71.17 15.26 44.28
C SER A 1192 72.26 14.60 43.41
N THR A 1193 72.76 15.17 42.30
CA THR A 1193 73.61 16.37 42.21
C THR A 1193 73.97 16.64 40.74
N GLU A 1194 74.37 17.89 40.47
CA GLU A 1194 74.92 18.46 39.23
C GLU A 1194 76.10 17.68 38.60
N PHE A 1195 76.30 17.78 37.28
CA PHE A 1195 77.54 18.30 36.68
C PHE A 1195 77.42 18.48 35.15
N SER A 1196 78.09 19.51 34.66
CA SER A 1196 78.02 20.11 33.32
C SER A 1196 79.02 19.55 32.29
N ARG A 1197 78.87 20.03 31.03
CA ARG A 1197 79.89 20.24 29.96
C ARG A 1197 80.35 18.98 29.18
N ASP A 1198 80.61 18.98 27.88
CA ASP A 1198 80.92 20.05 26.91
C ASP A 1198 80.59 19.62 25.46
N SER A 1199 80.45 20.66 24.64
CA SER A 1199 80.36 20.73 23.17
C SER A 1199 81.50 20.06 22.39
N HIS A 1200 81.21 19.48 21.21
CA HIS A 1200 82.08 19.46 20.02
C HIS A 1200 81.25 19.28 18.73
N GLU A 1201 81.03 20.38 18.00
CA GLU A 1201 81.01 20.43 16.52
C GLU A 1201 82.47 20.69 16.05
N PRO A 1202 82.94 20.33 14.82
CA PRO A 1202 82.31 20.62 13.52
C PRO A 1202 82.44 19.43 12.53
N SER A 1203 82.05 19.40 11.25
CA SER A 1203 82.05 20.38 10.17
C SER A 1203 81.30 19.79 8.97
N VAL A 1204 80.81 20.70 8.11
CA VAL A 1204 80.13 20.44 6.83
C VAL A 1204 81.19 20.23 5.75
N ASP A 1205 81.05 19.16 4.96
CA ASP A 1205 81.61 19.12 3.60
C ASP A 1205 80.64 18.41 2.64
N ALA A 1206 80.33 19.09 1.55
CA ALA A 1206 79.46 18.65 0.49
C ALA A 1206 80.29 17.98 -0.61
N ASN A 1207 79.85 16.80 -1.08
CA ASN A 1207 79.95 16.46 -2.50
C ASN A 1207 79.00 15.32 -2.88
N HIS A 1208 78.24 15.56 -3.95
CA HIS A 1208 77.24 14.69 -4.56
C HIS A 1208 77.86 13.53 -5.38
N GLY A 1209 77.19 12.39 -5.35
CA GLY A 1209 77.23 11.31 -6.33
C GLY A 1209 76.10 10.31 -6.03
N PRO A 1210 75.29 9.87 -7.03
CA PRO A 1210 73.95 9.34 -6.78
C PRO A 1210 74.03 7.91 -6.23
N SER A 1211 73.64 7.75 -4.97
CA SER A 1211 73.36 6.43 -4.41
C SER A 1211 72.06 5.94 -5.03
N PHE A 1212 72.16 4.93 -5.89
CA PHE A 1212 71.05 4.09 -6.32
C PHE A 1212 70.16 3.76 -5.12
N ASP A 1213 68.91 4.20 -5.16
CA ASP A 1213 67.88 3.81 -4.20
C ASP A 1213 67.58 2.33 -4.42
N ALA A 1214 68.36 1.48 -3.75
CA ALA A 1214 68.03 0.09 -3.57
C ALA A 1214 66.72 0.05 -2.78
N ARG A 1215 65.61 -0.23 -3.48
CA ARG A 1215 64.37 -0.71 -2.87
C ARG A 1215 64.70 -1.94 -2.01
N GLN A 1216 65.06 -1.70 -0.75
CA GLN A 1216 65.10 -2.74 0.26
C GLN A 1216 63.69 -3.35 0.30
N SER A 1217 63.59 -4.65 0.02
CA SER A 1217 62.34 -5.38 0.17
C SER A 1217 61.97 -5.38 1.65
N ARG A 1218 61.14 -4.40 2.04
CA ARG A 1218 60.51 -4.36 3.35
C ARG A 1218 59.74 -5.67 3.50
N LYS A 1219 60.12 -6.48 4.48
CA LYS A 1219 59.44 -7.74 4.74
C LYS A 1219 58.15 -7.43 5.51
N PRO A 1220 57.00 -7.95 5.08
CA PRO A 1220 55.74 -7.78 5.78
C PRO A 1220 55.79 -8.39 7.19
N THR A 1221 55.05 -7.80 8.12
CA THR A 1221 54.92 -8.32 9.49
C THR A 1221 54.20 -9.68 9.49
N LYS A 1222 54.73 -10.65 10.24
CA LYS A 1222 54.20 -12.03 10.30
C LYS A 1222 53.62 -12.34 11.67
N GLY A 1223 52.53 -13.11 11.72
CA GLY A 1223 51.92 -13.56 12.97
C GLY A 1223 50.93 -12.55 13.55
N THR A 1224 50.95 -12.33 14.87
CA THR A 1224 49.99 -11.49 15.62
C THR A 1224 50.45 -10.03 15.81
N GLU A 1225 51.55 -9.64 15.17
CA GLU A 1225 52.12 -8.30 15.23
C GLU A 1225 51.20 -7.26 14.54
N PRO A 1226 51.12 -6.01 15.06
CA PRO A 1226 50.42 -4.91 14.41
C PRO A 1226 51.00 -4.63 13.03
N PHE A 1227 50.17 -4.16 12.09
CA PHE A 1227 50.65 -3.73 10.77
C PHE A 1227 51.57 -2.51 10.87
N GLU A 1228 52.63 -2.50 10.07
CA GLU A 1228 53.48 -1.34 9.93
C GLU A 1228 52.75 -0.21 9.18
N ARG A 1229 53.19 1.04 9.38
CA ARG A 1229 52.56 2.23 8.78
C ARG A 1229 52.48 2.15 7.25
N TRP A 1230 53.53 1.66 6.59
CA TRP A 1230 53.54 1.52 5.13
C TRP A 1230 52.58 0.43 4.63
N GLU A 1231 52.32 -0.62 5.43
CA GLU A 1231 51.32 -1.65 5.09
C GLU A 1231 49.92 -1.04 5.11
N ARG A 1232 49.62 -0.18 6.10
CA ARG A 1232 48.35 0.56 6.16
C ARG A 1232 48.18 1.57 5.04
N GLU A 1233 49.23 2.33 4.71
CA GLU A 1233 49.18 3.27 3.58
C GLU A 1233 48.92 2.54 2.26
N GLU A 1234 49.47 1.35 2.08
CA GLU A 1234 49.21 0.51 0.90
C GLU A 1234 47.79 -0.08 0.91
N MET A 1235 47.29 -0.50 2.07
CA MET A 1235 45.88 -0.90 2.22
C MET A 1235 44.93 0.25 1.88
N GLU A 1236 45.18 1.46 2.39
CA GLU A 1236 44.40 2.67 2.09
C GLU A 1236 44.45 3.00 0.59
N ARG A 1237 45.61 2.84 -0.05
CA ARG A 1237 45.75 2.99 -1.51
C ARG A 1237 44.85 2.01 -2.28
N LEU A 1238 44.79 0.74 -1.85
CA LEU A 1238 43.91 -0.27 -2.45
C LEU A 1238 42.44 0.04 -2.23
N LEU A 1239 42.07 0.53 -1.05
CA LEU A 1239 40.68 0.88 -0.74
C LEU A 1239 40.18 2.10 -1.52
N ASN A 1240 41.06 3.05 -1.81
CA ASN A 1240 40.75 4.17 -2.71
C ASN A 1240 40.60 3.75 -4.18
N ASP A 1241 40.99 2.52 -4.54
CA ASP A 1241 40.82 1.95 -5.88
C ASP A 1241 39.47 1.23 -6.06
N LEU A 1242 38.65 1.13 -5.00
CA LEU A 1242 37.31 0.53 -5.06
C LEU A 1242 36.37 1.31 -6.01
N ASN A 1243 35.47 0.57 -6.65
CA ASN A 1243 34.37 1.12 -7.47
C ASN A 1243 33.04 0.90 -6.76
N GLY A 1244 32.62 1.86 -5.92
CA GLY A 1244 31.37 1.79 -5.19
C GLY A 1244 31.32 0.70 -4.12
N HIS A 1245 30.12 0.14 -3.94
CA HIS A 1245 29.80 -0.75 -2.83
C HIS A 1245 29.55 -2.20 -3.25
N LEU A 1246 29.33 -2.46 -4.55
CA LEU A 1246 28.95 -3.77 -5.06
C LEU A 1246 30.04 -4.83 -4.85
N VAL A 1247 29.65 -5.99 -4.31
CA VAL A 1247 30.51 -7.17 -4.14
C VAL A 1247 29.76 -8.44 -4.54
N ILE A 1248 30.48 -9.50 -4.89
CA ILE A 1248 29.89 -10.83 -5.17
C ILE A 1248 29.40 -11.46 -3.86
N TYR A 1249 28.19 -12.03 -3.87
CA TYR A 1249 27.69 -12.81 -2.74
C TYR A 1249 28.39 -14.19 -2.69
N PRO A 1250 28.99 -14.58 -1.54
CA PRO A 1250 29.74 -15.82 -1.44
C PRO A 1250 28.81 -17.03 -1.34
N THR A 1251 28.93 -17.96 -2.30
CA THR A 1251 28.10 -19.18 -2.36
C THR A 1251 28.75 -20.38 -1.67
N ARG A 1252 30.04 -20.31 -1.35
CA ARG A 1252 30.86 -21.42 -0.80
C ARG A 1252 31.26 -21.24 0.66
N PHE A 1253 30.83 -20.13 1.27
CA PHE A 1253 31.13 -19.82 2.67
C PHE A 1253 30.62 -20.91 3.63
N LEU A 1254 31.52 -21.58 4.35
CA LEU A 1254 31.24 -22.71 5.25
C LEU A 1254 30.56 -23.92 4.57
N GLU A 1255 30.72 -24.08 3.26
CA GLU A 1255 30.17 -25.23 2.50
C GLU A 1255 30.66 -26.59 3.02
N GLY A 1256 31.92 -26.68 3.47
CA GLY A 1256 32.48 -27.92 4.02
C GLY A 1256 31.82 -28.35 5.33
N GLU A 1257 31.40 -27.39 6.16
CA GLU A 1257 30.68 -27.67 7.40
C GLU A 1257 29.23 -28.09 7.16
N ASP A 1258 28.59 -27.54 6.12
CA ASP A 1258 27.25 -27.96 5.70
C ASP A 1258 27.26 -29.39 5.15
N ILE A 1259 28.22 -29.73 4.27
CA ILE A 1259 28.40 -31.10 3.77
C ILE A 1259 28.66 -32.10 4.91
N ALA A 1260 29.42 -31.67 5.92
CA ALA A 1260 29.68 -32.46 7.12
C ALA A 1260 28.49 -32.48 8.12
N ASN A 1261 27.40 -31.77 7.82
CA ASN A 1261 26.22 -31.60 8.66
C ASN A 1261 26.53 -31.02 10.07
N ASN A 1262 27.58 -30.20 10.14
CA ASN A 1262 28.13 -29.54 11.32
C ASN A 1262 27.92 -28.01 11.32
N PHE A 1263 27.33 -27.46 10.26
CA PHE A 1263 27.07 -26.03 10.18
C PHE A 1263 26.03 -25.56 11.21
N LEU A 1264 24.89 -26.27 11.31
CA LEU A 1264 23.90 -26.04 12.37
C LEU A 1264 24.31 -26.75 13.66
N PHE A 1265 24.31 -26.02 14.77
CA PHE A 1265 24.57 -26.58 16.08
C PHE A 1265 23.33 -27.36 16.59
N ASN A 1266 23.54 -28.27 17.53
CA ASN A 1266 22.43 -29.07 18.10
C ASN A 1266 21.31 -28.20 18.70
N ALA A 1267 21.65 -27.02 19.24
CA ALA A 1267 20.65 -26.08 19.76
C ALA A 1267 19.80 -25.44 18.66
N ASP A 1268 20.37 -25.23 17.47
CA ASP A 1268 19.69 -24.58 16.34
C ASP A 1268 18.56 -25.47 15.81
N ARG A 1269 18.80 -26.79 15.76
CA ARG A 1269 17.84 -27.81 15.31
C ARG A 1269 16.62 -27.98 16.21
N LEU A 1270 16.66 -27.42 17.42
CA LEU A 1270 15.52 -27.44 18.35
C LEU A 1270 14.54 -26.29 18.09
N LEU A 1271 14.93 -25.28 17.31
CA LEU A 1271 14.13 -24.09 17.08
C LEU A 1271 13.09 -24.35 15.97
N PRO A 1272 11.88 -23.77 16.07
CA PRO A 1272 10.85 -23.99 15.05
C PRO A 1272 11.25 -23.31 13.74
N LEU A 1273 11.62 -24.09 12.73
CA LEU A 1273 12.06 -23.59 11.43
C LEU A 1273 11.09 -22.58 10.77
N PRO A 1274 9.74 -22.74 10.84
CA PRO A 1274 8.81 -21.80 10.21
C PRO A 1274 8.88 -20.34 10.70
N ILE A 1275 9.60 -20.07 11.80
CA ILE A 1275 9.83 -18.71 12.32
C ILE A 1275 10.83 -17.95 11.44
N TYR A 1276 11.82 -18.65 10.91
CA TYR A 1276 12.89 -18.13 10.05
C TYR A 1276 12.46 -18.19 8.58
#